data_AF-A0A8C2V566-F1
#
_entry.id   AF-A0A8C2V566-F1
#
_cell.length_a   1.000
_cell.length_b   1.000
_cell.length_c   1.000
_cell.angle_alpha   90.00
_cell.angle_beta   90.00
_cell.angle_gamma   90.00
#
_symmetry.space_group_name_H-M   'P 1'
#
loop_
_entity.id
_entity.type
_entity.pdbx_description
1 polymer ?
#
loop_
_entity_poly.entity_id
_entity_poly.type
_entity_poly.pdbx_seq_one_letter_code
_entity_poly.pdbx_strand_id
1 'polypeptide(L)'
;MATPAQPKKIVAPTVSQINAEFVTQLACKYWAPHIKKKSPFDIKVIEEIYEKEIVKSRFAIRKIMLLEFSQYLENYLWMNYSPEMSSKAYLMSICCMVNEKFRENVPAWETFKKKPDHFPFFFKCILTAALAETDGEFSLHEQTVLLLFLDHCFNSLEVDLIRSQVQQLISLPMWMGLQPARLELELKKTPKLRKFWNLIKKNDEKMDPEIREQAYQERRFLSQLIQKFISVLKSVPLSEPVTMDKVHYCERFIELMIDLEALLPTRRWFNTILDDSHLLVHCYLSNLVHREEDGHLFSQLLDMLKFYTGFEINDQTGNALTENEMTTIHYDRITSLQRAAFAHFPELYDFALSNVAEVDTRESLVKFFGPLSSNTLHEVASYLCLLPTLPKNEDTSFDKEFLLELLVSRHERRISQIQQLNQMPLYPTEKIIWDENIVPTEYYSGEGCLALPKLNLQFLTLHDYLLRNFNLFRLESTYEIRQDIEDSVSRMKPWQSEYGGVVFGGWARMAQPIVAFTVVEVAKPNIGENWPTRVRADVTINLNVRDHIKDEWEGLRKHDVCFLITVRPTKPYGTKFDRRRPFIEQVGLVYVRGCEIQGMLDDKGRVIEDGPEPRPNLRGESRTFRVFLDPNQYQQDMTNTIQNGAEDVYDTFNIIMRRKPKENNFKAVLETIRNLMNTDCVVPDWLHDIILGYGDPKAIRAGMQPGLTMVVGPPGTGKTDVAVQIISNIYHNFPEQRTLIVTHSNQALNQLFEKIMALDIDERHLLRLGHGEEELETEKDFSRYGRVNYVLARRIELLEEVKRLQKSLGVPGDASYTCETAGYFFLYQVMSRWEEYISKVKNKGSALPDVTEISTFFPFHEYFANAPQPIFKGRSYEEDMEIAEGCFRHIKKIFTQLEEFRASELLRSGLDRSKYLLVKEAKIIAMTCTHAALKRHDLVKLGFKYDNILMEEAAQILEIETFIPLLLQNPQDGFSRLKRWIMIGDHHQLPPVIKNMAFQKYSNMEQSLFTRFVRVGVPTVDLDAQGRARASLCNLYNWRYKNLGNLPHVQLLPEFSTANAGLLYDFQLINVEDFQGVGESEPNPYFYQNLGEAEYVVALFMYMCLLGYPADKISILTTYNGQKHLIRDIINRRCGNNPLIGRPNKVTTVDRFQGQQNDYILLSLVRTRAVGHLRDVRRLVVAMSRARLGLYIFARVSLFQNCFELTPAFSQLTARPLHLHIIPAEPFPTTRKVAFGFLLPPLSLFPHLPVFLLPSLSLRSSLHRGK
;
A
#
# COMPACT_ATOMS: atom_id res chain seq x y z
N MET A 1 -8.61 -28.03 -30.59
CA MET A 1 -7.48 -27.49 -29.79
C MET A 1 -6.45 -26.88 -30.71
N ALA A 2 -6.66 -25.62 -31.12
CA ALA A 2 -5.56 -24.81 -31.64
C ALA A 2 -4.79 -24.31 -30.41
N THR A 3 -3.50 -24.61 -30.31
CA THR A 3 -2.62 -24.04 -29.28
C THR A 3 -2.83 -22.53 -29.20
N PRO A 4 -3.14 -21.94 -28.01
CA PRO A 4 -3.17 -20.50 -27.89
C PRO A 4 -1.79 -19.97 -28.31
N ALA A 5 -1.79 -19.05 -29.26
CA ALA A 5 -0.56 -18.44 -29.74
C ALA A 5 0.15 -17.82 -28.53
N GLN A 6 1.38 -18.27 -28.29
CA GLN A 6 2.25 -17.68 -27.26
C GLN A 6 2.21 -16.15 -27.38
N PRO A 7 2.11 -15.38 -26.27
CA PRO A 7 2.36 -13.95 -26.33
C PRO A 7 3.79 -13.76 -26.84
N LYS A 8 3.91 -13.39 -28.12
CA LYS A 8 5.21 -13.08 -28.72
C LYS A 8 5.81 -11.94 -27.92
N LYS A 9 6.96 -12.20 -27.30
CA LYS A 9 7.74 -11.24 -26.53
C LYS A 9 7.89 -9.96 -27.36
N ILE A 10 7.25 -8.87 -26.93
CA ILE A 10 7.31 -7.59 -27.64
C ILE A 10 8.69 -6.99 -27.36
N VAL A 11 9.62 -7.18 -28.29
CA VAL A 11 10.93 -6.54 -28.23
C VAL A 11 10.73 -5.05 -28.46
N ALA A 12 11.07 -4.21 -27.48
CA ALA A 12 11.02 -2.76 -27.62
C ALA A 12 11.95 -2.31 -28.77
N PRO A 13 11.48 -1.45 -29.69
CA PRO A 13 12.29 -0.96 -30.81
C PRO A 13 13.45 -0.08 -30.33
N THR A 14 14.52 -0.04 -31.10
CA THR A 14 15.62 0.92 -30.86
C THR A 14 15.14 2.36 -31.14
N VAL A 15 15.79 3.38 -30.57
CA VAL A 15 15.51 4.80 -30.89
C VAL A 15 15.60 5.06 -32.40
N SER A 16 16.50 4.38 -33.11
CA SER A 16 16.59 4.42 -34.58
C SER A 16 15.36 3.84 -35.29
N GLN A 17 14.78 2.75 -34.78
CA GLN A 17 13.54 2.16 -35.31
C GLN A 17 12.32 3.02 -34.97
N ILE A 18 12.28 3.61 -33.77
CA ILE A 18 11.24 4.58 -33.36
C ILE A 18 11.29 5.81 -34.28
N ASN A 19 12.47 6.35 -34.55
CA ASN A 19 12.65 7.51 -35.43
C ASN A 19 12.34 7.21 -36.91
N ALA A 20 12.43 5.94 -37.32
CA ALA A 20 12.03 5.49 -38.66
C ALA A 20 10.53 5.19 -38.78
N GLU A 21 9.79 5.19 -37.67
CA GLU A 21 8.37 4.87 -37.62
C GLU A 21 7.51 6.06 -38.09
N PHE A 22 6.47 5.78 -38.88
CA PHE A 22 5.58 6.79 -39.49
C PHE A 22 5.00 7.78 -38.47
N VAL A 23 4.54 7.27 -37.32
CA VAL A 23 4.00 8.06 -36.22
C VAL A 23 5.02 9.09 -35.71
N THR A 24 6.28 8.71 -35.57
CA THR A 24 7.34 9.61 -35.08
C THR A 24 7.67 10.70 -36.10
N GLN A 25 7.62 10.38 -37.40
CA GLN A 25 7.80 11.39 -38.45
C GLN A 25 6.67 12.42 -38.44
N LEU A 26 5.42 11.97 -38.27
CA LEU A 26 4.28 12.86 -38.09
C LEU A 26 4.42 13.70 -36.83
N ALA A 27 4.80 13.09 -35.70
CA ALA A 27 5.05 13.82 -34.46
C ALA A 27 6.08 14.93 -34.69
N CYS A 28 7.24 14.61 -35.29
CA CYS A 28 8.28 15.59 -35.59
C CYS A 28 7.79 16.75 -36.47
N LYS A 29 6.89 16.48 -37.43
CA LYS A 29 6.35 17.49 -38.33
C LYS A 29 5.31 18.39 -37.65
N TYR A 30 4.47 17.83 -36.78
CA TYR A 30 3.24 18.50 -36.34
C TYR A 30 3.17 18.86 -34.85
N TRP A 31 3.70 18.04 -33.93
CA TRP A 31 3.42 18.23 -32.48
C TRP A 31 4.55 17.87 -31.49
N ALA A 32 5.63 17.24 -31.93
CA ALA A 32 6.67 16.73 -31.04
C ALA A 32 7.32 17.84 -30.19
N PRO A 33 7.68 17.53 -28.93
CA PRO A 33 8.35 18.47 -28.04
C PRO A 33 9.72 18.89 -28.62
N HIS A 34 10.20 20.08 -28.22
CA HIS A 34 11.54 20.61 -28.54
C HIS A 34 11.85 20.91 -30.03
N ILE A 35 10.88 20.77 -30.93
CA ILE A 35 10.99 21.23 -32.33
C ILE A 35 10.46 22.67 -32.48
N LYS A 36 11.34 23.57 -32.95
CA LYS A 36 11.10 25.02 -33.03
C LYS A 36 10.03 25.45 -34.05
N LYS A 37 9.91 24.75 -35.19
CA LYS A 37 8.93 25.06 -36.24
C LYS A 37 8.12 23.81 -36.56
N LYS A 38 6.81 23.88 -36.36
CA LYS A 38 5.86 22.80 -36.63
C LYS A 38 4.94 23.21 -37.78
N SER A 39 4.44 22.25 -38.55
CA SER A 39 3.37 22.50 -39.52
C SER A 39 2.07 22.90 -38.81
N PRO A 40 1.20 23.69 -39.46
CA PRO A 40 -0.10 24.04 -38.89
C PRO A 40 -0.99 22.79 -38.69
N PHE A 41 -2.02 22.95 -37.87
CA PHE A 41 -3.02 21.91 -37.61
C PHE A 41 -3.70 21.43 -38.89
N ASP A 42 -3.88 20.11 -39.02
CA ASP A 42 -4.56 19.46 -40.14
C ASP A 42 -5.36 18.26 -39.64
N ILE A 43 -6.69 18.32 -39.79
CA ILE A 43 -7.60 17.27 -39.33
C ILE A 43 -7.34 15.92 -39.99
N LYS A 44 -6.83 15.90 -41.23
CA LYS A 44 -6.54 14.65 -41.96
C LYS A 44 -5.48 13.80 -41.25
N VAL A 45 -4.61 14.42 -40.47
CA VAL A 45 -3.58 13.71 -39.69
C VAL A 45 -4.24 12.86 -38.60
N ILE A 46 -5.31 13.36 -37.96
CA ILE A 46 -6.05 12.61 -36.93
C ILE A 46 -6.77 11.41 -37.56
N GLU A 47 -7.50 11.65 -38.66
CA GLU A 47 -8.19 10.59 -39.40
C GLU A 47 -7.21 9.51 -39.88
N GLU A 48 -6.07 9.91 -40.45
CA GLU A 48 -5.06 8.97 -40.95
C GLU A 48 -4.41 8.14 -39.83
N ILE A 49 -4.08 8.77 -38.69
CA ILE A 49 -3.53 8.06 -37.53
C ILE A 49 -4.58 7.08 -36.98
N TYR A 50 -5.82 7.53 -36.82
CA TYR A 50 -6.87 6.69 -36.25
C TYR A 50 -7.14 5.46 -37.12
N GLU A 51 -7.41 5.65 -38.41
CA GLU A 51 -7.74 4.55 -39.31
C GLU A 51 -6.54 3.62 -39.58
N LYS A 52 -5.38 4.20 -39.92
CA LYS A 52 -4.23 3.41 -40.42
C LYS A 52 -3.31 2.90 -39.33
N GLU A 53 -3.21 3.59 -38.19
CA GLU A 53 -2.28 3.22 -37.11
C GLU A 53 -3.00 2.61 -35.91
N ILE A 54 -4.18 3.13 -35.51
CA ILE A 54 -4.93 2.61 -34.35
C ILE A 54 -5.84 1.45 -34.77
N VAL A 55 -6.83 1.70 -35.63
CA VAL A 55 -7.85 0.70 -36.00
C VAL A 55 -7.25 -0.46 -36.80
N LYS A 56 -6.45 -0.16 -37.84
CA LYS A 56 -5.81 -1.21 -38.68
C LYS A 56 -4.85 -2.10 -37.90
N SER A 57 -4.22 -1.59 -36.84
CA SER A 57 -3.36 -2.39 -35.96
C SER A 57 -4.14 -3.15 -34.88
N ARG A 58 -5.49 -3.04 -34.87
CA ARG A 58 -6.38 -3.54 -33.82
C ARG A 58 -6.02 -2.98 -32.44
N PHE A 59 -5.89 -1.66 -32.36
CA PHE A 59 -5.58 -0.93 -31.13
C PHE A 59 -4.28 -1.42 -30.47
N ALA A 60 -3.26 -1.73 -31.28
CA ALA A 60 -2.01 -2.27 -30.77
C ALA A 60 -1.40 -1.33 -29.74
N ILE A 61 -1.24 -1.83 -28.51
CA ILE A 61 -0.83 -1.04 -27.35
C ILE A 61 0.45 -0.23 -27.59
N ARG A 62 1.40 -0.83 -28.31
CA ARG A 62 2.66 -0.18 -28.68
C ARG A 62 2.43 1.09 -29.50
N LYS A 63 1.48 1.11 -30.44
CA LYS A 63 1.17 2.30 -31.25
C LYS A 63 0.57 3.41 -30.39
N ILE A 64 -0.36 3.04 -29.50
CA ILE A 64 -1.02 3.97 -28.57
C ILE A 64 0.01 4.57 -27.61
N MET A 65 0.90 3.75 -27.04
CA MET A 65 2.01 4.20 -26.19
C MET A 65 2.92 5.21 -26.92
N LEU A 66 3.28 4.96 -28.18
CA LEU A 66 4.12 5.88 -28.94
C LEU A 66 3.43 7.23 -29.17
N LEU A 67 2.13 7.22 -29.48
CA LEU A 67 1.33 8.44 -29.64
C LEU A 67 1.26 9.22 -28.32
N GLU A 68 0.94 8.55 -27.21
CA GLU A 68 0.85 9.18 -25.88
C GLU A 68 2.21 9.77 -25.47
N PHE A 69 3.29 8.98 -25.59
CA PHE A 69 4.64 9.42 -25.27
C PHE A 69 5.11 10.61 -26.12
N SER A 70 4.62 10.71 -27.37
CA SER A 70 4.91 11.83 -28.26
C SER A 70 4.14 13.12 -27.92
N GLN A 71 3.33 13.11 -26.86
CA GLN A 71 2.47 14.22 -26.40
C GLN A 71 1.36 14.55 -27.41
N TYR A 72 0.77 13.53 -28.04
CA TYR A 72 -0.29 13.69 -29.04
C TYR A 72 -1.54 14.37 -28.45
N LEU A 73 -1.92 14.04 -27.21
CA LEU A 73 -3.07 14.65 -26.53
C LEU A 73 -2.84 16.13 -26.23
N GLU A 74 -1.69 16.46 -25.65
CA GLU A 74 -1.34 17.79 -25.14
C GLU A 74 -1.06 18.78 -26.27
N ASN A 75 -0.34 18.33 -27.30
CA ASN A 75 0.20 19.24 -28.32
C ASN A 75 -0.60 19.22 -29.63
N TYR A 76 -1.43 18.20 -29.88
CA TYR A 76 -2.17 18.08 -31.14
C TYR A 76 -3.69 17.94 -30.98
N LEU A 77 -4.17 17.02 -30.16
CA LEU A 77 -5.61 16.75 -30.02
C LEU A 77 -6.33 17.87 -29.26
N TRP A 78 -6.17 17.95 -27.93
CA TRP A 78 -7.11 18.74 -27.12
C TRP A 78 -7.03 20.25 -27.39
N MET A 79 -5.81 20.77 -27.62
CA MET A 79 -5.62 22.20 -27.85
C MET A 79 -6.27 22.70 -29.14
N ASN A 80 -6.43 21.81 -30.14
CA ASN A 80 -7.06 22.10 -31.43
C ASN A 80 -8.49 21.55 -31.54
N TYR A 81 -9.04 20.95 -30.48
CA TYR A 81 -10.40 20.44 -30.49
C TYR A 81 -11.43 21.58 -30.47
N SER A 82 -12.46 21.46 -31.31
CA SER A 82 -13.62 22.34 -31.34
C SER A 82 -14.85 21.56 -31.82
N PRO A 83 -16.09 22.01 -31.52
CA PRO A 83 -17.30 21.33 -31.96
C PRO A 83 -17.39 21.14 -33.49
N GLU A 84 -16.92 22.11 -34.27
CA GLU A 84 -16.94 22.08 -35.74
C GLU A 84 -16.02 21.01 -36.35
N MET A 85 -14.93 20.67 -35.63
CA MET A 85 -13.92 19.71 -36.09
C MET A 85 -14.12 18.32 -35.47
N SER A 86 -15.14 18.14 -34.62
CA SER A 86 -15.39 16.89 -33.93
C SER A 86 -15.79 15.78 -34.91
N SER A 87 -15.09 14.65 -34.85
CA SER A 87 -15.34 13.46 -35.65
C SER A 87 -15.19 12.19 -34.81
N LYS A 88 -15.65 11.05 -35.34
CA LYS A 88 -15.43 9.73 -34.71
C LYS A 88 -13.97 9.50 -34.37
N ALA A 89 -13.06 9.69 -35.33
CA ALA A 89 -11.62 9.50 -35.13
C ALA A 89 -11.05 10.43 -34.05
N TYR A 90 -11.53 11.68 -33.98
CA TYR A 90 -11.10 12.65 -32.99
C TYR A 90 -11.52 12.22 -31.58
N LEU A 91 -12.80 11.89 -31.39
CA LEU A 91 -13.35 11.46 -30.10
C LEU A 91 -12.61 10.23 -29.58
N MET A 92 -12.48 9.21 -30.43
CA MET A 92 -11.84 7.95 -30.08
C MET A 92 -10.35 8.12 -29.80
N SER A 93 -9.65 8.97 -30.55
CA SER A 93 -8.23 9.26 -30.30
C SER A 93 -8.03 9.91 -28.92
N ILE A 94 -8.90 10.84 -28.52
CA ILE A 94 -8.84 11.45 -27.18
C ILE A 94 -9.06 10.39 -26.10
N CYS A 95 -10.10 9.55 -26.22
CA CYS A 95 -10.36 8.48 -25.26
C CYS A 95 -9.20 7.49 -25.16
N CYS A 96 -8.60 7.07 -26.29
CA CYS A 96 -7.44 6.19 -26.29
C CYS A 96 -6.25 6.80 -25.53
N MET A 97 -5.98 8.09 -25.71
CA MET A 97 -4.88 8.77 -25.00
C MET A 97 -5.15 8.88 -23.50
N VAL A 98 -6.39 9.18 -23.10
CA VAL A 98 -6.76 9.26 -21.68
C VAL A 98 -6.64 7.89 -21.02
N ASN A 99 -7.22 6.84 -21.61
CA ASN A 99 -7.15 5.48 -21.07
C ASN A 99 -5.69 4.98 -20.97
N GLU A 100 -4.86 5.31 -21.97
CA GLU A 100 -3.43 5.00 -21.93
C GLU A 100 -2.70 5.71 -20.79
N LYS A 101 -3.02 6.99 -20.53
CA LYS A 101 -2.47 7.72 -19.39
C LYS A 101 -2.82 7.10 -18.05
N PHE A 102 -4.05 6.60 -17.88
CA PHE A 102 -4.44 5.83 -16.69
C PHE A 102 -3.65 4.52 -16.59
N ARG A 103 -3.49 3.79 -17.71
CA ARG A 103 -2.73 2.53 -17.76
C ARG A 103 -1.25 2.70 -17.41
N GLU A 104 -0.65 3.82 -17.79
CA GLU A 104 0.74 4.18 -17.47
C GLU A 104 0.87 4.94 -16.13
N ASN A 105 -0.24 5.15 -15.41
CA ASN A 105 -0.33 5.88 -14.15
C ASN A 105 0.31 7.29 -14.20
N VAL A 106 -0.05 8.06 -15.23
CA VAL A 106 0.35 9.47 -15.39
C VAL A 106 -0.85 10.41 -15.36
N PRO A 107 -0.67 11.71 -15.05
CA PRO A 107 -1.79 12.65 -14.95
C PRO A 107 -2.59 12.75 -16.27
N ALA A 108 -3.84 12.30 -16.25
CA ALA A 108 -4.70 12.22 -17.43
C ALA A 108 -5.45 13.53 -17.75
N TRP A 109 -5.74 14.35 -16.74
CA TRP A 109 -6.74 15.41 -16.84
C TRP A 109 -6.17 16.84 -17.03
N GLU A 110 -4.86 17.02 -16.95
CA GLU A 110 -4.22 18.36 -16.88
C GLU A 110 -4.47 19.21 -18.13
N THR A 111 -4.47 18.60 -19.31
CA THR A 111 -4.72 19.31 -20.58
C THR A 111 -6.14 19.87 -20.65
N PHE A 112 -7.11 19.11 -20.15
CA PHE A 112 -8.52 19.53 -20.10
C PHE A 112 -8.73 20.65 -19.09
N LYS A 113 -8.05 20.61 -17.94
CA LYS A 113 -8.05 21.71 -16.96
C LYS A 113 -7.47 23.00 -17.53
N LYS A 114 -6.45 22.89 -18.40
CA LYS A 114 -5.80 24.05 -19.04
C LYS A 114 -6.72 24.76 -20.05
N LYS A 115 -7.57 24.02 -20.77
CA LYS A 115 -8.55 24.56 -21.73
C LYS A 115 -9.90 23.81 -21.57
N PRO A 116 -10.77 24.25 -20.64
CA PRO A 116 -11.98 23.49 -20.27
C PRO A 116 -13.17 23.70 -21.21
N ASP A 117 -13.17 24.75 -22.04
CA ASP A 117 -14.35 25.30 -22.71
C ASP A 117 -15.16 24.30 -23.54
N HIS A 118 -14.49 23.36 -24.23
CA HIS A 118 -15.12 22.40 -25.14
C HIS A 118 -15.34 21.01 -24.53
N PHE A 119 -14.93 20.78 -23.27
CA PHE A 119 -15.13 19.51 -22.58
C PHE A 119 -16.60 19.10 -22.42
N PRO A 120 -17.54 20.01 -22.09
CA PRO A 120 -18.95 19.64 -22.01
C PRO A 120 -19.52 19.09 -23.33
N PHE A 121 -19.17 19.70 -24.47
CA PHE A 121 -19.61 19.23 -25.78
C PHE A 121 -18.99 17.86 -26.12
N PHE A 122 -17.68 17.73 -25.93
CA PHE A 122 -16.96 16.47 -26.10
C PHE A 122 -17.61 15.33 -25.29
N PHE A 123 -17.85 15.57 -23.99
CA PHE A 123 -18.41 14.57 -23.09
C PHE A 123 -19.80 14.12 -23.52
N LYS A 124 -20.66 15.04 -24.00
CA LYS A 124 -21.97 14.68 -24.55
C LYS A 124 -21.87 13.80 -25.78
N CYS A 125 -20.95 14.09 -26.70
CA CYS A 125 -20.70 13.24 -27.86
C CYS A 125 -20.25 11.83 -27.46
N ILE A 126 -19.47 11.70 -26.39
CA ILE A 126 -19.07 10.39 -25.83
C ILE A 126 -20.28 9.61 -25.32
N LEU A 127 -21.22 10.25 -24.62
CA LEU A 127 -22.44 9.59 -24.16
C LEU A 127 -23.27 9.06 -25.34
N THR A 128 -23.44 9.87 -26.38
CA THR A 128 -24.15 9.46 -27.61
C THR A 128 -23.43 8.30 -28.30
N ALA A 129 -22.09 8.35 -28.42
CA ALA A 129 -21.30 7.28 -29.03
C ALA A 129 -21.35 5.97 -28.25
N ALA A 130 -21.40 6.03 -26.91
CA ALA A 130 -21.53 4.87 -26.04
C ALA A 130 -22.91 4.18 -26.17
N LEU A 131 -23.97 4.96 -26.45
CA LEU A 131 -25.33 4.45 -26.69
C LEU A 131 -25.64 4.12 -28.16
N ALA A 132 -24.70 4.38 -29.08
CA ALA A 132 -24.90 4.08 -30.50
C ALA A 132 -25.25 2.59 -30.72
N GLU A 133 -26.02 2.30 -31.76
CA GLU A 133 -26.46 0.95 -32.09
C GLU A 133 -25.27 -0.02 -32.16
N THR A 134 -25.44 -1.21 -31.60
CA THR A 134 -24.39 -2.24 -31.58
C THR A 134 -24.05 -2.67 -33.02
N ASP A 135 -22.76 -2.70 -33.34
CA ASP A 135 -22.25 -2.97 -34.70
C ASP A 135 -22.70 -1.94 -35.76
N GLY A 136 -23.09 -0.74 -35.34
CA GLY A 136 -23.44 0.40 -36.19
C GLY A 136 -22.22 1.28 -36.53
N GLU A 137 -22.30 2.58 -36.22
CA GLU A 137 -21.20 3.53 -36.48
C GLU A 137 -19.92 3.18 -35.70
N PHE A 138 -20.08 2.69 -34.47
CA PHE A 138 -18.99 2.29 -33.59
C PHE A 138 -18.99 0.77 -33.43
N SER A 139 -17.82 0.15 -33.63
CA SER A 139 -17.61 -1.26 -33.30
C SER A 139 -17.70 -1.49 -31.80
N LEU A 140 -17.98 -2.73 -31.40
CA LEU A 140 -18.10 -3.08 -29.98
C LEU A 140 -16.78 -2.87 -29.21
N HIS A 141 -15.64 -3.03 -29.87
CA HIS A 141 -14.32 -2.70 -29.30
C HIS A 141 -14.18 -1.19 -29.03
N GLU A 142 -14.57 -0.34 -29.98
CA GLU A 142 -14.58 1.12 -29.78
C GLU A 142 -15.51 1.50 -28.63
N GLN A 143 -16.69 0.89 -28.53
CA GLN A 143 -17.61 1.11 -27.41
C GLN A 143 -17.04 0.61 -26.07
N THR A 144 -16.22 -0.43 -26.08
CA THR A 144 -15.50 -0.90 -24.88
C THR A 144 -14.46 0.12 -24.41
N VAL A 145 -13.75 0.76 -25.34
CA VAL A 145 -12.83 1.88 -25.04
C VAL A 145 -13.60 3.07 -24.44
N LEU A 146 -14.81 3.35 -24.93
CA LEU A 146 -15.70 4.38 -24.37
C LEU A 146 -16.19 4.02 -22.96
N LEU A 147 -16.54 2.76 -22.70
CA LEU A 147 -16.92 2.31 -21.36
C LEU A 147 -15.78 2.52 -20.36
N LEU A 148 -14.55 2.15 -20.72
CA LEU A 148 -13.37 2.36 -19.87
C LEU A 148 -13.09 3.85 -19.65
N PHE A 149 -13.26 4.69 -20.68
CA PHE A 149 -13.12 6.14 -20.53
C PHE A 149 -14.16 6.71 -19.56
N LEU A 150 -15.42 6.26 -19.66
CA LEU A 150 -16.48 6.67 -18.74
C LEU A 150 -16.22 6.19 -17.31
N ASP A 151 -15.74 4.95 -17.14
CA ASP A 151 -15.29 4.42 -15.85
C ASP A 151 -14.25 5.36 -15.21
N HIS A 152 -13.24 5.78 -15.98
CA HIS A 152 -12.25 6.75 -15.51
C HIS A 152 -12.87 8.11 -15.13
N CYS A 153 -13.91 8.58 -15.83
CA CYS A 153 -14.64 9.79 -15.46
C CYS A 153 -15.39 9.62 -14.13
N PHE A 154 -16.11 8.52 -13.94
CA PHE A 154 -16.83 8.22 -12.69
C PHE A 154 -15.86 8.03 -11.51
N ASN A 155 -14.67 7.49 -11.76
CA ASN A 155 -13.59 7.36 -10.78
C ASN A 155 -12.83 8.68 -10.50
N SER A 156 -13.11 9.76 -11.24
CA SER A 156 -12.37 11.04 -11.17
C SER A 156 -13.22 12.23 -10.72
N LEU A 157 -14.22 12.02 -9.86
CA LEU A 157 -15.11 13.10 -9.36
C LEU A 157 -14.39 14.15 -8.50
N GLU A 158 -13.14 13.92 -8.08
CA GLU A 158 -12.30 14.95 -7.47
C GLU A 158 -11.96 16.08 -8.45
N VAL A 159 -12.00 15.82 -9.75
CA VAL A 159 -11.77 16.84 -10.78
C VAL A 159 -13.06 17.60 -11.04
N ASP A 160 -13.08 18.88 -10.65
CA ASP A 160 -14.26 19.77 -10.77
C ASP A 160 -14.88 19.78 -12.18
N LEU A 161 -14.03 19.80 -13.22
CA LEU A 161 -14.46 19.78 -14.62
C LEU A 161 -15.28 18.51 -14.93
N ILE A 162 -14.82 17.34 -14.50
CA ILE A 162 -15.49 16.05 -14.74
C ILE A 162 -16.75 15.95 -13.89
N ARG A 163 -16.63 16.30 -12.60
CA ARG A 163 -17.76 16.27 -11.65
C ARG A 163 -18.93 17.11 -12.16
N SER A 164 -18.66 18.28 -12.75
CA SER A 164 -19.72 19.15 -13.30
C SER A 164 -20.53 18.49 -14.42
N GLN A 165 -19.93 17.58 -15.19
CA GLN A 165 -20.63 16.85 -16.26
C GLN A 165 -21.33 15.61 -15.71
N VAL A 166 -20.62 14.83 -14.88
CA VAL A 166 -21.12 13.56 -14.34
C VAL A 166 -22.30 13.76 -13.39
N GLN A 167 -22.37 14.87 -12.64
CA GLN A 167 -23.46 15.13 -11.70
C GLN A 167 -24.86 15.01 -12.32
N GLN A 168 -25.02 15.35 -13.61
CA GLN A 168 -26.32 15.25 -14.29
C GLN A 168 -26.75 13.80 -14.55
N LEU A 169 -25.80 12.88 -14.63
CA LEU A 169 -26.03 11.45 -14.89
C LEU A 169 -26.42 10.66 -13.64
N ILE A 170 -26.00 11.12 -12.46
CA ILE A 170 -26.08 10.34 -11.20
C ILE A 170 -26.91 11.01 -10.10
N SER A 171 -27.54 12.16 -10.37
CA SER A 171 -28.39 12.84 -9.39
C SER A 171 -29.81 12.27 -9.37
N LEU A 172 -30.61 12.63 -8.35
CA LEU A 172 -32.02 12.23 -8.21
C LEU A 172 -32.86 12.29 -9.51
N PRO A 173 -32.72 13.29 -10.42
CA PRO A 173 -33.45 13.30 -11.68
C PRO A 173 -33.29 12.04 -12.56
N MET A 174 -32.23 11.25 -12.37
CA MET A 174 -32.02 9.98 -13.08
C MET A 174 -33.14 8.96 -12.83
N TRP A 175 -33.87 9.08 -11.70
CA TRP A 175 -35.02 8.24 -11.39
C TRP A 175 -36.20 8.38 -12.37
N MET A 176 -36.12 9.30 -13.34
CA MET A 176 -37.06 9.31 -14.46
C MET A 176 -36.87 8.13 -15.42
N GLY A 177 -35.75 7.40 -15.30
CA GLY A 177 -35.51 6.12 -15.97
C GLY A 177 -36.12 4.93 -15.25
N LEU A 178 -36.64 5.08 -14.02
CA LEU A 178 -37.33 4.01 -13.31
C LEU A 178 -38.70 3.72 -13.93
N GLN A 179 -39.18 2.50 -13.72
CA GLN A 179 -40.59 2.19 -13.92
C GLN A 179 -41.49 3.14 -13.10
N PRO A 180 -42.61 3.64 -13.65
CA PRO A 180 -43.48 4.57 -12.94
C PRO A 180 -43.99 4.05 -11.59
N ALA A 181 -44.29 2.75 -11.51
CA ALA A 181 -44.72 2.09 -10.28
C ALA A 181 -43.58 2.06 -9.24
N ARG A 182 -42.36 1.76 -9.66
CA ARG A 182 -41.18 1.74 -8.81
C ARG A 182 -40.84 3.12 -8.25
N LEU A 183 -40.87 4.16 -9.10
CA LEU A 183 -40.69 5.54 -8.66
C LEU A 183 -41.69 5.93 -7.56
N GLU A 184 -42.97 5.63 -7.76
CA GLU A 184 -44.00 5.95 -6.77
C GLU A 184 -43.83 5.15 -5.48
N LEU A 185 -43.36 3.89 -5.56
CA LEU A 185 -43.00 3.08 -4.39
C LEU A 185 -41.89 3.74 -3.57
N GLU A 186 -40.80 4.18 -4.19
CA GLU A 186 -39.68 4.84 -3.50
C GLU A 186 -40.09 6.20 -2.90
N LEU A 187 -40.93 6.96 -3.60
CA LEU A 187 -41.47 8.22 -3.08
C LEU A 187 -42.47 8.03 -1.94
N LYS A 188 -43.14 6.88 -1.85
CA LYS A 188 -43.97 6.49 -0.69
C LYS A 188 -43.10 5.99 0.47
N LYS A 189 -42.05 5.22 0.18
CA LYS A 189 -41.08 4.72 1.17
C LYS A 189 -40.34 5.88 1.84
N THR A 190 -39.98 6.92 1.07
CA THR A 190 -39.32 8.13 1.58
C THR A 190 -40.11 9.40 1.21
N PRO A 191 -41.19 9.73 1.94
CA PRO A 191 -42.09 10.84 1.58
C PRO A 191 -41.41 12.20 1.42
N LYS A 192 -40.30 12.44 2.13
CA LYS A 192 -39.51 13.68 2.04
C LYS A 192 -38.96 13.93 0.62
N LEU A 193 -38.65 12.88 -0.14
CA LEU A 193 -38.11 13.00 -1.50
C LEU A 193 -39.12 13.56 -2.50
N ARG A 194 -40.43 13.38 -2.27
CA ARG A 194 -41.48 13.88 -3.18
C ARG A 194 -41.42 15.41 -3.36
N LYS A 195 -41.04 16.14 -2.31
CA LYS A 195 -40.86 17.59 -2.38
C LYS A 195 -39.74 17.97 -3.37
N PHE A 196 -38.60 17.29 -3.29
CA PHE A 196 -37.46 17.52 -4.20
C PHE A 196 -37.78 17.09 -5.63
N TRP A 197 -38.48 15.96 -5.80
CA TRP A 197 -38.95 15.48 -7.09
C TRP A 197 -39.87 16.50 -7.79
N ASN A 198 -40.84 17.05 -7.06
CA ASN A 198 -41.73 18.08 -7.59
C ASN A 198 -40.99 19.39 -7.91
N LEU A 199 -39.94 19.73 -7.17
CA LEU A 199 -39.10 20.89 -7.46
C LEU A 199 -38.31 20.68 -8.76
N ILE A 200 -37.76 19.49 -8.99
CA ILE A 200 -37.07 19.14 -10.25
C ILE A 200 -38.02 19.33 -11.43
N LYS A 201 -39.23 18.76 -11.37
CA LYS A 201 -40.24 18.93 -12.43
C LYS A 201 -40.58 20.40 -12.71
N LYS A 202 -40.76 21.21 -11.66
CA LYS A 202 -41.02 22.66 -11.79
C LYS A 202 -39.85 23.42 -12.41
N ASN A 203 -38.61 22.96 -12.19
CA ASN A 203 -37.44 23.58 -12.80
C ASN A 203 -37.30 23.16 -14.27
N ASP A 204 -37.62 21.91 -14.61
CA ASP A 204 -37.62 21.42 -15.99
C ASP A 204 -38.64 22.15 -16.86
N GLU A 205 -39.81 22.51 -16.30
CA GLU A 205 -40.83 23.32 -16.99
C GLU A 205 -40.31 24.72 -17.41
N LYS A 206 -39.28 25.24 -16.75
CA LYS A 206 -38.67 26.54 -17.05
C LYS A 206 -37.52 26.47 -18.05
N MET A 207 -37.05 25.26 -18.39
CA MET A 207 -35.96 25.07 -19.34
C MET A 207 -36.46 25.18 -20.77
N ASP A 208 -35.62 25.72 -21.65
CA ASP A 208 -35.86 25.68 -23.09
C ASP A 208 -36.01 24.23 -23.58
N PRO A 209 -36.84 23.96 -24.61
CA PRO A 209 -37.12 22.61 -25.07
C PRO A 209 -35.89 21.77 -25.41
N GLU A 210 -34.88 22.38 -26.05
CA GLU A 210 -33.63 21.72 -26.44
C GLU A 210 -32.77 21.35 -25.21
N ILE A 211 -32.63 22.28 -24.26
CA ILE A 211 -31.91 22.06 -23.00
C ILE A 211 -32.60 20.98 -22.16
N ARG A 212 -33.94 20.98 -22.15
CA ARG A 212 -34.73 19.99 -21.43
C ARG A 212 -34.57 18.59 -22.02
N GLU A 213 -34.65 18.47 -23.35
CA GLU A 213 -34.44 17.17 -24.02
C GLU A 213 -33.03 16.65 -23.76
N GLN A 214 -32.02 17.52 -23.85
CA GLN A 214 -30.64 17.18 -23.52
C GLN A 214 -30.49 16.69 -22.07
N ALA A 215 -31.11 17.40 -21.12
CA ALA A 215 -31.11 16.97 -19.72
C ALA A 215 -31.81 15.62 -19.53
N TYR A 216 -32.87 15.32 -20.29
CA TYR A 216 -33.57 14.03 -20.21
C TYR A 216 -32.73 12.88 -20.78
N GLN A 217 -31.99 13.11 -21.86
CA GLN A 217 -31.04 12.14 -22.40
C GLN A 217 -29.95 11.81 -21.36
N GLU A 218 -29.36 12.82 -20.74
CA GLU A 218 -28.34 12.66 -19.70
C GLU A 218 -28.88 11.88 -18.48
N ARG A 219 -30.09 12.19 -18.03
CA ARG A 219 -30.73 11.50 -16.89
C ARG A 219 -31.08 10.04 -17.18
N ARG A 220 -31.34 9.69 -18.45
CA ARG A 220 -31.67 8.32 -18.87
C ARG A 220 -30.46 7.52 -19.33
N PHE A 221 -29.31 8.15 -19.51
CA PHE A 221 -28.10 7.56 -20.07
C PHE A 221 -27.75 6.20 -19.44
N LEU A 222 -27.61 6.12 -18.11
CA LEU A 222 -27.22 4.88 -17.43
C LEU A 222 -28.29 3.78 -17.56
N SER A 223 -29.57 4.14 -17.45
CA SER A 223 -30.66 3.17 -17.64
C SER A 223 -30.71 2.62 -19.07
N GLN A 224 -30.44 3.45 -20.08
CA GLN A 224 -30.37 3.03 -21.48
C GLN A 224 -29.11 2.20 -21.77
N LEU A 225 -27.99 2.55 -21.14
CA LEU A 225 -26.73 1.81 -21.28
C LEU A 225 -26.87 0.38 -20.72
N ILE A 226 -27.60 0.22 -19.61
CA ILE A 226 -27.97 -1.11 -19.06
C ILE A 226 -28.77 -1.91 -20.10
N GLN A 227 -29.77 -1.32 -20.75
CA GLN A 227 -30.56 -2.03 -21.77
C GLN A 227 -29.71 -2.45 -22.98
N LYS A 228 -28.79 -1.59 -23.42
CA LYS A 228 -27.79 -1.94 -24.45
C LYS A 228 -26.90 -3.11 -24.00
N PHE A 229 -26.44 -3.10 -22.75
CA PHE A 229 -25.66 -4.21 -22.22
C PHE A 229 -26.46 -5.52 -22.21
N ILE A 230 -27.70 -5.52 -21.73
CA ILE A 230 -28.54 -6.72 -21.68
C ILE A 230 -28.74 -7.31 -23.09
N SER A 231 -28.91 -6.46 -24.12
CA SER A 231 -29.04 -6.94 -25.50
C SER A 231 -27.73 -7.56 -26.02
N VAL A 232 -26.57 -6.96 -25.71
CA VAL A 232 -25.26 -7.54 -26.03
C VAL A 232 -25.06 -8.87 -25.31
N LEU A 233 -25.37 -8.96 -24.02
CA LEU A 233 -25.25 -10.17 -23.21
C LEU A 233 -26.11 -11.32 -23.75
N LYS A 234 -27.38 -11.04 -24.08
CA LYS A 234 -28.28 -12.04 -24.70
C LYS A 234 -27.81 -12.51 -26.08
N SER A 235 -27.00 -11.71 -26.77
CA SER A 235 -26.43 -12.10 -28.07
C SER A 235 -25.25 -13.09 -27.98
N VAL A 236 -24.80 -13.43 -26.76
CA VAL A 236 -23.75 -14.41 -26.52
C VAL A 236 -24.34 -15.83 -26.59
N PRO A 237 -23.82 -16.72 -27.47
CA PRO A 237 -24.30 -18.09 -27.56
C PRO A 237 -23.77 -18.96 -26.40
N LEU A 238 -24.53 -20.00 -26.04
CA LEU A 238 -24.15 -20.94 -24.97
C LEU A 238 -22.90 -21.77 -25.33
N SER A 239 -22.90 -22.42 -26.50
CA SER A 239 -21.82 -23.34 -26.93
C SER A 239 -21.10 -22.90 -28.20
N GLU A 240 -21.73 -22.13 -29.08
CA GLU A 240 -21.11 -21.66 -30.32
C GLU A 240 -19.93 -20.71 -30.04
N PRO A 241 -18.99 -20.54 -31.00
CA PRO A 241 -17.92 -19.57 -30.86
C PRO A 241 -18.45 -18.14 -30.66
N VAL A 242 -17.92 -17.45 -29.64
CA VAL A 242 -18.23 -16.05 -29.35
C VAL A 242 -17.05 -15.15 -29.72
N THR A 243 -17.32 -13.94 -30.20
CA THR A 243 -16.28 -12.92 -30.41
C THR A 243 -15.82 -12.38 -29.06
N MET A 244 -14.50 -12.27 -28.87
CA MET A 244 -13.93 -11.73 -27.63
C MET A 244 -14.36 -10.29 -27.35
N ASP A 245 -14.69 -9.50 -28.37
CA ASP A 245 -15.20 -8.13 -28.18
C ASP A 245 -16.52 -8.11 -27.38
N LYS A 246 -17.39 -9.12 -27.54
CA LYS A 246 -18.62 -9.24 -26.74
C LYS A 246 -18.31 -9.55 -25.27
N VAL A 247 -17.37 -10.47 -25.04
CA VAL A 247 -16.93 -10.84 -23.70
C VAL A 247 -16.32 -9.64 -23.00
N HIS A 248 -15.35 -8.97 -23.64
CA HIS A 248 -14.67 -7.80 -23.07
C HIS A 248 -15.59 -6.60 -22.84
N TYR A 249 -16.57 -6.37 -23.72
CA TYR A 249 -17.60 -5.37 -23.47
C TYR A 249 -18.40 -5.70 -22.21
N CYS A 250 -18.81 -6.96 -22.03
CA CYS A 250 -19.54 -7.39 -20.86
C CYS A 250 -18.71 -7.27 -19.57
N GLU A 251 -17.44 -7.67 -19.61
CA GLU A 251 -16.50 -7.55 -18.48
C GLU A 251 -16.31 -6.09 -18.06
N ARG A 252 -16.02 -5.19 -19.00
CA ARG A 252 -15.86 -3.75 -18.73
C ARG A 252 -17.15 -3.07 -18.31
N PHE A 253 -18.29 -3.56 -18.78
CA PHE A 253 -19.58 -3.07 -18.32
C PHE A 253 -19.80 -3.42 -16.84
N ILE A 254 -19.52 -4.66 -16.42
CA ILE A 254 -19.66 -5.05 -15.00
C ILE A 254 -18.64 -4.30 -14.13
N GLU A 255 -17.42 -4.07 -14.61
CA GLU A 255 -16.46 -3.20 -13.93
C GLU A 255 -17.03 -1.81 -13.65
N LEU A 256 -17.63 -1.17 -14.66
CA LEU A 256 -18.29 0.13 -14.49
C LEU A 256 -19.42 0.05 -13.46
N MET A 257 -20.23 -1.02 -13.46
CA MET A 257 -21.30 -1.20 -12.47
C MET A 257 -20.75 -1.34 -11.06
N ILE A 258 -19.66 -2.10 -10.88
CA ILE A 258 -18.98 -2.25 -9.59
C ILE A 258 -18.52 -0.89 -9.08
N ASP A 259 -17.84 -0.10 -9.91
CA ASP A 259 -17.28 1.18 -9.46
C ASP A 259 -18.36 2.23 -9.17
N LEU A 260 -19.46 2.25 -9.93
CA LEU A 260 -20.63 3.08 -9.64
C LEU A 260 -21.29 2.69 -8.31
N GLU A 261 -21.43 1.40 -8.04
CA GLU A 261 -22.06 0.87 -6.82
C GLU A 261 -21.16 0.96 -5.58
N ALA A 262 -19.84 0.99 -5.78
CA ALA A 262 -18.83 1.01 -4.73
C ALA A 262 -18.46 2.44 -4.26
N LEU A 263 -19.09 3.47 -4.83
CA LEU A 263 -18.87 4.87 -4.51
C LEU A 263 -20.19 5.56 -4.13
N LEU A 264 -20.29 6.08 -2.90
CA LEU A 264 -21.56 6.60 -2.38
C LEU A 264 -22.22 7.71 -3.25
N PRO A 265 -21.49 8.73 -3.75
CA PRO A 265 -22.07 9.75 -4.65
C PRO A 265 -22.75 9.20 -5.91
N THR A 266 -22.22 8.13 -6.50
CA THR A 266 -22.79 7.49 -7.70
C THR A 266 -23.86 6.48 -7.32
N ARG A 267 -23.63 5.68 -6.28
CA ARG A 267 -24.54 4.65 -5.76
C ARG A 267 -25.90 5.21 -5.32
N ARG A 268 -25.90 6.35 -4.63
CA ARG A 268 -27.05 6.91 -3.87
C ARG A 268 -28.40 6.85 -4.59
N TRP A 269 -28.39 7.09 -5.90
CA TRP A 269 -29.60 7.06 -6.73
C TRP A 269 -29.54 5.93 -7.77
N PHE A 270 -28.34 5.56 -8.20
CA PHE A 270 -28.11 4.54 -9.21
C PHE A 270 -28.44 3.11 -8.73
N ASN A 271 -28.19 2.77 -7.46
CA ASN A 271 -28.49 1.44 -6.91
C ASN A 271 -29.97 1.05 -7.15
N THR A 272 -30.89 2.00 -7.00
CA THR A 272 -32.32 1.78 -7.31
C THR A 272 -32.58 1.55 -8.80
N ILE A 273 -31.88 2.25 -9.69
CA ILE A 273 -31.97 2.07 -11.15
C ILE A 273 -31.44 0.68 -11.54
N LEU A 274 -30.32 0.26 -10.94
CA LEU A 274 -29.72 -1.03 -11.19
C LEU A 274 -30.63 -2.18 -10.71
N ASP A 275 -31.23 -2.07 -9.52
CA ASP A 275 -32.22 -3.02 -9.01
C ASP A 275 -33.48 -3.06 -9.88
N ASP A 276 -34.00 -1.92 -10.34
CA ASP A 276 -35.19 -1.85 -11.22
C ASP A 276 -34.96 -2.47 -12.61
N SER A 277 -33.71 -2.51 -13.06
CA SER A 277 -33.33 -3.10 -14.35
C SER A 277 -33.21 -4.63 -14.33
N HIS A 278 -33.21 -5.24 -13.14
CA HIS A 278 -33.00 -6.69 -12.93
C HIS A 278 -31.70 -7.24 -13.55
N LEU A 279 -30.70 -6.38 -13.74
CA LEU A 279 -29.46 -6.73 -14.42
C LEU A 279 -28.76 -7.94 -13.79
N LEU A 280 -28.70 -8.01 -12.46
CA LEU A 280 -28.00 -9.08 -11.77
C LEU A 280 -28.62 -10.46 -12.07
N VAL A 281 -29.95 -10.55 -12.14
CA VAL A 281 -30.68 -11.77 -12.49
C VAL A 281 -30.41 -12.13 -13.96
N HIS A 282 -30.45 -11.14 -14.86
CA HIS A 282 -30.07 -11.37 -16.26
C HIS A 282 -28.65 -11.91 -16.42
N CYS A 283 -27.70 -11.42 -15.63
CA CYS A 283 -26.32 -11.88 -15.68
C CYS A 283 -26.15 -13.31 -15.16
N TYR A 284 -26.75 -13.67 -14.02
CA TYR A 284 -26.62 -15.01 -13.45
C TYR A 284 -27.29 -16.11 -14.28
N LEU A 285 -28.32 -15.75 -15.06
CA LEU A 285 -28.98 -16.66 -16.01
C LEU A 285 -28.40 -16.57 -17.43
N SER A 286 -27.36 -15.77 -17.65
CA SER A 286 -26.83 -15.57 -18.99
C SER A 286 -26.01 -16.76 -19.47
N ASN A 287 -26.01 -16.97 -20.78
CA ASN A 287 -25.14 -17.95 -21.42
C ASN A 287 -23.66 -17.74 -21.10
N LEU A 288 -23.24 -16.48 -20.84
CA LEU A 288 -21.85 -16.14 -20.61
C LEU A 288 -21.29 -16.76 -19.32
N VAL A 289 -22.00 -16.68 -18.19
CA VAL A 289 -21.55 -17.31 -16.92
C VAL A 289 -21.51 -18.83 -16.98
N HIS A 290 -22.30 -19.46 -17.85
CA HIS A 290 -22.28 -20.91 -18.04
C HIS A 290 -21.11 -21.40 -18.91
N ARG A 291 -20.29 -20.49 -19.46
CA ARG A 291 -19.06 -20.84 -20.19
C ARG A 291 -17.90 -20.85 -19.20
N GLU A 292 -17.42 -22.05 -18.85
CA GLU A 292 -16.37 -22.24 -17.84
C GLU A 292 -15.05 -21.51 -18.14
N GLU A 293 -14.65 -21.39 -19.40
CA GLU A 293 -13.40 -20.71 -19.79
C GLU A 293 -13.64 -19.24 -20.15
N ASP A 294 -14.47 -18.96 -21.17
CA ASP A 294 -14.71 -17.61 -21.68
C ASP A 294 -15.43 -16.69 -20.68
N GLY A 295 -16.27 -17.26 -19.80
CA GLY A 295 -17.10 -16.53 -18.84
C GLY A 295 -16.52 -16.41 -17.44
N HIS A 296 -15.34 -17.00 -17.19
CA HIS A 296 -14.78 -17.09 -15.83
C HIS A 296 -14.55 -15.72 -15.19
N LEU A 297 -13.88 -14.80 -15.91
CA LEU A 297 -13.65 -13.44 -15.41
C LEU A 297 -14.97 -12.67 -15.22
N PHE A 298 -15.91 -12.80 -16.16
CA PHE A 298 -17.24 -12.20 -16.04
C PHE A 298 -17.97 -12.70 -14.79
N SER A 299 -17.91 -13.99 -14.48
CA SER A 299 -18.51 -14.57 -13.27
C SER A 299 -17.89 -13.99 -12.00
N GLN A 300 -16.57 -13.86 -11.95
CA GLN A 300 -15.87 -13.30 -10.79
C GLN A 300 -16.21 -11.83 -10.57
N LEU A 301 -16.30 -11.04 -11.66
CA LEU A 301 -16.76 -9.66 -11.60
C LEU A 301 -18.25 -9.58 -11.17
N LEU A 302 -19.07 -10.51 -11.65
CA LEU A 302 -20.48 -10.56 -11.27
C LEU A 302 -20.68 -10.82 -9.77
N ASP A 303 -19.84 -11.68 -9.17
CA ASP A 303 -19.86 -11.91 -7.72
C ASP A 303 -19.45 -10.65 -6.94
N MET A 304 -18.50 -9.87 -7.44
CA MET A 304 -18.17 -8.56 -6.88
C MET A 304 -19.34 -7.57 -7.00
N LEU A 305 -20.04 -7.56 -8.13
CA LEU A 305 -21.22 -6.71 -8.30
C LEU A 305 -22.35 -7.14 -7.36
N LYS A 306 -22.60 -8.44 -7.19
CA LYS A 306 -23.57 -8.99 -6.23
C LYS A 306 -23.26 -8.55 -4.79
N PHE A 307 -21.97 -8.52 -4.44
CA PHE A 307 -21.54 -8.02 -3.13
C PHE A 307 -21.95 -6.55 -2.92
N TYR A 308 -21.74 -5.68 -3.92
CA TYR A 308 -22.07 -4.26 -3.79
C TYR A 308 -23.57 -3.95 -3.92
N THR A 309 -24.31 -4.60 -4.83
CA THR A 309 -25.77 -4.39 -4.91
C THR A 309 -26.47 -4.80 -3.61
N GLY A 310 -25.95 -5.85 -2.97
CA GLY A 310 -26.40 -6.29 -1.65
C GLY A 310 -25.73 -5.59 -0.45
N PHE A 311 -24.90 -4.56 -0.65
CA PHE A 311 -24.06 -4.01 0.41
C PHE A 311 -24.87 -3.46 1.59
N GLU A 312 -24.37 -3.67 2.82
CA GLU A 312 -25.04 -3.31 4.08
C GLU A 312 -24.91 -1.80 4.38
N ILE A 313 -25.45 -0.95 3.51
CA ILE A 313 -25.45 0.52 3.64
C ILE A 313 -26.83 1.12 3.36
N ASN A 314 -27.16 2.19 4.08
CA ASN A 314 -28.31 3.02 3.75
C ASN A 314 -27.91 4.05 2.69
N ASP A 315 -28.41 3.92 1.47
CA ASP A 315 -28.05 4.79 0.34
C ASP A 315 -28.32 6.29 0.61
N GLN A 316 -29.30 6.62 1.46
CA GLN A 316 -29.69 8.01 1.72
C GLN A 316 -28.83 8.68 2.79
N THR A 317 -28.51 7.97 3.86
CA THR A 317 -27.71 8.51 4.98
C THR A 317 -26.22 8.27 4.78
N GLY A 318 -25.83 7.23 4.04
CA GLY A 318 -24.45 6.76 3.92
C GLY A 318 -23.96 5.92 5.10
N ASN A 319 -24.82 5.64 6.09
CA ASN A 319 -24.45 4.85 7.27
C ASN A 319 -24.52 3.35 6.97
N ALA A 320 -23.62 2.58 7.60
CA ALA A 320 -23.72 1.12 7.61
C ALA A 320 -25.05 0.67 8.25
N LEU A 321 -25.67 -0.36 7.67
CA LEU A 321 -26.88 -0.96 8.23
C LEU A 321 -26.51 -1.84 9.44
N THR A 322 -27.30 -1.74 10.50
CA THR A 322 -27.21 -2.65 11.64
C THR A 322 -27.85 -4.01 11.31
N GLU A 323 -27.50 -5.05 12.06
CA GLU A 323 -28.10 -6.38 11.91
C GLU A 323 -29.64 -6.36 12.05
N ASN A 324 -30.16 -5.52 12.96
CA ASN A 324 -31.59 -5.32 13.15
C ASN A 324 -32.25 -4.67 11.94
N GLU A 325 -31.61 -3.66 11.35
CA GLU A 325 -32.13 -2.99 10.14
C GLU A 325 -32.14 -3.94 8.94
N MET A 326 -31.09 -4.75 8.77
CA MET A 326 -31.05 -5.78 7.74
C MET A 326 -32.17 -6.81 7.89
N THR A 327 -32.37 -7.30 9.11
CA THR A 327 -33.45 -8.25 9.42
C THR A 327 -34.82 -7.63 9.15
N THR A 328 -35.00 -6.35 9.51
CA THR A 328 -36.24 -5.61 9.26
C THR A 328 -36.50 -5.46 7.75
N ILE A 329 -35.48 -5.08 6.97
CA ILE A 329 -35.60 -4.95 5.51
C ILE A 329 -36.03 -6.28 4.88
N HIS A 330 -35.43 -7.39 5.32
CA HIS A 330 -35.78 -8.74 4.85
C HIS A 330 -37.22 -9.11 5.21
N TYR A 331 -37.62 -8.91 6.47
CA TYR A 331 -38.96 -9.25 6.93
C TYR A 331 -40.03 -8.39 6.27
N ASP A 332 -39.75 -7.11 6.02
CA ASP A 332 -40.65 -6.22 5.29
C ASP A 332 -40.88 -6.71 3.85
N ARG A 333 -39.82 -7.18 3.17
CA ARG A 333 -39.92 -7.78 1.82
C ARG A 333 -40.82 -9.01 1.85
N ILE A 334 -40.54 -10.00 2.70
CA ILE A 334 -41.38 -11.19 2.83
C ILE A 334 -42.82 -10.83 3.19
N THR A 335 -43.03 -9.91 4.14
CA THR A 335 -44.37 -9.49 4.56
C THR A 335 -45.15 -8.86 3.40
N SER A 336 -44.51 -8.01 2.59
CA SER A 336 -45.13 -7.42 1.41
C SER A 336 -45.49 -8.48 0.35
N LEU A 337 -44.64 -9.49 0.15
CA LEU A 337 -44.90 -10.61 -0.73
C LEU A 337 -46.06 -11.48 -0.21
N GLN A 338 -46.11 -11.75 1.09
CA GLN A 338 -47.21 -12.48 1.72
C GLN A 338 -48.55 -11.73 1.62
N ARG A 339 -48.54 -10.38 1.73
CA ARG A 339 -49.74 -9.57 1.52
C ARG A 339 -50.27 -9.68 0.09
N ALA A 340 -49.37 -9.63 -0.90
CA ALA A 340 -49.75 -9.82 -2.30
C ALA A 340 -50.30 -11.23 -2.53
N ALA A 341 -49.61 -12.26 -2.02
CA ALA A 341 -50.03 -13.66 -2.06
C ALA A 341 -51.43 -13.85 -1.47
N PHE A 342 -51.67 -13.38 -0.24
CA PHE A 342 -52.95 -13.53 0.46
C PHE A 342 -54.13 -12.87 -0.29
N ALA A 343 -53.91 -11.68 -0.84
CA ALA A 343 -54.98 -10.88 -1.43
C ALA A 343 -55.35 -11.32 -2.85
N HIS A 344 -54.39 -11.84 -3.61
CA HIS A 344 -54.54 -11.99 -5.07
C HIS A 344 -54.28 -13.40 -5.61
N PHE A 345 -53.61 -14.29 -4.85
CA PHE A 345 -53.13 -15.58 -5.36
C PHE A 345 -53.53 -16.75 -4.45
N PRO A 346 -54.66 -17.43 -4.73
CA PRO A 346 -55.12 -18.57 -3.94
C PRO A 346 -54.11 -19.71 -3.84
N GLU A 347 -53.29 -19.91 -4.87
CA GLU A 347 -52.24 -20.93 -4.93
C GLU A 347 -51.14 -20.70 -3.89
N LEU A 348 -50.99 -19.48 -3.39
CA LEU A 348 -49.98 -19.08 -2.41
C LEU A 348 -50.56 -18.85 -1.01
N TYR A 349 -51.77 -19.35 -0.72
CA TYR A 349 -52.42 -19.17 0.57
C TYR A 349 -51.57 -19.69 1.74
N ASP A 350 -51.05 -20.92 1.64
CA ASP A 350 -50.24 -21.52 2.71
C ASP A 350 -48.93 -20.75 2.93
N PHE A 351 -48.31 -20.28 1.84
CA PHE A 351 -47.14 -19.40 1.92
C PHE A 351 -47.45 -18.09 2.66
N ALA A 352 -48.61 -17.50 2.39
CA ALA A 352 -49.00 -16.21 2.96
C ALA A 352 -49.29 -16.26 4.47
N LEU A 353 -49.72 -17.41 5.01
CA LEU A 353 -50.00 -17.60 6.43
C LEU A 353 -48.81 -18.17 7.24
N SER A 354 -47.78 -18.66 6.55
CA SER A 354 -46.61 -19.27 7.20
C SER A 354 -45.71 -18.22 7.88
N ASN A 355 -44.96 -18.67 8.88
CA ASN A 355 -43.94 -17.83 9.51
C ASN A 355 -42.80 -17.55 8.53
N VAL A 356 -42.17 -16.37 8.65
CA VAL A 356 -41.07 -15.95 7.74
C VAL A 356 -39.97 -17.01 7.65
N ALA A 357 -39.51 -17.55 8.77
CA ALA A 357 -38.42 -18.54 8.82
C ALA A 357 -38.70 -19.85 8.06
N GLU A 358 -39.97 -20.19 7.83
CA GLU A 358 -40.35 -21.39 7.08
C GLU A 358 -40.35 -21.15 5.56
N VAL A 359 -40.40 -19.87 5.14
CA VAL A 359 -40.65 -19.49 3.74
C VAL A 359 -39.56 -18.64 3.11
N ASP A 360 -38.59 -18.14 3.88
CA ASP A 360 -37.58 -17.19 3.42
C ASP A 360 -36.27 -17.85 2.95
N THR A 361 -36.14 -19.17 3.06
CA THR A 361 -34.99 -19.88 2.50
C THR A 361 -35.14 -20.05 0.98
N ARG A 362 -34.02 -20.10 0.26
CA ARG A 362 -34.02 -20.34 -1.19
C ARG A 362 -34.79 -21.62 -1.55
N GLU A 363 -34.58 -22.70 -0.80
CA GLU A 363 -35.27 -23.98 -1.00
C GLU A 363 -36.80 -23.85 -0.81
N SER A 364 -37.24 -23.18 0.26
CA SER A 364 -38.66 -22.93 0.50
C SER A 364 -39.29 -22.05 -0.60
N LEU A 365 -38.62 -20.98 -1.02
CA LEU A 365 -39.12 -20.10 -2.07
C LEU A 365 -39.27 -20.86 -3.40
N VAL A 366 -38.28 -21.67 -3.78
CA VAL A 366 -38.37 -22.53 -4.97
C VAL A 366 -39.51 -23.54 -4.84
N LYS A 367 -39.73 -24.11 -3.66
CA LYS A 367 -40.84 -25.04 -3.40
C LYS A 367 -42.21 -24.39 -3.59
N PHE A 368 -42.41 -23.15 -3.14
CA PHE A 368 -43.70 -22.45 -3.26
C PHE A 368 -43.92 -21.82 -4.65
N PHE A 369 -42.91 -21.17 -5.23
CA PHE A 369 -43.05 -20.42 -6.47
C PHE A 369 -42.70 -21.23 -7.73
N GLY A 370 -41.85 -22.26 -7.61
CA GLY A 370 -41.45 -23.11 -8.74
C GLY A 370 -42.61 -23.82 -9.47
N PRO A 371 -43.66 -24.30 -8.78
CA PRO A 371 -44.83 -24.90 -9.42
C PRO A 371 -45.72 -23.92 -10.22
N LEU A 372 -45.61 -22.61 -9.97
CA LEU A 372 -46.49 -21.61 -10.57
C LEU A 372 -46.24 -21.41 -12.08
N SER A 373 -47.23 -20.85 -12.78
CA SER A 373 -47.12 -20.48 -14.20
C SER A 373 -46.30 -19.20 -14.38
N SER A 374 -45.73 -18.99 -15.57
CA SER A 374 -45.00 -17.75 -15.88
C SER A 374 -45.88 -16.50 -15.74
N ASN A 375 -47.16 -16.59 -16.15
CA ASN A 375 -48.10 -15.47 -16.02
C ASN A 375 -48.36 -15.13 -14.55
N THR A 376 -48.57 -16.15 -13.69
CA THR A 376 -48.74 -15.96 -12.25
C THR A 376 -47.51 -15.33 -11.61
N LEU A 377 -46.30 -15.80 -11.95
CA LEU A 377 -45.06 -15.22 -11.42
C LEU A 377 -44.87 -13.76 -11.88
N HIS A 378 -45.22 -13.45 -13.12
CA HIS A 378 -45.21 -12.07 -13.63
C HIS A 378 -46.18 -11.18 -12.86
N GLU A 379 -47.42 -11.65 -12.65
CA GLU A 379 -48.43 -10.92 -11.89
C GLU A 379 -47.94 -10.63 -10.46
N VAL A 380 -47.38 -11.63 -9.77
CA VAL A 380 -46.76 -11.45 -8.43
C VAL A 380 -45.68 -10.36 -8.48
N ALA A 381 -44.76 -10.43 -9.46
CA ALA A 381 -43.71 -9.43 -9.62
C ALA A 381 -44.27 -8.02 -9.91
N SER A 382 -45.39 -7.92 -10.63
CA SER A 382 -46.05 -6.66 -10.92
C SER A 382 -46.68 -6.01 -9.67
N TYR A 383 -47.26 -6.81 -8.77
CA TYR A 383 -47.77 -6.32 -7.48
C TYR A 383 -46.67 -5.76 -6.58
N LEU A 384 -45.45 -6.28 -6.71
CA LEU A 384 -44.27 -5.79 -6.00
C LEU A 384 -43.59 -4.61 -6.71
N CYS A 385 -44.18 -4.10 -7.80
CA CYS A 385 -43.62 -3.04 -8.63
C CYS A 385 -42.25 -3.39 -9.24
N LEU A 386 -42.00 -4.67 -9.52
CA LEU A 386 -40.77 -5.15 -10.18
C LEU A 386 -40.94 -5.20 -11.70
N LEU A 387 -42.13 -5.53 -12.18
CA LEU A 387 -42.48 -5.59 -13.60
C LEU A 387 -43.74 -4.75 -13.87
N PRO A 388 -43.97 -4.33 -15.12
CA PRO A 388 -45.24 -3.72 -15.51
C PRO A 388 -46.40 -4.71 -15.31
N THR A 389 -47.63 -4.18 -15.24
CA THR A 389 -48.83 -5.03 -15.13
C THR A 389 -49.00 -5.85 -16.40
N LEU A 390 -49.20 -7.17 -16.27
CA LEU A 390 -49.55 -8.04 -17.38
C LEU A 390 -50.99 -7.73 -17.84
N PRO A 391 -51.22 -7.33 -19.10
CA PRO A 391 -52.57 -7.11 -19.61
C PRO A 391 -53.41 -8.39 -19.55
N LYS A 392 -54.72 -8.24 -19.31
CA LYS A 392 -55.63 -9.39 -19.27
C LYS A 392 -55.59 -10.15 -20.61
N ASN A 393 -55.35 -11.47 -20.54
CA ASN A 393 -55.24 -12.40 -21.66
C ASN A 393 -53.97 -12.29 -22.52
N GLU A 394 -52.91 -11.64 -22.03
CA GLU A 394 -51.59 -11.73 -22.65
C GLU A 394 -50.66 -12.66 -21.87
N ASP A 395 -49.83 -13.40 -22.59
CA ASP A 395 -48.76 -14.19 -22.01
C ASP A 395 -47.53 -13.31 -21.75
N THR A 396 -46.79 -13.64 -20.70
CA THR A 396 -45.56 -12.92 -20.41
C THR A 396 -44.48 -13.13 -21.48
N SER A 397 -43.75 -12.07 -21.80
CA SER A 397 -42.55 -12.11 -22.64
C SER A 397 -41.28 -12.55 -21.90
N PHE A 398 -41.35 -12.85 -20.61
CA PHE A 398 -40.21 -13.24 -19.78
C PHE A 398 -40.19 -14.74 -19.52
N ASP A 399 -38.99 -15.31 -19.51
CA ASP A 399 -38.79 -16.73 -19.22
C ASP A 399 -39.20 -17.07 -17.79
N LYS A 400 -39.75 -18.27 -17.59
CA LYS A 400 -40.17 -18.75 -16.25
C LYS A 400 -39.01 -18.73 -15.25
N GLU A 401 -37.83 -19.15 -15.69
CA GLU A 401 -36.62 -19.19 -14.86
C GLU A 401 -36.19 -17.78 -14.42
N PHE A 402 -36.29 -16.79 -15.32
CA PHE A 402 -36.04 -15.39 -14.97
C PHE A 402 -37.02 -14.87 -13.92
N LEU A 403 -38.31 -15.10 -14.10
CA LEU A 403 -39.34 -14.66 -13.16
C LEU A 403 -39.20 -15.34 -11.79
N LEU A 404 -38.87 -16.64 -11.79
CA LEU A 404 -38.63 -17.39 -10.57
C LEU A 404 -37.40 -16.86 -9.84
N GLU A 405 -36.26 -16.70 -10.54
CA GLU A 405 -35.03 -16.19 -9.93
C GLU A 405 -35.20 -14.75 -9.43
N LEU A 406 -35.95 -13.91 -10.14
CA LEU A 406 -36.28 -12.55 -9.72
C LEU A 406 -37.00 -12.53 -8.36
N LEU A 407 -37.98 -13.42 -8.17
CA LEU A 407 -38.70 -13.51 -6.89
C LEU A 407 -37.85 -14.20 -5.81
N VAL A 408 -37.11 -15.25 -6.15
CA VAL A 408 -36.29 -16.00 -5.19
C VAL A 408 -35.12 -15.16 -4.69
N SER A 409 -34.26 -14.65 -5.56
CA SER A 409 -33.06 -13.87 -5.19
C SER A 409 -33.38 -12.61 -4.38
N ARG A 410 -34.54 -11.99 -4.61
CA ARG A 410 -34.97 -10.79 -3.89
C ARG A 410 -35.37 -11.06 -2.44
N HIS A 411 -35.92 -12.25 -2.18
CA HIS A 411 -36.57 -12.63 -0.92
C HIS A 411 -35.82 -13.73 -0.16
N GLU A 412 -34.78 -14.33 -0.74
CA GLU A 412 -33.99 -15.35 -0.04
C GLU A 412 -33.21 -14.74 1.14
N ARG A 413 -33.08 -15.54 2.21
CA ARG A 413 -32.25 -15.19 3.35
C ARG A 413 -30.80 -15.00 2.93
N ARG A 414 -30.23 -13.86 3.31
CA ARG A 414 -28.83 -13.52 3.05
C ARG A 414 -28.00 -13.70 4.31
N ILE A 415 -26.79 -14.25 4.15
CA ILE A 415 -25.78 -14.21 5.20
C ILE A 415 -25.20 -12.79 5.26
N SER A 416 -24.80 -12.36 6.46
CA SER A 416 -24.16 -11.06 6.63
C SER A 416 -22.74 -11.05 6.03
N GLN A 417 -22.24 -9.87 5.70
CA GLN A 417 -20.88 -9.70 5.19
C GLN A 417 -19.83 -10.21 6.18
N ILE A 418 -20.07 -10.02 7.48
CA ILE A 418 -19.20 -10.53 8.55
C ILE A 418 -19.17 -12.07 8.55
N GLN A 419 -20.31 -12.73 8.40
CA GLN A 419 -20.36 -14.20 8.32
C GLN A 419 -19.64 -14.71 7.07
N GLN A 420 -19.86 -14.06 5.92
CA GLN A 420 -19.18 -14.42 4.66
C GLN A 420 -17.66 -14.31 4.81
N LEU A 421 -17.17 -13.22 5.41
CA LEU A 421 -15.76 -13.00 5.72
C LEU A 421 -15.19 -14.07 6.67
N ASN A 422 -15.93 -14.40 7.74
CA ASN A 422 -15.46 -15.34 8.75
C ASN A 422 -15.32 -16.77 8.22
N GLN A 423 -16.09 -17.12 7.19
CA GLN A 423 -15.98 -18.39 6.47
C GLN A 423 -14.82 -18.44 5.46
N MET A 424 -14.16 -17.31 5.15
CA MET A 424 -13.06 -17.29 4.20
C MET A 424 -11.79 -17.93 4.80
N PRO A 425 -11.17 -18.89 4.09
CA PRO A 425 -9.82 -19.35 4.40
C PRO A 425 -8.79 -18.22 4.28
N LEU A 426 -7.80 -18.22 5.16
CA LEU A 426 -6.71 -17.22 5.12
C LEU A 426 -5.58 -17.59 4.16
N TYR A 427 -5.48 -18.86 3.78
CA TYR A 427 -4.45 -19.35 2.85
C TYR A 427 -5.02 -19.56 1.44
N PRO A 428 -4.26 -19.23 0.40
CA PRO A 428 -4.67 -19.56 -0.97
C PRO A 428 -4.48 -21.05 -1.26
N THR A 429 -5.37 -21.60 -2.10
CA THR A 429 -5.32 -22.98 -2.61
C THR A 429 -4.88 -22.99 -4.07
N GLU A 430 -4.65 -24.18 -4.63
CA GLU A 430 -4.30 -24.37 -6.05
C GLU A 430 -5.28 -23.71 -7.02
N LYS A 431 -6.57 -23.58 -6.64
CA LYS A 431 -7.62 -22.94 -7.45
C LYS A 431 -7.44 -21.42 -7.57
N ILE A 432 -6.73 -20.80 -6.63
CA ILE A 432 -6.54 -19.35 -6.55
C ILE A 432 -5.13 -18.98 -7.03
N ILE A 433 -4.11 -19.75 -6.63
CA ILE A 433 -2.69 -19.40 -6.83
C ILE A 433 -2.34 -19.14 -8.31
N TRP A 434 -2.94 -19.90 -9.23
CA TRP A 434 -2.69 -19.79 -10.67
C TRP A 434 -3.85 -19.14 -11.45
N ASP A 435 -4.87 -18.62 -10.78
CA ASP A 435 -5.93 -17.87 -11.44
C ASP A 435 -5.46 -16.43 -11.72
N GLU A 436 -5.14 -16.13 -12.98
CA GLU A 436 -4.55 -14.85 -13.38
C GLU A 436 -5.54 -13.69 -13.38
N ASN A 437 -6.86 -13.95 -13.29
CA ASN A 437 -7.89 -12.93 -13.18
C ASN A 437 -7.86 -12.21 -11.82
N ILE A 438 -7.39 -12.90 -10.78
CA ILE A 438 -7.30 -12.41 -9.39
C ILE A 438 -5.86 -12.41 -8.86
N VAL A 439 -4.97 -13.24 -9.41
CA VAL A 439 -3.53 -13.29 -9.11
C VAL A 439 -2.77 -13.08 -10.42
N PRO A 440 -2.81 -11.86 -10.99
CA PRO A 440 -2.17 -11.56 -12.26
C PRO A 440 -0.66 -11.80 -12.20
N THR A 441 -0.02 -12.02 -13.34
CA THR A 441 1.44 -12.04 -13.42
C THR A 441 2.00 -10.61 -13.58
N GLU A 442 3.31 -10.43 -13.37
CA GLU A 442 4.00 -9.15 -13.66
C GLU A 442 3.89 -8.73 -15.15
N TYR A 443 3.51 -9.65 -16.04
CA TYR A 443 3.32 -9.40 -17.47
C TYR A 443 1.99 -8.71 -17.81
N TYR A 444 1.11 -8.48 -16.84
CA TYR A 444 -0.19 -7.86 -17.05
C TYR A 444 -0.06 -6.49 -17.78
N SER A 445 -0.63 -6.42 -18.98
CA SER A 445 -0.52 -5.26 -19.87
C SER A 445 -1.37 -4.09 -19.39
N GLY A 446 -2.51 -4.35 -18.74
CA GLY A 446 -3.53 -3.35 -18.42
C GLY A 446 -4.69 -3.29 -19.43
N GLU A 447 -4.68 -4.09 -20.49
CA GLU A 447 -5.70 -4.05 -21.54
C GLU A 447 -7.04 -4.66 -21.11
N GLY A 448 -7.02 -5.80 -20.41
CA GLY A 448 -8.20 -6.42 -19.77
C GLY A 448 -8.41 -5.92 -18.35
N CYS A 449 -9.61 -6.05 -17.79
CA CYS A 449 -9.85 -5.82 -16.35
C CYS A 449 -9.45 -7.05 -15.52
N LEU A 450 -9.46 -6.90 -14.20
CA LEU A 450 -9.20 -7.96 -13.23
C LEU A 450 -10.32 -7.96 -12.19
N ALA A 451 -10.60 -9.10 -11.57
CA ALA A 451 -11.58 -9.21 -10.50
C ALA A 451 -10.97 -8.77 -9.15
N LEU A 452 -10.51 -7.52 -9.09
CA LEU A 452 -9.78 -6.95 -7.95
C LEU A 452 -10.47 -5.68 -7.43
N PRO A 453 -10.48 -5.46 -6.10
CA PRO A 453 -10.88 -4.18 -5.54
C PRO A 453 -9.97 -3.04 -6.02
N LYS A 454 -10.50 -1.81 -6.10
CA LYS A 454 -9.71 -0.61 -6.41
C LYS A 454 -9.57 0.30 -5.18
N LEU A 455 -8.36 0.83 -4.96
CA LEU A 455 -8.09 1.87 -3.97
C LEU A 455 -8.08 3.24 -4.64
N ASN A 456 -9.12 4.02 -4.39
CA ASN A 456 -9.21 5.40 -4.87
C ASN A 456 -9.32 6.37 -3.68
N LEU A 457 -10.32 7.24 -3.65
CA LEU A 457 -10.48 8.25 -2.59
C LEU A 457 -11.41 7.80 -1.48
N GLN A 458 -12.51 7.15 -1.86
CA GLN A 458 -13.69 6.93 -1.03
C GLN A 458 -14.02 5.44 -0.87
N PHE A 459 -14.63 5.10 0.26
CA PHE A 459 -15.08 3.76 0.63
C PHE A 459 -16.42 3.84 1.34
N LEU A 460 -17.37 2.95 1.03
CA LEU A 460 -18.75 3.04 1.51
C LEU A 460 -18.85 3.08 3.04
N THR A 461 -18.14 2.18 3.71
CA THR A 461 -18.09 2.03 5.18
C THR A 461 -16.71 1.55 5.62
N LEU A 462 -16.46 1.50 6.93
CA LEU A 462 -15.22 0.89 7.45
C LEU A 462 -15.10 -0.60 7.06
N HIS A 463 -16.23 -1.31 6.90
CA HIS A 463 -16.21 -2.70 6.46
C HIS A 463 -15.74 -2.81 5.00
N ASP A 464 -16.27 -1.97 4.09
CA ASP A 464 -15.79 -1.89 2.70
C ASP A 464 -14.29 -1.59 2.66
N TYR A 465 -13.86 -0.54 3.37
CA TYR A 465 -12.47 -0.15 3.48
C TYR A 465 -11.56 -1.31 3.91
N LEU A 466 -11.92 -2.00 4.99
CA LEU A 466 -11.13 -3.13 5.51
C LEU A 466 -11.14 -4.33 4.56
N LEU A 467 -12.28 -4.63 3.92
CA LEU A 467 -12.41 -5.78 3.04
C LEU A 467 -11.65 -5.61 1.72
N ARG A 468 -11.67 -4.40 1.12
CA ARG A 468 -10.85 -4.13 -0.08
C ARG A 468 -9.36 -4.35 0.21
N ASN A 469 -8.90 -3.80 1.33
CA ASN A 469 -7.52 -3.97 1.78
C ASN A 469 -7.20 -5.44 2.11
N PHE A 470 -8.10 -6.16 2.78
CA PHE A 470 -7.96 -7.59 3.07
C PHE A 470 -7.78 -8.40 1.78
N ASN A 471 -8.64 -8.20 0.79
CA ASN A 471 -8.58 -8.93 -0.47
C ASN A 471 -7.34 -8.59 -1.30
N LEU A 472 -6.98 -7.31 -1.41
CA LEU A 472 -5.77 -6.90 -2.13
C LEU A 472 -4.51 -7.48 -1.50
N PHE A 473 -4.40 -7.41 -0.17
CA PHE A 473 -3.26 -7.95 0.55
C PHE A 473 -3.20 -9.49 0.46
N ARG A 474 -4.36 -10.17 0.50
CA ARG A 474 -4.46 -11.62 0.30
C ARG A 474 -4.01 -12.05 -1.09
N LEU A 475 -4.47 -11.36 -2.14
CA LEU A 475 -4.20 -11.74 -3.52
C LEU A 475 -2.79 -11.34 -3.98
N GLU A 476 -2.26 -10.20 -3.52
CA GLU A 476 -0.89 -9.79 -3.84
C GLU A 476 0.14 -10.71 -3.17
N SER A 477 -0.05 -11.07 -1.90
CA SER A 477 0.83 -12.05 -1.23
C SER A 477 0.74 -13.44 -1.85
N THR A 478 -0.41 -13.81 -2.44
CA THR A 478 -0.58 -15.06 -3.19
C THR A 478 0.33 -15.13 -4.42
N TYR A 479 0.62 -14.01 -5.08
CA TYR A 479 1.58 -13.98 -6.19
C TYR A 479 3.00 -14.35 -5.73
N GLU A 480 3.46 -13.84 -4.58
CA GLU A 480 4.76 -14.23 -4.03
C GLU A 480 4.80 -15.72 -3.69
N ILE A 481 3.71 -16.25 -3.13
CA ILE A 481 3.57 -17.67 -2.80
C ILE A 481 3.67 -18.51 -4.07
N ARG A 482 3.02 -18.10 -5.18
CA ARG A 482 3.16 -18.75 -6.50
C ARG A 482 4.62 -18.84 -6.90
N GLN A 483 5.36 -17.73 -6.86
CA GLN A 483 6.77 -17.70 -7.26
C GLN A 483 7.65 -18.62 -6.39
N ASP A 484 7.43 -18.63 -5.07
CA ASP A 484 8.17 -19.49 -4.14
C ASP A 484 7.88 -20.98 -4.39
N ILE A 485 6.62 -21.34 -4.65
CA ILE A 485 6.22 -22.72 -4.99
C ILE A 485 6.83 -23.14 -6.32
N GLU A 486 6.69 -22.31 -7.36
CA GLU A 486 7.21 -22.62 -8.70
C GLU A 486 8.74 -22.83 -8.69
N ASP A 487 9.50 -21.97 -8.00
CA ASP A 487 10.97 -22.11 -7.92
C ASP A 487 11.39 -23.34 -7.11
N SER A 488 10.82 -23.54 -5.92
CA SER A 488 11.26 -24.59 -4.99
C SER A 488 10.88 -25.99 -5.48
N VAL A 489 9.63 -26.20 -5.91
CA VAL A 489 9.15 -27.51 -6.39
C VAL A 489 9.84 -27.88 -7.71
N SER A 490 10.04 -26.92 -8.62
CA SER A 490 10.78 -27.18 -9.87
C SER A 490 12.23 -27.62 -9.61
N ARG A 491 12.88 -27.14 -8.54
CA ARG A 491 14.23 -27.56 -8.14
C ARG A 491 14.26 -28.99 -7.59
N MET A 492 13.19 -29.43 -6.93
CA MET A 492 13.06 -30.80 -6.43
C MET A 492 12.90 -31.82 -7.57
N LYS A 493 12.48 -31.38 -8.77
CA LYS A 493 12.32 -32.23 -9.97
C LYS A 493 11.46 -33.48 -9.71
N PRO A 494 10.15 -33.31 -9.48
CA PRO A 494 9.26 -34.44 -9.23
C PRO A 494 9.06 -35.26 -10.50
N TRP A 495 9.46 -36.53 -10.48
CA TRP A 495 9.28 -37.49 -11.55
C TRP A 495 8.44 -38.67 -11.11
N GLN A 496 7.85 -39.36 -12.08
CA GLN A 496 7.13 -40.60 -11.86
C GLN A 496 8.12 -41.74 -11.56
N SER A 497 7.80 -42.53 -10.55
CA SER A 497 8.47 -43.80 -10.21
C SER A 497 7.79 -45.00 -10.88
N GLU A 498 8.39 -46.19 -10.78
CA GLU A 498 7.94 -47.40 -11.52
C GLU A 498 6.49 -47.83 -11.21
N TYR A 499 5.98 -47.59 -10.00
CA TYR A 499 4.63 -47.97 -9.56
C TYR A 499 3.69 -46.76 -9.34
N GLY A 500 3.93 -45.65 -10.03
CA GLY A 500 3.05 -44.47 -9.97
C GLY A 500 3.24 -43.56 -8.74
N GLY A 501 4.25 -43.82 -7.90
CA GLY A 501 4.67 -42.89 -6.85
C GLY A 501 5.55 -41.75 -7.39
N VAL A 502 5.92 -40.80 -6.53
CA VAL A 502 6.85 -39.69 -6.85
C VAL A 502 8.29 -40.03 -6.45
N VAL A 503 9.25 -39.65 -7.29
CA VAL A 503 10.67 -39.58 -6.96
C VAL A 503 11.20 -38.17 -7.23
N PHE A 504 11.92 -37.60 -6.27
CA PHE A 504 12.51 -36.25 -6.40
C PHE A 504 13.94 -36.34 -6.91
N GLY A 505 14.17 -35.90 -8.15
CA GLY A 505 15.49 -35.92 -8.79
C GLY A 505 16.42 -34.77 -8.40
N GLY A 506 15.97 -33.85 -7.56
CA GLY A 506 16.72 -32.71 -7.08
C GLY A 506 16.38 -32.35 -5.64
N TRP A 507 17.00 -31.28 -5.13
CA TRP A 507 16.79 -30.79 -3.78
C TRP A 507 16.53 -29.28 -3.80
N ALA A 508 15.80 -28.80 -2.80
CA ALA A 508 15.52 -27.38 -2.61
C ALA A 508 15.88 -26.96 -1.18
N ARG A 509 16.39 -25.73 -1.03
CA ARG A 509 16.68 -25.15 0.30
C ARG A 509 15.40 -24.89 1.09
N MET A 510 14.35 -24.44 0.39
CA MET A 510 13.09 -23.96 0.98
C MET A 510 11.97 -25.01 1.00
N ALA A 511 12.15 -26.18 0.39
CA ALA A 511 11.16 -27.24 0.36
C ALA A 511 11.80 -28.60 0.67
N GLN A 512 11.07 -29.46 1.37
CA GLN A 512 11.49 -30.80 1.75
C GLN A 512 10.39 -31.83 1.48
N PRO A 513 10.75 -33.07 1.12
CA PRO A 513 9.79 -34.17 1.06
C PRO A 513 9.18 -34.43 2.44
N ILE A 514 7.86 -34.61 2.48
CA ILE A 514 7.16 -35.06 3.69
C ILE A 514 7.35 -36.57 3.83
N VAL A 515 7.78 -37.00 5.01
CA VAL A 515 7.93 -38.42 5.36
C VAL A 515 6.62 -38.96 5.93
N ALA A 516 5.96 -38.17 6.77
CA ALA A 516 4.66 -38.51 7.36
C ALA A 516 3.88 -37.22 7.64
N PHE A 517 2.57 -37.28 7.45
CA PHE A 517 1.63 -36.23 7.81
C PHE A 517 0.41 -36.87 8.47
N THR A 518 -0.07 -36.30 9.56
CA THR A 518 -1.25 -36.82 10.27
C THR A 518 -1.99 -35.69 10.96
N VAL A 519 -3.31 -35.60 10.77
CA VAL A 519 -4.17 -34.71 11.55
C VAL A 519 -4.35 -35.31 12.94
N VAL A 520 -3.98 -34.54 13.98
CA VAL A 520 -3.91 -35.02 15.37
C VAL A 520 -5.00 -34.44 16.27
N GLU A 521 -5.63 -33.33 15.88
CA GLU A 521 -6.76 -32.74 16.60
C GLU A 521 -7.72 -32.06 15.63
N VAL A 522 -9.02 -32.34 15.81
CA VAL A 522 -10.12 -31.56 15.27
C VAL A 522 -11.01 -31.17 16.44
N ALA A 523 -10.96 -29.90 16.84
CA ALA A 523 -11.76 -29.39 17.95
C ALA A 523 -13.22 -29.19 17.52
N LYS A 524 -14.15 -29.17 18.50
CA LYS A 524 -15.55 -28.84 18.23
C LYS A 524 -15.68 -27.37 17.79
N PRO A 525 -16.65 -27.04 16.92
CA PRO A 525 -17.01 -25.65 16.60
C PRO A 525 -17.46 -24.85 17.83
N ASN A 526 -17.31 -23.53 17.77
CA ASN A 526 -18.02 -22.66 18.69
C ASN A 526 -19.52 -22.64 18.36
N ILE A 527 -20.36 -22.22 19.31
CA ILE A 527 -21.81 -22.11 19.09
C ILE A 527 -22.08 -21.09 17.98
N GLY A 528 -22.82 -21.51 16.95
CA GLY A 528 -23.18 -20.68 15.79
C GLY A 528 -22.21 -20.77 14.60
N GLU A 529 -20.98 -21.24 14.83
CA GLU A 529 -20.00 -21.49 13.77
C GLU A 529 -20.17 -22.91 13.20
N ASN A 530 -19.97 -23.06 11.90
CA ASN A 530 -20.05 -24.36 11.22
C ASN A 530 -18.67 -24.97 10.90
N TRP A 531 -17.58 -24.39 11.41
CA TRP A 531 -16.20 -24.87 11.27
C TRP A 531 -15.59 -25.20 12.65
N PRO A 532 -14.61 -26.11 12.72
CA PRO A 532 -13.95 -26.44 13.98
C PRO A 532 -13.17 -25.23 14.53
N THR A 533 -13.15 -25.00 15.84
CA THR A 533 -12.40 -23.86 16.42
C THR A 533 -10.88 -24.00 16.22
N ARG A 534 -10.39 -25.23 16.04
CA ARG A 534 -8.97 -25.52 15.84
C ARG A 534 -8.79 -26.86 15.13
N VAL A 535 -7.82 -26.90 14.22
CA VAL A 535 -7.30 -28.13 13.61
C VAL A 535 -5.78 -28.15 13.76
N ARG A 536 -5.21 -29.28 14.19
CA ARG A 536 -3.76 -29.48 14.29
C ARG A 536 -3.31 -30.75 13.56
N ALA A 537 -2.11 -30.69 12.99
CA ALA A 537 -1.45 -31.82 12.35
C ALA A 537 0.02 -31.89 12.76
N ASP A 538 0.58 -33.10 12.73
CA ASP A 538 2.01 -33.34 12.89
C ASP A 538 2.59 -33.68 11.51
N VAL A 539 3.63 -32.95 11.11
CA VAL A 539 4.34 -33.13 9.83
C VAL A 539 5.80 -33.50 10.11
N THR A 540 6.26 -34.60 9.52
CA THR A 540 7.61 -35.13 9.71
C THR A 540 8.42 -34.99 8.43
N ILE A 541 9.63 -34.44 8.56
CA ILE A 541 10.62 -34.34 7.49
C ILE A 541 11.92 -35.02 7.90
N ASN A 542 12.74 -35.39 6.92
CA ASN A 542 14.08 -35.91 7.14
C ASN A 542 15.13 -34.92 6.64
N LEU A 543 15.92 -34.34 7.55
CA LEU A 543 16.93 -33.32 7.26
C LEU A 543 18.28 -33.95 6.87
N ASN A 544 18.26 -34.85 5.89
CA ASN A 544 19.48 -35.37 5.24
C ASN A 544 20.04 -34.32 4.26
N VAL A 545 20.44 -33.18 4.80
CA VAL A 545 20.88 -31.98 4.09
C VAL A 545 22.14 -31.41 4.74
N ARG A 546 22.77 -30.42 4.11
CA ARG A 546 23.90 -29.70 4.71
C ARG A 546 23.50 -29.04 6.02
N ASP A 547 24.40 -28.98 7.00
CA ASP A 547 24.14 -28.44 8.35
C ASP A 547 23.52 -27.03 8.32
N HIS A 548 24.04 -26.13 7.49
CA HIS A 548 23.44 -24.80 7.34
C HIS A 548 21.95 -24.82 6.92
N ILE A 549 21.52 -25.79 6.12
CA ILE A 549 20.11 -25.95 5.73
C ILE A 549 19.32 -26.57 6.87
N LYS A 550 19.92 -27.53 7.59
CA LYS A 550 19.33 -28.13 8.79
C LYS A 550 19.04 -27.07 9.85
N ASP A 551 20.02 -26.20 10.14
CA ASP A 551 19.90 -25.09 11.08
C ASP A 551 18.78 -24.12 10.69
N GLU A 552 18.58 -23.88 9.38
CA GLU A 552 17.47 -23.05 8.91
C GLU A 552 16.09 -23.69 9.11
N TRP A 553 15.97 -25.01 8.95
CA TRP A 553 14.71 -25.73 9.17
C TRP A 553 14.41 -25.90 10.67
N GLU A 554 15.42 -26.20 11.49
CA GLU A 554 15.32 -26.12 12.96
C GLU A 554 15.12 -24.67 13.44
N GLY A 555 15.45 -23.72 12.56
CA GLY A 555 15.22 -22.29 12.68
C GLY A 555 13.77 -21.84 12.59
N LEU A 556 12.82 -22.73 12.24
CA LEU A 556 11.40 -22.37 12.24
C LEU A 556 10.92 -22.02 13.66
N ARG A 557 10.11 -20.96 13.75
CA ARG A 557 9.56 -20.40 14.98
C ARG A 557 8.05 -20.55 15.00
N LYS A 558 7.47 -20.38 16.20
CA LYS A 558 6.02 -20.28 16.33
C LYS A 558 5.50 -19.14 15.45
N HIS A 559 4.37 -19.36 14.78
CA HIS A 559 3.73 -18.45 13.83
C HIS A 559 4.36 -18.38 12.42
N ASP A 560 5.46 -19.09 12.17
CA ASP A 560 5.97 -19.22 10.80
C ASP A 560 4.96 -19.98 9.93
N VAL A 561 4.66 -19.45 8.75
CA VAL A 561 3.74 -20.10 7.80
C VAL A 561 4.51 -21.04 6.86
N CYS A 562 4.00 -22.25 6.70
CA CYS A 562 4.49 -23.23 5.71
C CYS A 562 3.35 -23.67 4.78
N PHE A 563 3.70 -24.19 3.61
CA PHE A 563 2.74 -24.72 2.63
C PHE A 563 2.94 -26.22 2.45
N LEU A 564 1.85 -26.96 2.56
CA LEU A 564 1.71 -28.39 2.30
C LEU A 564 1.29 -28.56 0.84
N ILE A 565 2.03 -29.36 0.09
CA ILE A 565 1.89 -29.46 -1.36
C ILE A 565 1.81 -30.93 -1.76
N THR A 566 0.91 -31.23 -2.69
CA THR A 566 0.73 -32.54 -3.31
C THR A 566 1.10 -32.46 -4.78
N VAL A 567 2.10 -33.23 -5.20
CA VAL A 567 2.41 -33.46 -6.62
C VAL A 567 2.21 -34.92 -7.01
N ARG A 568 1.59 -35.13 -8.17
CA ARG A 568 1.45 -36.43 -8.84
C ARG A 568 2.10 -36.33 -10.22
N PRO A 569 3.42 -36.52 -10.31
CA PRO A 569 4.16 -36.25 -11.54
C PRO A 569 3.75 -37.21 -12.65
N THR A 570 3.51 -36.64 -13.84
CA THR A 570 3.18 -37.38 -15.07
C THR A 570 4.41 -37.64 -15.95
N LYS A 571 5.56 -37.07 -15.59
CA LYS A 571 6.78 -37.13 -16.40
C LYS A 571 7.73 -38.25 -15.95
N PRO A 572 8.28 -39.04 -16.88
CA PRO A 572 9.28 -40.04 -16.56
C PRO A 572 10.55 -39.45 -15.95
N TYR A 573 11.28 -40.30 -15.21
CA TYR A 573 12.58 -39.99 -14.64
C TYR A 573 13.55 -39.42 -15.69
N GLY A 574 14.28 -38.37 -15.32
CA GLY A 574 15.27 -37.71 -16.20
C GLY A 574 14.70 -36.64 -17.14
N THR A 575 13.38 -36.45 -17.20
CA THR A 575 12.77 -35.42 -18.07
C THR A 575 13.18 -34.01 -17.62
N LYS A 576 13.66 -33.18 -18.57
CA LYS A 576 14.01 -31.78 -18.29
C LYS A 576 12.77 -30.92 -18.06
N PHE A 577 12.84 -30.04 -17.07
CA PHE A 577 11.79 -29.06 -16.77
C PHE A 577 12.10 -27.74 -17.49
N ASP A 578 11.08 -27.13 -18.09
CA ASP A 578 11.17 -25.79 -18.70
C ASP A 578 10.27 -24.84 -17.92
N ARG A 579 10.88 -23.83 -17.27
CA ARG A 579 10.16 -22.82 -16.48
C ARG A 579 9.24 -21.92 -17.32
N ARG A 580 9.37 -21.95 -18.65
CA ARG A 580 8.51 -21.18 -19.56
C ARG A 580 7.21 -21.91 -19.89
N ARG A 581 7.08 -23.20 -19.57
CA ARG A 581 5.87 -23.99 -19.78
C ARG A 581 4.98 -23.95 -18.53
N PRO A 582 3.66 -24.20 -18.66
CA PRO A 582 2.72 -24.17 -17.54
C PRO A 582 3.18 -25.06 -16.38
N PHE A 583 3.39 -24.46 -15.21
CA PHE A 583 3.99 -25.15 -14.06
C PHE A 583 3.18 -26.36 -13.59
N ILE A 584 1.85 -26.23 -13.51
CA ILE A 584 0.95 -27.29 -13.03
C ILE A 584 1.14 -28.58 -13.83
N GLU A 585 1.07 -28.51 -15.16
CA GLU A 585 1.31 -29.65 -16.07
C GLU A 585 2.75 -30.16 -15.95
N GLN A 586 3.72 -29.26 -15.74
CA GLN A 586 5.12 -29.64 -15.70
C GLN A 586 5.45 -30.55 -14.51
N VAL A 587 4.89 -30.31 -13.34
CA VAL A 587 5.19 -31.03 -12.10
C VAL A 587 4.07 -31.98 -11.65
N GLY A 588 2.89 -31.88 -12.25
CA GLY A 588 1.69 -32.59 -11.82
C GLY A 588 1.15 -32.07 -10.49
N LEU A 589 1.03 -30.75 -10.33
CA LEU A 589 0.51 -30.14 -9.08
C LEU A 589 -0.97 -30.49 -8.92
N VAL A 590 -1.36 -30.97 -7.74
CA VAL A 590 -2.75 -31.32 -7.42
C VAL A 590 -3.32 -30.44 -6.31
N TYR A 591 -2.63 -30.29 -5.18
CA TYR A 591 -3.14 -29.54 -4.03
C TYR A 591 -2.10 -28.64 -3.38
N VAL A 592 -2.56 -27.51 -2.85
CA VAL A 592 -1.79 -26.63 -1.96
C VAL A 592 -2.63 -26.24 -0.74
N ARG A 593 -2.11 -26.42 0.47
CA ARG A 593 -2.73 -25.95 1.73
C ARG A 593 -1.70 -25.21 2.58
N GLY A 594 -2.13 -24.13 3.24
CA GLY A 594 -1.29 -23.43 4.20
C GLY A 594 -1.40 -24.02 5.60
N CYS A 595 -0.33 -23.88 6.38
CA CYS A 595 -0.29 -24.24 7.79
C CYS A 595 0.62 -23.26 8.57
N GLU A 596 0.40 -23.16 9.88
CA GLU A 596 1.18 -22.31 10.77
C GLU A 596 1.92 -23.15 11.81
N ILE A 597 3.21 -22.95 11.97
CA ILE A 597 4.02 -23.67 12.96
C ILE A 597 3.55 -23.33 14.38
N GLN A 598 3.10 -24.35 15.12
CA GLN A 598 2.94 -24.26 16.57
C GLN A 598 4.30 -24.38 17.25
N GLY A 599 5.12 -25.33 16.79
CA GLY A 599 6.50 -25.55 17.22
C GLY A 599 7.02 -26.93 16.83
N MET A 600 8.33 -27.12 16.97
CA MET A 600 8.99 -28.41 16.75
C MET A 600 8.81 -29.32 17.96
N LEU A 601 8.67 -30.63 17.74
CA LEU A 601 8.57 -31.60 18.83
C LEU A 601 9.95 -32.02 19.35
N ASP A 602 10.07 -32.18 20.66
CA ASP A 602 11.21 -32.84 21.29
C ASP A 602 11.10 -34.37 21.24
N ASP A 603 12.13 -35.06 21.74
CA ASP A 603 12.17 -36.52 21.85
C ASP A 603 11.11 -37.12 22.78
N LYS A 604 10.40 -36.28 23.55
CA LYS A 604 9.29 -36.64 24.43
C LYS A 604 7.92 -36.26 23.85
N GLY A 605 7.86 -35.82 22.59
CA GLY A 605 6.63 -35.40 21.91
C GLY A 605 6.03 -34.10 22.43
N ARG A 606 6.81 -33.28 23.16
CA ARG A 606 6.40 -31.97 23.65
C ARG A 606 6.82 -30.89 22.65
N VAL A 607 5.98 -29.87 22.50
CA VAL A 607 6.30 -28.71 21.65
C VAL A 607 7.39 -27.89 22.34
N ILE A 608 8.49 -27.64 21.64
CA ILE A 608 9.58 -26.78 22.09
C ILE A 608 9.08 -25.32 22.01
N GLU A 609 9.04 -24.63 23.15
CA GLU A 609 8.66 -23.22 23.22
C GLU A 609 9.87 -22.29 23.03
N ASP A 610 9.63 -21.13 22.42
CA ASP A 610 10.62 -20.06 22.33
C ASP A 610 10.70 -19.32 23.69
N GLY A 611 11.83 -19.48 24.39
CA GLY A 611 12.06 -18.89 25.70
C GLY A 611 13.55 -18.65 26.00
N PRO A 612 13.88 -18.13 27.19
CA PRO A 612 15.26 -17.90 27.61
C PRO A 612 16.04 -19.20 27.89
N GLU A 613 15.33 -20.34 27.95
CA GLU A 613 15.96 -21.64 28.13
C GLU A 613 16.63 -22.13 26.83
N PRO A 614 17.79 -22.78 26.91
CA PRO A 614 18.51 -23.25 25.73
C PRO A 614 17.69 -24.31 25.00
N ARG A 615 17.55 -24.13 23.67
CA ARG A 615 16.88 -25.11 22.80
C ARG A 615 17.58 -26.48 22.90
N PRO A 616 16.81 -27.58 22.95
CA PRO A 616 17.39 -28.92 23.05
C PRO A 616 18.12 -29.30 21.75
N ASN A 617 19.28 -29.95 21.89
CA ASN A 617 19.99 -30.53 20.76
C ASN A 617 19.36 -31.88 20.38
N LEU A 618 18.55 -31.89 19.32
CA LEU A 618 17.84 -33.08 18.88
C LEU A 618 18.76 -34.05 18.10
N ARG A 619 18.70 -35.34 18.46
CA ARG A 619 19.46 -36.41 17.81
C ARG A 619 18.84 -36.83 16.48
N GLY A 620 19.64 -37.42 15.59
CA GLY A 620 19.19 -37.86 14.26
C GLY A 620 18.83 -36.72 13.32
N GLU A 621 18.26 -37.07 12.15
CA GLU A 621 17.91 -36.13 11.07
C GLU A 621 16.39 -35.95 10.93
N SER A 622 15.57 -36.80 11.55
CA SER A 622 14.12 -36.66 11.53
C SER A 622 13.68 -35.52 12.43
N ARG A 623 12.78 -34.67 11.93
CA ARG A 623 12.14 -33.58 12.68
C ARG A 623 10.64 -33.62 12.45
N THR A 624 9.89 -33.48 13.54
CA THR A 624 8.43 -33.37 13.50
C THR A 624 8.02 -32.00 13.98
N PHE A 625 7.17 -31.34 13.19
CA PHE A 625 6.59 -30.05 13.53
C PHE A 625 5.10 -30.23 13.76
N ARG A 626 4.60 -29.65 14.85
CA ARG A 626 3.17 -29.50 15.05
C ARG A 626 2.71 -28.20 14.40
N VAL A 627 1.65 -28.27 13.60
CA VAL A 627 1.14 -27.14 12.83
C VAL A 627 -0.36 -26.96 13.05
N PHE A 628 -0.83 -25.72 12.93
CA PHE A 628 -2.24 -25.39 12.80
C PHE A 628 -2.63 -25.39 11.33
N LEU A 629 -3.79 -26.00 11.03
CA LEU A 629 -4.43 -25.92 9.71
C LEU A 629 -5.55 -24.87 9.77
N ASP A 630 -5.89 -24.28 8.62
CA ASP A 630 -7.04 -23.37 8.53
C ASP A 630 -8.35 -24.15 8.72
N PRO A 631 -9.15 -23.82 9.74
CA PRO A 631 -10.35 -24.58 10.07
C PRO A 631 -11.46 -24.45 9.03
N ASN A 632 -11.59 -23.30 8.37
CA ASN A 632 -12.57 -23.09 7.32
C ASN A 632 -12.22 -23.94 6.10
N GLN A 633 -10.95 -23.93 5.70
CA GLN A 633 -10.48 -24.76 4.60
C GLN A 633 -10.67 -26.25 4.89
N TYR A 634 -10.33 -26.69 6.11
CA TYR A 634 -10.55 -28.06 6.54
C TYR A 634 -12.03 -28.46 6.46
N GLN A 635 -12.93 -27.61 6.96
CA GLN A 635 -14.37 -27.86 6.89
C GLN A 635 -14.87 -27.97 5.44
N GLN A 636 -14.40 -27.09 4.54
CA GLN A 636 -14.77 -27.12 3.13
C GLN A 636 -14.29 -28.41 2.44
N ASP A 637 -13.04 -28.80 2.69
CA ASP A 637 -12.45 -30.01 2.12
C ASP A 637 -13.17 -31.29 2.62
N MET A 638 -13.47 -31.37 3.93
CA MET A 638 -14.23 -32.48 4.52
C MET A 638 -15.66 -32.53 4.00
N THR A 639 -16.32 -31.37 3.86
CA THR A 639 -17.68 -31.31 3.30
C THR A 639 -17.70 -31.81 1.87
N ASN A 640 -16.72 -31.42 1.05
CA ASN A 640 -16.59 -31.90 -0.33
C ASN A 640 -16.31 -33.41 -0.40
N THR A 641 -15.48 -33.93 0.51
CA THR A 641 -15.19 -35.36 0.66
C THR A 641 -16.46 -36.15 1.00
N ILE A 642 -17.22 -35.70 2.01
CA ILE A 642 -18.41 -36.38 2.53
C ILE A 642 -19.58 -36.28 1.55
N GLN A 643 -19.82 -35.12 0.94
CA GLN A 643 -20.99 -34.87 0.08
C GLN A 643 -20.76 -35.33 -1.37
N ASN A 644 -19.58 -35.07 -1.93
CA ASN A 644 -19.30 -35.29 -3.35
C ASN A 644 -18.37 -36.49 -3.61
N GLY A 645 -17.91 -37.19 -2.56
CA GLY A 645 -17.01 -38.32 -2.70
C GLY A 645 -15.61 -37.95 -3.19
N ALA A 646 -15.19 -36.69 -2.99
CA ALA A 646 -13.81 -36.27 -3.28
C ALA A 646 -12.81 -37.02 -2.38
N GLU A 647 -11.56 -37.15 -2.82
CA GLU A 647 -10.52 -37.72 -1.96
C GLU A 647 -10.16 -36.80 -0.80
N ASP A 648 -9.73 -37.38 0.33
CA ASP A 648 -9.23 -36.60 1.45
C ASP A 648 -7.88 -35.97 1.10
N VAL A 649 -7.88 -34.65 0.90
CA VAL A 649 -6.69 -33.86 0.56
C VAL A 649 -5.57 -34.06 1.59
N TYR A 650 -5.91 -34.21 2.88
CA TYR A 650 -4.95 -34.23 3.98
C TYR A 650 -4.12 -35.51 4.04
N ASP A 651 -4.53 -36.56 3.34
CA ASP A 651 -3.77 -37.82 3.20
C ASP A 651 -2.78 -37.83 2.02
N THR A 652 -2.73 -36.75 1.23
CA THR A 652 -2.01 -36.73 -0.05
C THR A 652 -0.67 -35.99 -0.04
N PHE A 653 -0.39 -35.17 0.97
CA PHE A 653 0.76 -34.27 0.95
C PHE A 653 2.10 -35.01 0.90
N ASN A 654 2.99 -34.56 0.00
CA ASN A 654 4.31 -35.15 -0.17
C ASN A 654 5.46 -34.12 -0.17
N ILE A 655 5.15 -32.82 -0.10
CA ILE A 655 6.13 -31.73 0.01
C ILE A 655 5.66 -30.72 1.06
N ILE A 656 6.59 -30.24 1.90
CA ILE A 656 6.41 -29.04 2.73
C ILE A 656 7.38 -27.96 2.26
N MET A 657 6.88 -26.73 2.13
CA MET A 657 7.67 -25.55 1.76
C MET A 657 7.59 -24.50 2.87
N ARG A 658 8.75 -24.00 3.30
CA ARG A 658 8.88 -22.81 4.15
C ARG A 658 9.18 -21.56 3.32
N ARG A 659 8.94 -20.38 3.88
CA ARG A 659 9.25 -19.09 3.23
C ARG A 659 10.19 -18.25 4.09
N LYS A 660 10.71 -17.14 3.54
CA LYS A 660 11.56 -16.23 4.32
C LYS A 660 10.70 -15.46 5.34
N PRO A 661 11.05 -15.41 6.64
CA PRO A 661 10.20 -14.79 7.66
C PRO A 661 9.79 -13.34 7.36
N LYS A 662 10.71 -12.51 6.84
CA LYS A 662 10.44 -11.10 6.49
C LYS A 662 9.41 -10.93 5.36
N GLU A 663 9.21 -11.94 4.52
CA GLU A 663 8.28 -11.96 3.38
C GLU A 663 7.02 -12.82 3.68
N ASN A 664 6.89 -13.33 4.91
CA ASN A 664 5.89 -14.36 5.26
C ASN A 664 4.92 -13.96 6.38
N ASN A 665 4.70 -12.64 6.52
CA ASN A 665 3.82 -12.08 7.56
C ASN A 665 2.34 -12.03 7.14
N PHE A 666 2.01 -12.49 5.93
CA PHE A 666 0.74 -12.16 5.28
C PHE A 666 -0.48 -12.65 6.09
N LYS A 667 -0.44 -13.90 6.58
CA LYS A 667 -1.55 -14.51 7.33
C LYS A 667 -1.85 -13.75 8.61
N ALA A 668 -0.83 -13.35 9.36
CA ALA A 668 -1.01 -12.63 10.62
C ALA A 668 -1.61 -11.23 10.39
N VAL A 669 -1.24 -10.57 9.29
CA VAL A 669 -1.87 -9.30 8.89
C VAL A 669 -3.34 -9.53 8.49
N LEU A 670 -3.64 -10.55 7.68
CA LEU A 670 -5.02 -10.89 7.30
C LEU A 670 -5.88 -11.25 8.52
N GLU A 671 -5.34 -12.00 9.47
CA GLU A 671 -6.03 -12.33 10.72
C GLU A 671 -6.30 -11.08 11.57
N THR A 672 -5.34 -10.16 11.64
CA THR A 672 -5.52 -8.86 12.29
C THR A 672 -6.63 -8.04 11.62
N ILE A 673 -6.67 -7.99 10.29
CA ILE A 673 -7.71 -7.26 9.54
C ILE A 673 -9.09 -7.91 9.72
N ARG A 674 -9.17 -9.24 9.67
CA ARG A 674 -10.41 -9.98 9.94
C ARG A 674 -10.89 -9.76 11.38
N ASN A 675 -9.98 -9.79 12.35
CA ASN A 675 -10.33 -9.49 13.74
C ASN A 675 -10.85 -8.06 13.89
N LEU A 676 -10.25 -7.08 13.22
CA LEU A 676 -10.74 -5.70 13.20
C LEU A 676 -12.19 -5.63 12.70
N MET A 677 -12.50 -6.27 11.56
CA MET A 677 -13.85 -6.31 11.01
C MET A 677 -14.90 -6.99 11.92
N ASN A 678 -14.47 -7.79 12.91
CA ASN A 678 -15.34 -8.39 13.93
C ASN A 678 -15.46 -7.56 15.21
N THR A 679 -14.75 -6.43 15.30
CA THR A 679 -14.91 -5.44 16.37
C THR A 679 -15.75 -4.27 15.89
N ASP A 680 -16.28 -3.46 16.81
CA ASP A 680 -16.99 -2.22 16.48
C ASP A 680 -16.10 -1.17 15.76
N CYS A 681 -14.80 -1.43 15.58
CA CYS A 681 -13.86 -0.55 14.88
C CYS A 681 -13.91 0.91 15.35
N VAL A 682 -13.96 1.12 16.68
CA VAL A 682 -14.09 2.46 17.28
C VAL A 682 -12.85 3.32 17.05
N VAL A 683 -12.85 4.03 15.93
CA VAL A 683 -11.95 5.15 15.64
C VAL A 683 -12.54 6.46 16.19
N PRO A 684 -11.76 7.53 16.38
CA PRO A 684 -12.33 8.81 16.77
C PRO A 684 -13.37 9.31 15.74
N ASP A 685 -14.52 9.81 16.21
CA ASP A 685 -15.61 10.28 15.33
C ASP A 685 -15.16 11.35 14.34
N TRP A 686 -14.24 12.24 14.78
CA TRP A 686 -13.66 13.29 13.95
C TRP A 686 -12.69 12.78 12.87
N LEU A 687 -12.32 11.50 12.89
CA LEU A 687 -11.53 10.82 11.85
C LEU A 687 -12.36 9.94 10.94
N HIS A 688 -13.48 9.40 11.40
CA HIS A 688 -14.26 8.40 10.69
C HIS A 688 -14.53 8.79 9.23
N ASP A 689 -15.11 9.97 9.01
CA ASP A 689 -15.48 10.44 7.66
C ASP A 689 -14.25 10.72 6.78
N ILE A 690 -13.18 11.25 7.36
CA ILE A 690 -11.92 11.53 6.66
C ILE A 690 -11.26 10.22 6.20
N ILE A 691 -11.27 9.18 7.05
CA ILE A 691 -10.76 7.85 6.70
C ILE A 691 -11.54 7.30 5.50
N LEU A 692 -12.86 7.46 5.47
CA LEU A 692 -13.71 7.04 4.36
C LEU A 692 -13.63 7.97 3.13
N GLY A 693 -12.96 9.12 3.23
CA GLY A 693 -12.76 10.07 2.14
C GLY A 693 -13.96 10.99 1.88
N TYR A 694 -14.91 11.07 2.82
CA TYR A 694 -16.08 11.95 2.78
C TYR A 694 -15.92 13.11 3.76
N GLY A 695 -16.87 14.06 3.73
CA GLY A 695 -16.94 15.16 4.69
C GLY A 695 -16.00 16.33 4.38
N ASP A 696 -15.93 17.29 5.31
CA ASP A 696 -15.06 18.45 5.18
C ASP A 696 -13.62 18.09 5.56
N PRO A 697 -12.65 18.13 4.62
CA PRO A 697 -11.26 17.82 4.93
C PRO A 697 -10.58 18.89 5.80
N LYS A 698 -11.20 20.06 6.05
CA LYS A 698 -10.58 21.23 6.69
C LYS A 698 -10.39 21.16 8.21
N ALA A 699 -10.60 20.02 8.84
CA ALA A 699 -10.42 19.85 10.29
C ALA A 699 -8.95 19.62 10.68
N ILE A 700 -8.09 20.66 10.56
CA ILE A 700 -6.70 20.59 11.03
C ILE A 700 -6.44 21.50 12.21
N ARG A 701 -5.66 20.96 13.16
CA ARG A 701 -4.99 21.72 14.20
C ARG A 701 -3.52 21.28 14.27
N ALA A 702 -2.64 22.20 14.70
CA ALA A 702 -1.19 21.96 14.79
C ALA A 702 -0.86 20.77 15.71
N GLY A 703 0.28 20.10 15.53
CA GLY A 703 0.61 18.81 16.19
C GLY A 703 0.59 18.76 17.73
N MET A 704 0.53 19.91 18.42
CA MET A 704 0.31 19.98 19.88
C MET A 704 -1.18 19.99 20.27
N GLN A 705 -2.07 20.31 19.35
CA GLN A 705 -3.51 20.36 19.54
C GLN A 705 -4.16 19.03 19.18
N PRO A 706 -5.32 18.69 19.77
CA PRO A 706 -6.11 17.53 19.37
C PRO A 706 -6.51 17.59 17.89
N GLY A 707 -6.54 16.44 17.22
CA GLY A 707 -6.94 16.31 15.81
C GLY A 707 -5.91 15.64 14.91
N LEU A 708 -6.08 15.83 13.60
CA LEU A 708 -5.19 15.34 12.54
C LEU A 708 -4.18 16.42 12.16
N THR A 709 -2.90 16.06 12.12
CA THR A 709 -1.82 16.91 11.59
C THR A 709 -1.09 16.17 10.48
N MET A 710 -1.10 16.72 9.28
CA MET A 710 -0.33 16.20 8.15
C MET A 710 0.83 17.13 7.82
N VAL A 711 2.05 16.60 7.85
CA VAL A 711 3.27 17.33 7.49
C VAL A 711 3.85 16.73 6.22
N VAL A 712 3.89 17.53 5.16
CA VAL A 712 4.60 17.19 3.92
C VAL A 712 6.02 17.70 4.08
N GLY A 713 6.96 16.78 4.18
CA GLY A 713 8.36 17.11 4.40
C GLY A 713 9.23 16.71 3.21
N PRO A 714 9.61 17.67 2.34
CA PRO A 714 10.55 17.41 1.24
C PRO A 714 11.91 16.86 1.71
N PRO A 715 12.80 16.44 0.79
CA PRO A 715 14.13 15.94 1.14
C PRO A 715 14.95 16.96 1.94
N GLY A 716 15.28 16.63 3.19
CA GLY A 716 16.18 17.44 4.01
C GLY A 716 15.58 18.64 4.72
N THR A 717 14.25 18.72 4.84
CA THR A 717 13.55 19.83 5.52
C THR A 717 13.40 19.66 7.04
N GLY A 718 14.08 18.68 7.64
CA GLY A 718 14.03 18.48 9.11
C GLY A 718 12.79 17.75 9.61
N LYS A 719 12.20 16.83 8.83
CA LYS A 719 11.06 15.97 9.25
C LYS A 719 11.25 15.37 10.64
N THR A 720 12.40 14.73 10.85
CA THR A 720 12.74 14.05 12.11
C THR A 720 12.90 15.05 13.25
N ASP A 721 13.45 16.25 13.00
CA ASP A 721 13.56 17.32 13.99
C ASP A 721 12.18 17.84 14.43
N VAL A 722 11.26 18.05 13.47
CA VAL A 722 9.87 18.40 13.76
C VAL A 722 9.19 17.30 14.57
N ALA A 723 9.41 16.03 14.22
CA ALA A 723 8.84 14.89 14.92
C ALA A 723 9.28 14.84 16.40
N VAL A 724 10.60 14.91 16.66
CA VAL A 724 11.13 14.85 18.03
C VAL A 724 10.74 16.07 18.86
N GLN A 725 10.63 17.25 18.24
CA GLN A 725 10.16 18.43 18.94
C GLN A 725 8.67 18.30 19.35
N ILE A 726 7.83 17.76 18.48
CA ILE A 726 6.42 17.46 18.81
C ILE A 726 6.36 16.45 19.96
N ILE A 727 7.17 15.37 19.90
CA ILE A 727 7.24 14.35 20.95
C ILE A 727 7.66 14.97 22.28
N SER A 728 8.72 15.77 22.29
CA SER A 728 9.21 16.46 23.48
C SER A 728 8.16 17.41 24.06
N ASN A 729 7.50 18.20 23.20
CA ASN A 729 6.47 19.12 23.65
C ASN A 729 5.27 18.37 24.26
N ILE A 730 4.81 17.28 23.64
CA ILE A 730 3.72 16.45 24.19
C ILE A 730 4.14 15.82 25.52
N TYR A 731 5.36 15.28 25.60
CA TYR A 731 5.89 14.66 26.81
C TYR A 731 5.91 15.61 28.02
N HIS A 732 6.28 16.88 27.82
CA HIS A 732 6.33 17.89 28.87
C HIS A 732 4.96 18.50 29.21
N ASN A 733 4.11 18.76 28.20
CA ASN A 733 2.82 19.41 28.41
C ASN A 733 1.74 18.45 28.92
N PHE A 734 1.85 17.17 28.57
CA PHE A 734 0.86 16.14 28.92
C PHE A 734 1.55 14.90 29.52
N PRO A 735 2.13 15.03 30.73
CA PRO A 735 2.92 13.97 31.35
C PRO A 735 2.10 12.70 31.68
N GLU A 736 0.77 12.78 31.67
CA GLU A 736 -0.18 11.68 31.86
C GLU A 736 -0.51 10.93 30.57
N GLN A 737 -0.15 11.48 29.41
CA GLN A 737 -0.44 10.91 28.10
C GLN A 737 0.71 10.04 27.59
N ARG A 738 0.36 9.08 26.74
CA ARG A 738 1.33 8.18 26.09
C ARG A 738 1.31 8.36 24.59
N THR A 739 2.49 8.40 23.99
CA THR A 739 2.70 8.61 22.55
C THR A 739 3.21 7.31 21.92
N LEU A 740 2.47 6.84 20.92
CA LEU A 740 2.87 5.74 20.05
C LEU A 740 3.56 6.30 18.80
N ILE A 741 4.78 5.85 18.54
CA ILE A 741 5.53 6.17 17.33
C ILE A 741 5.48 4.97 16.40
N VAL A 742 5.09 5.19 15.14
CA VAL A 742 5.09 4.16 14.10
C VAL A 742 5.90 4.63 12.91
N THR A 743 6.78 3.78 12.39
CA THR A 743 7.52 4.06 11.15
C THR A 743 7.45 2.88 10.19
N HIS A 744 7.82 3.11 8.94
CA HIS A 744 8.01 2.02 7.98
C HIS A 744 9.28 1.23 8.29
N SER A 745 10.40 1.93 8.52
CA SER A 745 11.72 1.31 8.67
C SER A 745 12.30 1.39 10.09
N ASN A 746 13.14 0.40 10.44
CA ASN A 746 13.97 0.45 11.65
C ASN A 746 15.01 1.59 11.60
N GLN A 747 15.44 2.00 10.40
CA GLN A 747 16.38 3.10 10.23
C GLN A 747 15.77 4.43 10.70
N ALA A 748 14.52 4.71 10.35
CA ALA A 748 13.81 5.89 10.83
C ALA A 748 13.66 5.88 12.36
N LEU A 749 13.36 4.72 12.96
CA LEU A 749 13.35 4.59 14.42
C LEU A 749 14.72 4.94 15.02
N ASN A 750 15.81 4.40 14.49
CA ASN A 750 17.16 4.69 15.01
C ASN A 750 17.42 6.21 15.02
N GLN A 751 17.09 6.91 13.92
CA GLN A 751 17.28 8.37 13.80
C GLN A 751 16.41 9.16 14.79
N LEU A 752 15.17 8.74 15.01
CA LEU A 752 14.29 9.35 16.01
C LEU A 752 14.84 9.19 17.42
N PHE A 753 15.25 7.97 17.81
CA PHE A 753 15.78 7.71 19.15
C PHE A 753 17.10 8.45 19.40
N GLU A 754 18.00 8.50 18.41
CA GLU A 754 19.26 9.25 18.51
C GLU A 754 19.01 10.74 18.82
N LYS A 755 18.03 11.36 18.15
CA LYS A 755 17.65 12.76 18.41
C LYS A 755 16.88 12.95 19.72
N ILE A 756 16.01 12.00 20.08
CA ILE A 756 15.28 12.03 21.36
C ILE A 756 16.26 11.99 22.54
N MET A 757 17.35 11.24 22.44
CA MET A 757 18.39 11.17 23.48
C MET A 757 19.10 12.51 23.74
N ALA A 758 19.13 13.39 22.74
CA ALA A 758 19.71 14.72 22.87
C ALA A 758 18.75 15.75 23.51
N LEU A 759 17.49 15.36 23.78
CA LEU A 759 16.47 16.21 24.38
C LEU A 759 16.23 15.83 25.86
N ASP A 760 15.54 16.69 26.60
CA ASP A 760 15.19 16.47 28.01
C ASP A 760 14.05 15.44 28.17
N ILE A 761 14.30 14.19 27.76
CA ILE A 761 13.35 13.07 27.89
C ILE A 761 14.03 11.97 28.68
N ASP A 762 13.39 11.54 29.76
CA ASP A 762 13.94 10.48 30.61
C ASP A 762 13.90 9.13 29.88
N GLU A 763 15.06 8.47 29.79
CA GLU A 763 15.23 7.24 29.03
C GLU A 763 14.45 6.04 29.59
N ARG A 764 13.93 6.14 30.83
CA ARG A 764 13.03 5.15 31.43
C ARG A 764 11.67 5.12 30.75
N HIS A 765 11.24 6.26 30.20
CA HIS A 765 9.95 6.41 29.53
C HIS A 765 10.00 6.00 28.05
N LEU A 766 11.17 5.62 27.54
CA LEU A 766 11.41 5.24 26.15
C LEU A 766 11.38 3.72 26.00
N LEU A 767 10.58 3.21 25.06
CA LEU A 767 10.52 1.78 24.76
C LEU A 767 10.41 1.54 23.25
N ARG A 768 11.24 0.64 22.72
CA ARG A 768 11.21 0.19 21.32
C ARG A 768 10.79 -1.28 21.24
N LEU A 769 9.91 -1.59 20.29
CA LEU A 769 9.47 -2.95 19.96
C LEU A 769 9.85 -3.33 18.52
N GLY A 770 10.34 -4.55 18.28
CA GLY A 770 10.64 -5.05 16.94
C GLY A 770 11.22 -6.47 16.92
N HIS A 771 11.20 -7.14 15.75
CA HIS A 771 11.74 -8.51 15.54
C HIS A 771 13.27 -8.59 15.46
N GLY A 772 13.98 -7.50 15.76
CA GLY A 772 15.43 -7.37 15.64
C GLY A 772 16.02 -6.60 16.82
N GLU A 773 15.59 -6.93 18.03
CA GLU A 773 16.11 -6.34 19.27
C GLU A 773 17.64 -6.48 19.43
N GLU A 774 18.33 -7.27 18.58
CA GLU A 774 19.76 -7.58 18.69
C GLU A 774 20.68 -6.75 17.74
N GLU A 775 20.15 -6.13 16.66
CA GLU A 775 20.95 -5.33 15.70
C GLU A 775 20.93 -3.82 16.05
N LEU A 776 21.13 -3.46 17.32
CA LEU A 776 21.12 -2.06 17.77
C LEU A 776 22.42 -1.34 17.41
N GLU A 777 22.31 -0.30 16.57
CA GLU A 777 23.38 0.68 16.30
C GLU A 777 23.25 1.96 17.14
N THR A 778 22.38 2.01 18.17
CA THR A 778 22.28 3.17 19.07
C THR A 778 23.19 3.00 20.28
N GLU A 779 23.70 4.11 20.83
CA GLU A 779 24.61 4.11 22.00
C GLU A 779 24.00 3.40 23.24
N LYS A 780 22.67 3.40 23.36
CA LYS A 780 21.91 2.71 24.41
C LYS A 780 20.90 1.72 23.83
N ASP A 781 20.60 0.66 24.59
CA ASP A 781 19.63 -0.37 24.22
C ASP A 781 18.21 -0.03 24.71
N PHE A 782 17.32 0.34 23.79
CA PHE A 782 15.91 0.66 24.04
C PHE A 782 14.94 -0.51 23.80
N SER A 783 15.46 -1.73 23.57
CA SER A 783 14.65 -2.94 23.51
C SER A 783 13.98 -3.25 24.85
N ARG A 784 13.07 -4.22 24.87
CA ARG A 784 12.48 -4.72 26.12
C ARG A 784 13.55 -5.16 27.11
N TYR A 785 14.54 -5.92 26.65
CA TYR A 785 15.61 -6.43 27.49
C TYR A 785 16.52 -5.32 28.00
N GLY A 786 16.95 -4.42 27.10
CA GLY A 786 17.77 -3.25 27.44
C GLY A 786 17.12 -2.35 28.48
N ARG A 787 15.81 -2.08 28.37
CA ARG A 787 15.08 -1.25 29.33
C ARG A 787 14.88 -1.94 30.68
N VAL A 788 14.67 -3.25 30.71
CA VAL A 788 14.65 -4.01 31.97
C VAL A 788 16.01 -3.93 32.67
N ASN A 789 17.11 -4.11 31.93
CA ASN A 789 18.46 -4.01 32.50
C ASN A 789 18.76 -2.61 33.04
N TYR A 790 18.37 -1.57 32.30
CA TYR A 790 18.48 -0.19 32.75
C TYR A 790 17.74 0.04 34.08
N VAL A 791 16.48 -0.40 34.19
CA VAL A 791 15.70 -0.26 35.42
C VAL A 791 16.35 -1.00 36.59
N LEU A 792 16.82 -2.23 36.38
CA LEU A 792 17.48 -3.01 37.44
C LEU A 792 18.78 -2.35 37.92
N ALA A 793 19.62 -1.85 37.00
CA ALA A 793 20.86 -1.16 37.34
C ALA A 793 20.56 0.16 38.06
N ARG A 794 19.68 0.99 37.50
CA ARG A 794 19.34 2.31 38.04
C ARG A 794 18.67 2.22 39.42
N ARG A 795 17.84 1.19 39.64
CA ARG A 795 17.24 0.93 40.96
C ARG A 795 18.32 0.76 42.03
N ILE A 796 19.39 0.02 41.75
CA ILE A 796 20.47 -0.22 42.71
C ILE A 796 21.17 1.11 43.06
N GLU A 797 21.49 1.92 42.05
CA GLU A 797 22.10 3.25 42.25
C GLU A 797 21.24 4.18 43.11
N LEU A 798 19.92 4.24 42.82
CA LEU A 798 19.00 5.11 43.55
C LEU A 798 18.79 4.65 44.99
N LEU A 799 18.78 3.35 45.27
CA LEU A 799 18.69 2.82 46.64
C LEU A 799 19.94 3.18 47.46
N GLU A 800 21.11 3.25 46.83
CA GLU A 800 22.33 3.75 47.48
C GLU A 800 22.25 5.25 47.77
N GLU A 801 21.64 6.05 46.90
CA GLU A 801 21.37 7.48 47.20
C GLU A 801 20.39 7.65 48.37
N VAL A 802 19.38 6.78 48.51
CA VAL A 802 18.51 6.77 49.71
C VAL A 802 19.33 6.42 50.96
N LYS A 803 20.28 5.49 50.84
CA LYS A 803 21.19 5.16 51.96
C LYS A 803 22.09 6.34 52.33
N ARG A 804 22.57 7.08 51.34
CA ARG A 804 23.37 8.30 51.54
C ARG A 804 22.54 9.40 52.21
N LEU A 805 21.30 9.60 51.76
CA LEU A 805 20.36 10.57 52.35
C LEU A 805 20.00 10.21 53.78
N GLN A 806 19.81 8.92 54.09
CA GLN A 806 19.61 8.44 55.46
C GLN A 806 20.78 8.86 56.38
N LYS A 807 22.02 8.61 55.93
CA LYS A 807 23.24 8.95 56.68
C LYS A 807 23.38 10.46 56.89
N SER A 808 23.15 11.26 55.84
CA SER A 808 23.24 12.73 55.91
C SER A 808 22.14 13.37 56.77
N LEU A 809 21.06 12.63 57.06
CA LEU A 809 20.00 13.09 57.97
C LEU A 809 20.17 12.56 59.40
N GLY A 810 21.25 11.83 59.69
CA GLY A 810 21.53 11.25 61.00
C GLY A 810 20.52 10.17 61.44
N VAL A 811 19.82 9.53 60.50
CA VAL A 811 18.81 8.51 60.83
C VAL A 811 19.48 7.14 61.03
N PRO A 812 19.35 6.50 62.21
CA PRO A 812 20.02 5.22 62.50
C PRO A 812 19.41 4.06 61.68
N GLY A 813 20.24 3.08 61.31
CA GLY A 813 19.82 1.82 60.69
C GLY A 813 20.78 1.33 59.61
N ASP A 814 21.22 0.07 59.70
CA ASP A 814 22.22 -0.53 58.80
C ASP A 814 21.61 -1.33 57.63
N ALA A 815 20.31 -1.60 57.66
CA ALA A 815 19.64 -2.30 56.56
C ALA A 815 19.72 -1.51 55.25
N SER A 816 19.94 -2.20 54.14
CA SER A 816 19.81 -1.65 52.80
C SER A 816 18.32 -1.40 52.48
N TYR A 817 18.04 -0.35 51.71
CA TYR A 817 16.68 -0.03 51.30
C TYR A 817 16.23 -0.95 50.14
N THR A 818 14.94 -1.29 50.15
CA THR A 818 14.14 -1.71 49.00
C THR A 818 13.31 -0.54 48.47
N CYS A 819 12.68 -0.66 47.29
CA CYS A 819 11.77 0.35 46.77
C CYS A 819 10.64 0.67 47.77
N GLU A 820 10.09 -0.36 48.42
CA GLU A 820 9.04 -0.21 49.44
C GLU A 820 9.52 0.59 50.67
N THR A 821 10.65 0.20 51.25
CA THR A 821 11.19 0.91 52.44
C THR A 821 11.67 2.32 52.12
N ALA A 822 12.13 2.58 50.89
CA ALA A 822 12.44 3.92 50.41
C ALA A 822 11.18 4.81 50.35
N GLY A 823 10.03 4.25 49.93
CA GLY A 823 8.74 4.96 49.94
C GLY A 823 8.33 5.40 51.36
N TYR A 824 8.46 4.50 52.34
CA TYR A 824 8.25 4.87 53.75
C TYR A 824 9.22 5.95 54.21
N PHE A 825 10.52 5.81 53.89
CA PHE A 825 11.52 6.82 54.25
C PHE A 825 11.20 8.20 53.67
N PHE A 826 10.74 8.27 52.42
CA PHE A 826 10.34 9.52 51.79
C PHE A 826 9.22 10.24 52.56
N LEU A 827 8.13 9.52 52.88
CA LEU A 827 6.99 10.11 53.58
C LEU A 827 7.34 10.53 55.02
N TYR A 828 8.03 9.68 55.76
CA TYR A 828 8.27 9.92 57.19
C TYR A 828 9.48 10.81 57.48
N GLN A 829 10.54 10.77 56.67
CA GLN A 829 11.79 11.49 56.95
C GLN A 829 12.02 12.70 56.03
N VAL A 830 11.69 12.57 54.74
CA VAL A 830 11.98 13.64 53.75
C VAL A 830 10.84 14.65 53.69
N MET A 831 9.60 14.20 53.49
CA MET A 831 8.43 15.07 53.38
C MET A 831 8.17 15.86 54.67
N SER A 832 8.27 15.21 55.83
CA SER A 832 8.10 15.87 57.13
C SER A 832 9.07 17.04 57.34
N ARG A 833 10.36 16.85 57.02
CA ARG A 833 11.39 17.90 57.08
C ARG A 833 11.15 19.02 56.06
N TRP A 834 10.71 18.66 54.86
CA TRP A 834 10.41 19.65 53.82
C TRP A 834 9.20 20.51 54.17
N GLU A 835 8.12 19.91 54.70
CA GLU A 835 6.94 20.64 55.16
C GLU A 835 7.27 21.57 56.33
N GLU A 836 8.09 21.11 57.28
CA GLU A 836 8.58 21.95 58.38
C GLU A 836 9.43 23.12 57.87
N TYR A 837 10.33 22.87 56.91
CA TYR A 837 11.13 23.90 56.26
C TYR A 837 10.24 24.93 55.56
N ILE A 838 9.34 24.50 54.69
CA ILE A 838 8.43 25.38 53.95
C ILE A 838 7.55 26.19 54.90
N SER A 839 7.08 25.61 56.00
CA SER A 839 6.32 26.34 57.02
C SER A 839 7.14 27.47 57.66
N LYS A 840 8.46 27.30 57.80
CA LYS A 840 9.35 28.33 58.36
C LYS A 840 9.68 29.43 57.36
N VAL A 841 9.93 29.08 56.10
CA VAL A 841 10.43 30.03 55.09
C VAL A 841 9.35 30.67 54.20
N LYS A 842 8.18 30.03 53.99
CA LYS A 842 7.07 30.60 53.21
C LYS A 842 5.95 31.23 54.05
N ASN A 843 5.85 30.88 55.33
CA ASN A 843 4.67 31.21 56.14
C ASN A 843 4.97 32.25 57.23
N LYS A 844 5.20 33.50 56.81
CA LYS A 844 5.10 34.68 57.68
C LYS A 844 4.36 35.79 56.95
N GLY A 845 3.07 35.95 57.27
CA GLY A 845 2.37 37.18 56.93
C GLY A 845 3.04 38.35 57.65
N SER A 846 3.52 39.34 56.89
CA SER A 846 3.93 40.69 57.30
C SER A 846 5.42 41.04 57.57
N ALA A 847 6.42 40.20 57.27
CA ALA A 847 7.83 40.62 57.26
C ALA A 847 8.54 40.17 55.97
N LEU A 848 9.39 41.03 55.39
CA LEU A 848 10.26 40.70 54.25
C LEU A 848 11.06 39.42 54.58
N PRO A 849 10.97 38.35 53.78
CA PRO A 849 11.66 37.12 54.09
C PRO A 849 13.18 37.29 53.91
N ASP A 850 13.94 36.98 54.96
CA ASP A 850 15.39 37.09 54.95
C ASP A 850 15.99 35.98 54.07
N VAL A 851 16.84 36.35 53.10
CA VAL A 851 17.51 35.42 52.18
C VAL A 851 18.38 34.41 52.96
N THR A 852 18.89 34.81 54.12
CA THR A 852 19.71 33.94 54.97
C THR A 852 18.89 32.84 55.65
N GLU A 853 17.59 33.04 55.89
CA GLU A 853 16.72 32.02 56.49
C GLU A 853 16.54 30.81 55.55
N ILE A 854 16.52 31.02 54.22
CA ILE A 854 16.41 29.95 53.22
C ILE A 854 17.54 28.95 53.37
N SER A 855 18.78 29.46 53.38
CA SER A 855 19.97 28.63 53.54
C SER A 855 20.03 28.06 54.95
N THR A 856 19.79 28.86 55.99
CA THR A 856 19.93 28.41 57.39
C THR A 856 19.03 27.23 57.73
N PHE A 857 17.77 27.24 57.26
CA PHE A 857 16.81 26.19 57.59
C PHE A 857 16.76 25.04 56.58
N PHE A 858 17.53 25.09 55.48
CA PHE A 858 17.46 24.07 54.44
C PHE A 858 17.87 22.69 54.98
N PRO A 859 16.98 21.66 54.91
CA PRO A 859 17.16 20.42 55.66
C PRO A 859 18.11 19.40 55.01
N PHE A 860 18.66 19.70 53.83
CA PHE A 860 19.41 18.72 53.01
C PHE A 860 20.84 19.16 52.66
N HIS A 861 21.46 20.05 53.43
CA HIS A 861 22.83 20.55 53.18
C HIS A 861 23.87 19.44 53.01
N GLU A 862 23.95 18.52 53.97
CA GLU A 862 24.94 17.45 53.94
C GLU A 862 24.74 16.51 52.74
N TYR A 863 23.49 16.28 52.33
CA TYR A 863 23.21 15.47 51.16
C TYR A 863 23.70 16.12 49.87
N PHE A 864 23.63 17.45 49.74
CA PHE A 864 24.10 18.17 48.56
C PHE A 864 25.53 18.71 48.72
N ALA A 865 26.30 18.26 49.72
CA ALA A 865 27.69 18.67 49.91
C ALA A 865 28.60 18.31 48.71
N ASN A 866 28.21 17.28 47.94
CA ASN A 866 28.87 16.86 46.70
C ASN A 866 28.49 17.70 45.46
N ALA A 867 27.52 18.61 45.57
CA ALA A 867 27.17 19.56 44.52
C ALA A 867 28.11 20.79 44.52
N PRO A 868 28.19 21.56 43.42
CA PRO A 868 28.98 22.79 43.37
C PRO A 868 28.58 23.77 44.48
N GLN A 869 29.55 24.20 45.28
CA GLN A 869 29.33 25.09 46.44
C GLN A 869 29.66 26.56 46.11
N PRO A 870 29.00 27.53 46.76
CA PRO A 870 27.85 27.37 47.66
C PRO A 870 26.55 27.08 46.89
N ILE A 871 25.66 26.27 47.46
CA ILE A 871 24.35 25.96 46.86
C ILE A 871 23.50 27.25 46.74
N PHE A 872 23.38 28.00 47.83
CA PHE A 872 22.62 29.25 47.92
C PHE A 872 23.54 30.45 47.67
N LYS A 873 23.06 31.43 46.91
CA LYS A 873 23.87 32.57 46.46
C LYS A 873 23.72 33.80 47.34
N GLY A 874 22.71 33.85 48.20
CA GLY A 874 22.45 34.96 49.11
C GLY A 874 22.05 36.26 48.40
N ARG A 875 21.62 36.18 47.13
CA ARG A 875 21.33 37.36 46.29
C ARG A 875 19.90 37.86 46.44
N SER A 876 18.92 36.97 46.28
CA SER A 876 17.51 37.27 46.49
C SER A 876 16.79 36.06 47.06
N TYR A 877 15.69 36.32 47.76
CA TYR A 877 14.86 35.28 48.34
C TYR A 877 14.29 34.38 47.24
N GLU A 878 13.84 34.97 46.13
CA GLU A 878 13.24 34.23 45.01
C GLU A 878 14.24 33.27 44.35
N GLU A 879 15.49 33.71 44.15
CA GLU A 879 16.53 32.88 43.53
C GLU A 879 16.89 31.70 44.45
N ASP A 880 17.15 31.96 45.73
CA ASP A 880 17.56 30.90 46.67
C ASP A 880 16.39 29.96 47.03
N MET A 881 15.15 30.44 47.03
CA MET A 881 13.97 29.60 47.23
C MET A 881 13.75 28.67 46.03
N GLU A 882 13.91 29.17 44.81
CA GLU A 882 13.85 28.33 43.60
C GLU A 882 14.97 27.27 43.61
N ILE A 883 16.16 27.60 44.10
CA ILE A 883 17.26 26.64 44.31
C ILE A 883 16.86 25.58 45.36
N ALA A 884 16.28 25.97 46.50
CA ALA A 884 15.82 25.04 47.53
C ALA A 884 14.74 24.09 46.99
N GLU A 885 13.78 24.62 46.25
CA GLU A 885 12.75 23.82 45.58
C GLU A 885 13.34 22.89 44.51
N GLY A 886 14.35 23.35 43.77
CA GLY A 886 15.09 22.54 42.81
C GLY A 886 15.79 21.35 43.48
N CYS A 887 16.41 21.57 44.64
CA CYS A 887 17.03 20.51 45.44
C CYS A 887 15.98 19.51 45.95
N PHE A 888 14.83 19.98 46.44
CA PHE A 888 13.73 19.09 46.84
C PHE A 888 13.16 18.32 45.65
N ARG A 889 12.98 18.95 44.48
CA ARG A 889 12.58 18.27 43.23
C ARG A 889 13.55 17.17 42.84
N HIS A 890 14.86 17.39 43.00
CA HIS A 890 15.87 16.37 42.77
C HIS A 890 15.70 15.16 43.69
N ILE A 891 15.55 15.38 45.01
CA ILE A 891 15.31 14.29 45.97
C ILE A 891 13.99 13.57 45.66
N LYS A 892 12.91 14.32 45.42
CA LYS A 892 11.61 13.75 45.07
C LYS A 892 11.68 12.88 43.81
N LYS A 893 12.45 13.29 42.79
CA LYS A 893 12.65 12.50 41.55
C LYS A 893 13.22 11.11 41.85
N ILE A 894 14.16 10.98 42.78
CA ILE A 894 14.75 9.70 43.21
C ILE A 894 13.65 8.76 43.72
N PHE A 895 12.81 9.24 44.64
CA PHE A 895 11.77 8.42 45.24
C PHE A 895 10.62 8.11 44.29
N THR A 896 10.25 9.05 43.40
CA THR A 896 9.28 8.76 42.33
C THR A 896 9.77 7.62 41.44
N GLN A 897 11.05 7.64 41.03
CA GLN A 897 11.65 6.57 40.23
C GLN A 897 11.68 5.23 40.99
N LEU A 898 12.00 5.24 42.28
CA LEU A 898 12.01 4.02 43.08
C LEU A 898 10.63 3.39 43.22
N GLU A 899 9.58 4.20 43.35
CA GLU A 899 8.20 3.71 43.38
C GLU A 899 7.80 3.10 42.02
N GLU A 900 8.14 3.75 40.91
CA GLU A 900 7.95 3.21 39.55
C GLU A 900 8.70 1.87 39.37
N PHE A 901 9.91 1.75 39.92
CA PHE A 901 10.75 0.54 39.83
C PHE A 901 10.34 -0.58 40.79
N ARG A 902 9.43 -0.33 41.73
CA ARG A 902 8.92 -1.34 42.67
C ARG A 902 8.35 -2.57 41.95
N ALA A 903 7.74 -2.38 40.77
CA ALA A 903 7.24 -3.48 39.96
C ALA A 903 8.32 -4.52 39.58
N SER A 904 9.59 -4.11 39.47
CA SER A 904 10.70 -5.02 39.18
C SER A 904 11.05 -5.98 40.33
N GLU A 905 10.71 -5.60 41.57
CA GLU A 905 10.81 -6.46 42.77
C GLU A 905 9.65 -7.47 42.81
N LEU A 906 8.46 -7.04 42.41
CA LEU A 906 7.24 -7.86 42.42
C LEU A 906 7.21 -8.91 41.29
N LEU A 907 7.75 -8.56 40.12
CA LEU A 907 7.76 -9.40 38.93
C LEU A 907 9.11 -10.10 38.78
N ARG A 908 9.11 -11.44 38.73
CA ARG A 908 10.35 -12.25 38.65
C ARG A 908 10.85 -12.44 37.21
N SER A 909 9.96 -12.72 36.25
CA SER A 909 10.35 -13.03 34.88
C SER A 909 10.69 -11.75 34.09
N GLY A 910 11.69 -11.82 33.21
CA GLY A 910 12.01 -10.70 32.31
C GLY A 910 10.85 -10.34 31.38
N LEU A 911 10.05 -11.34 30.99
CA LEU A 911 8.87 -11.14 30.16
C LEU A 911 7.80 -10.31 30.88
N ASP A 912 7.49 -10.62 32.15
CA ASP A 912 6.48 -9.86 32.89
C ASP A 912 6.97 -8.45 33.25
N ARG A 913 8.27 -8.29 33.57
CA ARG A 913 8.89 -6.98 33.72
C ARG A 913 8.74 -6.14 32.44
N SER A 914 8.99 -6.73 31.28
CA SER A 914 8.82 -6.03 30.00
C SER A 914 7.36 -5.65 29.72
N LYS A 915 6.38 -6.48 30.12
CA LYS A 915 4.95 -6.14 30.02
C LYS A 915 4.61 -4.95 30.90
N TYR A 916 5.15 -4.87 32.12
CA TYR A 916 4.94 -3.71 32.99
C TYR A 916 5.45 -2.42 32.33
N LEU A 917 6.67 -2.44 31.77
CA LEU A 917 7.21 -1.29 31.06
C LEU A 917 6.33 -0.85 29.89
N LEU A 918 5.84 -1.82 29.12
CA LEU A 918 4.99 -1.58 27.97
C LEU A 918 3.59 -1.04 28.33
N VAL A 919 3.00 -1.50 29.43
CA VAL A 919 1.61 -1.15 29.78
C VAL A 919 1.53 0.07 30.70
N LYS A 920 2.55 0.31 31.55
CA LYS A 920 2.51 1.33 32.59
C LYS A 920 3.62 2.38 32.50
N GLU A 921 4.88 1.96 32.45
CA GLU A 921 6.02 2.88 32.63
C GLU A 921 6.30 3.76 31.41
N ALA A 922 6.39 3.16 30.22
CA ALA A 922 6.82 3.87 29.03
C ALA A 922 5.80 4.95 28.65
N LYS A 923 6.25 6.17 28.36
CA LYS A 923 5.40 7.25 27.82
C LYS A 923 5.57 7.39 26.32
N ILE A 924 6.70 6.96 25.77
CA ILE A 924 6.98 6.95 24.35
C ILE A 924 7.29 5.51 23.95
N ILE A 925 6.41 4.92 23.14
CA ILE A 925 6.52 3.55 22.67
C ILE A 925 6.66 3.60 21.17
N ALA A 926 7.70 2.98 20.61
CA ALA A 926 7.97 3.02 19.18
C ALA A 926 8.07 1.63 18.57
N MET A 927 7.53 1.46 17.37
CA MET A 927 7.60 0.21 16.60
C MET A 927 7.46 0.47 15.11
N THR A 928 7.73 -0.54 14.28
CA THR A 928 7.41 -0.46 12.86
C THR A 928 5.94 -0.79 12.59
N CYS A 929 5.36 -0.32 11.49
CA CYS A 929 3.99 -0.63 11.08
C CYS A 929 3.77 -2.15 10.93
N THR A 930 4.74 -2.87 10.36
CA THR A 930 4.71 -4.34 10.25
C THR A 930 4.66 -5.00 11.63
N HIS A 931 5.44 -4.51 12.61
CA HIS A 931 5.40 -5.06 13.96
C HIS A 931 4.08 -4.74 14.67
N ALA A 932 3.51 -3.55 14.45
CA ALA A 932 2.19 -3.18 14.95
C ALA A 932 1.10 -4.12 14.43
N ALA A 933 1.13 -4.45 13.13
CA ALA A 933 0.17 -5.39 12.52
C ALA A 933 0.27 -6.81 13.09
N LEU A 934 1.50 -7.30 13.31
CA LEU A 934 1.76 -8.61 13.87
C LEU A 934 1.40 -8.72 15.36
N LYS A 935 1.63 -7.65 16.14
CA LYS A 935 1.48 -7.67 17.60
C LYS A 935 0.19 -7.05 18.11
N ARG A 936 -0.71 -6.58 17.23
CA ARG A 936 -1.99 -5.98 17.65
C ARG A 936 -2.75 -6.86 18.64
N HIS A 937 -2.98 -8.12 18.33
CA HIS A 937 -3.72 -9.03 19.21
C HIS A 937 -3.09 -9.12 20.61
N ASP A 938 -1.76 -9.30 20.67
CA ASP A 938 -1.01 -9.37 21.92
C ASP A 938 -1.10 -8.05 22.70
N LEU A 939 -0.98 -6.90 22.02
CA LEU A 939 -1.05 -5.57 22.64
C LEU A 939 -2.43 -5.27 23.22
N VAL A 940 -3.50 -5.59 22.48
CA VAL A 940 -4.89 -5.42 22.92
C VAL A 940 -5.16 -6.29 24.15
N LYS A 941 -4.73 -7.56 24.12
CA LYS A 941 -4.86 -8.49 25.25
C LYS A 941 -4.09 -8.04 26.49
N LEU A 942 -2.93 -7.42 26.31
CA LEU A 942 -2.16 -6.83 27.41
C LEU A 942 -2.78 -5.57 28.00
N GLY A 943 -3.83 -5.01 27.37
CA GLY A 943 -4.44 -3.76 27.78
C GLY A 943 -3.53 -2.55 27.48
N PHE A 944 -2.78 -2.61 26.37
CA PHE A 944 -1.98 -1.48 25.89
C PHE A 944 -2.86 -0.24 25.67
N LYS A 945 -2.36 0.95 26.07
CA LYS A 945 -3.07 2.22 25.99
C LYS A 945 -2.15 3.33 25.49
N TYR A 946 -2.69 4.21 24.66
CA TYR A 946 -2.02 5.41 24.14
C TYR A 946 -3.03 6.52 23.83
N ASP A 947 -2.54 7.75 23.80
CA ASP A 947 -3.34 8.96 23.59
C ASP A 947 -2.97 9.67 22.29
N ASN A 948 -1.73 9.53 21.83
CA ASN A 948 -1.21 10.22 20.64
C ASN A 948 -0.50 9.23 19.72
N ILE A 949 -0.67 9.37 18.41
CA ILE A 949 0.10 8.63 17.41
C ILE A 949 0.94 9.62 16.59
N LEU A 950 2.23 9.33 16.43
CA LEU A 950 3.10 9.97 15.46
C LEU A 950 3.61 8.95 14.45
N MET A 951 3.46 9.25 13.16
CA MET A 951 3.96 8.42 12.07
C MET A 951 5.02 9.16 11.25
N GLU A 952 6.17 8.52 11.04
CA GLU A 952 7.19 8.99 10.09
C GLU A 952 7.26 8.03 8.89
N GLU A 953 7.67 8.56 7.74
CA GLU A 953 7.63 7.83 6.46
C GLU A 953 6.20 7.45 6.06
N ALA A 954 5.19 8.22 6.48
CA ALA A 954 3.77 7.88 6.30
C ALA A 954 3.37 7.64 4.83
N ALA A 955 4.04 8.31 3.88
CA ALA A 955 3.80 8.13 2.45
C ALA A 955 4.32 6.79 1.89
N GLN A 956 5.16 6.05 2.62
CA GLN A 956 5.73 4.74 2.28
C GLN A 956 5.00 3.55 2.94
N ILE A 957 4.05 3.82 3.84
CA ILE A 957 3.30 2.78 4.56
C ILE A 957 2.03 2.47 3.78
N LEU A 958 1.69 1.18 3.63
CA LEU A 958 0.43 0.77 2.97
C LEU A 958 -0.79 1.36 3.68
N GLU A 959 -1.88 1.54 2.94
CA GLU A 959 -3.16 2.04 3.44
C GLU A 959 -3.59 1.32 4.73
N ILE A 960 -3.67 -0.01 4.70
CA ILE A 960 -4.10 -0.83 5.85
C ILE A 960 -3.10 -0.86 7.01
N GLU A 961 -1.80 -0.85 6.71
CA GLU A 961 -0.75 -0.81 7.75
C GLU A 961 -0.68 0.56 8.43
N THR A 962 -1.21 1.61 7.80
CA THR A 962 -1.41 2.94 8.40
C THR A 962 -2.65 2.97 9.30
N PHE A 963 -3.69 2.21 8.96
CA PHE A 963 -4.93 2.13 9.74
C PHE A 963 -4.79 1.29 11.02
N ILE A 964 -4.14 0.11 10.95
CA ILE A 964 -4.03 -0.82 12.09
C ILE A 964 -3.51 -0.15 13.39
N PRO A 965 -2.48 0.73 13.36
CA PRO A 965 -2.00 1.44 14.54
C PRO A 965 -3.05 2.28 15.28
N LEU A 966 -4.16 2.67 14.63
CA LEU A 966 -5.25 3.41 15.28
C LEU A 966 -6.00 2.57 16.32
N LEU A 967 -5.91 1.24 16.22
CA LEU A 967 -6.71 0.27 16.97
C LEU A 967 -5.84 -0.76 17.71
N LEU A 968 -4.67 -0.35 18.22
CA LEU A 968 -3.83 -1.21 19.08
C LEU A 968 -4.29 -1.24 20.56
N GLN A 969 -5.43 -0.61 20.86
CA GLN A 969 -6.03 -0.53 22.20
C GLN A 969 -7.55 -0.74 22.13
N ASN A 970 -8.13 -1.12 23.26
CA ASN A 970 -9.59 -1.19 23.40
C ASN A 970 -10.21 0.21 23.55
N PRO A 971 -11.50 0.39 23.19
CA PRO A 971 -12.23 1.61 23.47
C PRO A 971 -12.29 1.92 24.97
N GLN A 972 -12.42 3.19 25.31
CA GLN A 972 -12.63 3.68 26.67
C GLN A 972 -13.98 4.38 26.74
N ASP A 973 -14.87 3.89 27.59
CA ASP A 973 -16.22 4.46 27.79
C ASP A 973 -17.05 4.56 26.49
N GLY A 974 -16.83 3.61 25.57
CA GLY A 974 -17.49 3.58 24.25
C GLY A 974 -16.80 4.40 23.15
N PHE A 975 -15.74 5.14 23.47
CA PHE A 975 -15.04 6.01 22.51
C PHE A 975 -13.56 5.63 22.35
N SER A 976 -12.94 6.09 21.26
CA SER A 976 -11.50 5.97 21.11
C SER A 976 -10.77 6.91 22.07
N ARG A 977 -9.71 6.41 22.73
CA ARG A 977 -8.84 7.22 23.60
C ARG A 977 -7.93 8.17 22.79
N LEU A 978 -7.80 7.97 21.48
CA LEU A 978 -6.89 8.72 20.63
C LEU A 978 -7.27 10.21 20.54
N LYS A 979 -6.33 11.08 20.93
CA LYS A 979 -6.47 12.54 20.96
C LYS A 979 -5.80 13.21 19.76
N ARG A 980 -4.68 12.66 19.28
CA ARG A 980 -3.87 13.25 18.20
C ARG A 980 -3.36 12.19 17.24
N TRP A 981 -3.41 12.52 15.95
CA TRP A 981 -2.77 11.73 14.90
C TRP A 981 -1.89 12.64 14.04
N ILE A 982 -0.57 12.45 14.16
CA ILE A 982 0.43 13.22 13.43
C ILE A 982 1.03 12.30 12.37
N MET A 983 0.91 12.67 11.09
CA MET A 983 1.54 11.95 9.99
C MET A 983 2.56 12.83 9.28
N ILE A 984 3.79 12.36 9.19
CA ILE A 984 4.91 13.05 8.56
C ILE A 984 5.40 12.19 7.40
N GLY A 985 5.31 12.72 6.18
CA GLY A 985 5.60 11.97 4.97
C GLY A 985 5.90 12.85 3.77
N ASP A 986 6.14 12.23 2.63
CA ASP A 986 6.34 12.92 1.36
C ASP A 986 5.75 12.10 0.22
N HIS A 987 4.56 12.47 -0.24
CA HIS A 987 3.84 11.83 -1.34
C HIS A 987 4.46 12.13 -2.72
N HIS A 988 5.43 13.05 -2.78
CA HIS A 988 6.26 13.30 -3.98
C HIS A 988 7.51 12.42 -4.04
N GLN A 989 7.78 11.61 -3.02
CA GLN A 989 8.79 10.54 -3.03
C GLN A 989 8.14 9.16 -3.26
N LEU A 990 8.95 8.10 -3.27
CA LEU A 990 8.49 6.76 -3.63
C LEU A 990 7.37 6.26 -2.68
N PRO A 991 6.35 5.57 -3.24
CA PRO A 991 5.27 4.94 -2.48
C PRO A 991 5.71 3.61 -1.82
N PRO A 992 4.82 2.95 -1.05
CA PRO A 992 4.97 1.55 -0.65
C PRO A 992 5.40 0.65 -1.82
N VAL A 993 6.25 -0.34 -1.54
CA VAL A 993 6.69 -1.30 -2.55
C VAL A 993 5.66 -2.41 -2.70
N ILE A 994 5.01 -2.46 -3.86
CA ILE A 994 4.20 -3.60 -4.31
C ILE A 994 5.11 -4.52 -5.14
N LYS A 995 5.14 -5.83 -4.86
CA LYS A 995 6.01 -6.72 -5.63
C LYS A 995 5.51 -6.86 -7.05
N ASN A 996 4.22 -7.15 -7.17
CA ASN A 996 3.57 -7.32 -8.45
C ASN A 996 2.88 -6.02 -8.88
N MET A 997 3.52 -5.32 -9.80
CA MET A 997 3.04 -4.03 -10.30
C MET A 997 1.67 -4.13 -11.01
N ALA A 998 1.15 -5.32 -11.32
CA ALA A 998 -0.22 -5.48 -11.82
C ALA A 998 -1.27 -4.95 -10.82
N PHE A 999 -1.06 -5.18 -9.52
CA PHE A 999 -1.92 -4.67 -8.45
C PHE A 999 -1.81 -3.14 -8.30
N GLN A 1000 -0.65 -2.57 -8.60
CA GLN A 1000 -0.50 -1.12 -8.70
C GLN A 1000 -1.23 -0.57 -9.93
N LYS A 1001 -1.07 -1.20 -11.08
CA LYS A 1001 -1.64 -0.76 -12.36
C LYS A 1001 -3.17 -0.78 -12.37
N TYR A 1002 -3.78 -1.86 -11.88
CA TYR A 1002 -5.24 -2.00 -11.88
C TYR A 1002 -5.90 -1.44 -10.63
N SER A 1003 -5.36 -1.75 -9.44
CA SER A 1003 -6.00 -1.47 -8.15
C SER A 1003 -5.42 -0.27 -7.40
N ASN A 1004 -4.33 0.34 -7.88
CA ASN A 1004 -3.61 1.41 -7.19
C ASN A 1004 -3.20 1.04 -5.75
N MET A 1005 -2.83 -0.23 -5.53
CA MET A 1005 -2.52 -0.78 -4.19
C MET A 1005 -1.33 -0.09 -3.50
N GLU A 1006 -0.43 0.55 -4.25
CA GLU A 1006 0.71 1.30 -3.70
C GLU A 1006 0.29 2.60 -3.00
N GLN A 1007 -0.95 3.06 -3.16
CA GLN A 1007 -1.39 4.30 -2.53
C GLN A 1007 -1.39 4.15 -1.00
N SER A 1008 -0.64 5.02 -0.33
CA SER A 1008 -0.69 5.16 1.12
C SER A 1008 -1.89 6.01 1.56
N LEU A 1009 -2.35 5.80 2.79
CA LEU A 1009 -3.40 6.62 3.41
C LEU A 1009 -2.98 8.10 3.45
N PHE A 1010 -1.70 8.37 3.67
CA PHE A 1010 -1.14 9.72 3.60
C PHE A 1010 -1.35 10.36 2.22
N THR A 1011 -0.99 9.68 1.14
CA THR A 1011 -1.19 10.19 -0.23
C THR A 1011 -2.66 10.38 -0.55
N ARG A 1012 -3.52 9.44 -0.13
CA ARG A 1012 -4.97 9.54 -0.31
C ARG A 1012 -5.54 10.76 0.40
N PHE A 1013 -5.15 11.02 1.65
CA PHE A 1013 -5.61 12.19 2.40
C PHE A 1013 -5.20 13.50 1.73
N VAL A 1014 -3.99 13.58 1.17
CA VAL A 1014 -3.59 14.76 0.37
C VAL A 1014 -4.49 14.94 -0.85
N ARG A 1015 -4.83 13.86 -1.56
CA ARG A 1015 -5.74 13.91 -2.72
C ARG A 1015 -7.17 14.29 -2.35
N VAL A 1016 -7.69 13.75 -1.24
CA VAL A 1016 -8.99 14.11 -0.65
C VAL A 1016 -9.05 15.61 -0.29
N GLY A 1017 -7.90 16.25 -0.12
CA GLY A 1017 -7.79 17.69 0.16
C GLY A 1017 -7.61 18.01 1.63
N VAL A 1018 -7.18 17.04 2.44
CA VAL A 1018 -6.77 17.28 3.82
C VAL A 1018 -5.62 18.29 3.81
N PRO A 1019 -5.71 19.41 4.56
CA PRO A 1019 -4.69 20.43 4.50
C PRO A 1019 -3.32 19.89 4.95
N THR A 1020 -2.24 20.49 4.45
CA THR A 1020 -0.89 20.04 4.74
C THR A 1020 -0.04 21.18 5.25
N VAL A 1021 0.80 20.89 6.24
CA VAL A 1021 1.94 21.76 6.57
C VAL A 1021 3.10 21.33 5.67
N ASP A 1022 3.31 22.08 4.59
CA ASP A 1022 4.41 21.87 3.66
C ASP A 1022 5.69 22.54 4.18
N LEU A 1023 6.69 21.75 4.60
CA LEU A 1023 7.98 22.29 5.04
C LEU A 1023 8.74 22.84 3.83
N ASP A 1024 9.25 24.07 3.93
CA ASP A 1024 9.67 24.86 2.77
C ASP A 1024 11.17 25.17 2.70
N ALA A 1025 12.00 24.72 3.66
CA ALA A 1025 13.43 25.00 3.64
C ALA A 1025 14.28 23.75 3.89
N GLN A 1026 15.10 23.34 2.91
CA GLN A 1026 16.01 22.19 3.06
C GLN A 1026 17.38 22.59 3.62
N GLY A 1027 17.96 21.72 4.45
CA GLY A 1027 19.22 21.96 5.16
C GLY A 1027 20.39 21.02 4.85
N ARG A 1028 20.29 20.18 3.80
CA ARG A 1028 21.21 19.03 3.63
C ARG A 1028 22.11 19.08 2.39
N ALA A 1029 21.64 19.69 1.30
CA ALA A 1029 22.27 19.67 -0.01
C ALA A 1029 22.50 21.09 -0.53
N ARG A 1030 23.32 21.25 -1.56
CA ARG A 1030 23.53 22.56 -2.22
C ARG A 1030 22.23 23.09 -2.82
N ALA A 1031 22.09 24.42 -2.85
CA ALA A 1031 20.98 25.08 -3.54
C ALA A 1031 20.91 24.72 -5.04
N SER A 1032 22.07 24.56 -5.69
CA SER A 1032 22.17 24.13 -7.10
C SER A 1032 21.58 22.74 -7.35
N LEU A 1033 21.76 21.80 -6.41
CA LEU A 1033 21.18 20.46 -6.46
C LEU A 1033 19.69 20.48 -6.09
N CYS A 1034 19.30 21.32 -5.12
CA CYS A 1034 17.91 21.51 -4.71
C CYS A 1034 16.99 21.90 -5.87
N ASN A 1035 17.49 22.73 -6.79
CA ASN A 1035 16.76 23.15 -7.99
C ASN A 1035 16.30 21.98 -8.89
N LEU A 1036 17.01 20.85 -8.86
CA LEU A 1036 16.67 19.67 -9.67
C LEU A 1036 15.37 18.98 -9.21
N TYR A 1037 14.89 19.26 -7.99
CA TYR A 1037 13.68 18.64 -7.43
C TYR A 1037 12.70 19.61 -6.76
N ASN A 1038 13.11 20.83 -6.40
CA ASN A 1038 12.25 21.79 -5.68
C ASN A 1038 11.00 22.23 -6.48
N TRP A 1039 11.07 22.21 -7.81
CA TRP A 1039 9.95 22.50 -8.71
C TRP A 1039 8.72 21.63 -8.47
N ARG A 1040 8.88 20.44 -7.85
CA ARG A 1040 7.77 19.54 -7.54
C ARG A 1040 6.98 19.99 -6.31
N TYR A 1041 7.57 20.82 -5.46
CA TYR A 1041 7.09 21.18 -4.13
C TYR A 1041 6.62 22.64 -4.08
N LYS A 1042 5.74 22.94 -3.12
CA LYS A 1042 5.25 24.31 -2.89
C LYS A 1042 6.34 25.11 -2.16
N ASN A 1043 6.89 26.12 -2.83
CA ASN A 1043 7.83 27.10 -2.26
C ASN A 1043 9.09 26.51 -1.59
N LEU A 1044 9.62 25.38 -2.07
CA LEU A 1044 10.80 24.77 -1.46
C LEU A 1044 12.10 25.56 -1.76
N GLY A 1045 12.61 26.23 -0.73
CA GLY A 1045 13.89 26.91 -0.66
C GLY A 1045 14.94 26.18 0.19
N ASN A 1046 15.88 26.94 0.76
CA ASN A 1046 17.06 26.42 1.47
C ASN A 1046 17.23 27.15 2.81
N LEU A 1047 17.67 26.44 3.85
CA LEU A 1047 17.99 27.04 5.15
C LEU A 1047 19.23 27.95 5.07
N PRO A 1048 19.38 28.94 5.99
CA PRO A 1048 20.47 29.91 5.94
C PRO A 1048 21.86 29.28 5.92
N HIS A 1049 22.09 28.20 6.67
CA HIS A 1049 23.41 27.56 6.71
C HIS A 1049 23.80 26.92 5.38
N VAL A 1050 22.84 26.43 4.59
CA VAL A 1050 23.12 25.94 3.22
C VAL A 1050 23.58 27.05 2.30
N GLN A 1051 23.04 28.25 2.48
CA GLN A 1051 23.37 29.42 1.64
C GLN A 1051 24.70 30.06 2.04
N LEU A 1052 25.04 30.02 3.34
CA LEU A 1052 26.14 30.79 3.90
C LEU A 1052 27.40 29.97 4.19
N LEU A 1053 27.28 28.68 4.55
CA LEU A 1053 28.43 27.89 4.95
C LEU A 1053 29.35 27.59 3.76
N PRO A 1054 30.68 27.73 3.91
CA PRO A 1054 31.64 27.47 2.84
C PRO A 1054 31.51 26.08 2.21
N GLU A 1055 31.18 25.06 3.00
CA GLU A 1055 31.07 23.66 2.54
C GLU A 1055 30.12 23.46 1.34
N PHE A 1056 29.06 24.25 1.23
CA PHE A 1056 28.10 24.19 0.12
C PHE A 1056 28.49 25.05 -1.08
N SER A 1057 29.49 25.92 -0.92
CA SER A 1057 30.00 26.83 -1.96
C SER A 1057 31.35 26.41 -2.56
N THR A 1058 32.09 25.52 -1.89
CA THR A 1058 33.34 24.91 -2.39
C THR A 1058 33.04 23.97 -3.57
N ALA A 1059 33.82 23.97 -4.64
CA ALA A 1059 33.61 23.10 -5.79
C ALA A 1059 34.05 21.66 -5.52
N ASN A 1060 33.69 20.75 -6.43
CA ASN A 1060 34.14 19.36 -6.37
C ASN A 1060 35.50 19.27 -7.09
N ALA A 1061 36.55 18.87 -6.38
CA ALA A 1061 37.91 18.79 -6.93
C ALA A 1061 37.96 17.96 -8.21
N GLY A 1062 38.61 18.49 -9.23
CA GLY A 1062 38.82 17.82 -10.50
C GLY A 1062 37.58 17.70 -11.39
N LEU A 1063 36.47 18.32 -11.01
CA LEU A 1063 35.23 18.36 -11.78
C LEU A 1063 34.75 19.80 -11.87
N LEU A 1064 34.58 20.32 -13.08
CA LEU A 1064 34.27 21.74 -13.28
C LEU A 1064 32.95 22.12 -12.59
N TYR A 1065 31.94 21.27 -12.78
CA TYR A 1065 30.58 21.45 -12.30
C TYR A 1065 30.28 20.57 -11.09
N ASP A 1066 29.43 21.07 -10.20
CA ASP A 1066 28.91 20.33 -9.05
C ASP A 1066 27.90 19.23 -9.45
N PHE A 1067 27.23 19.39 -10.60
CA PHE A 1067 26.43 18.34 -11.22
C PHE A 1067 26.50 18.38 -12.74
N GLN A 1068 26.42 17.23 -13.39
CA GLN A 1068 26.27 17.13 -14.85
C GLN A 1068 25.42 15.92 -15.23
N LEU A 1069 24.70 16.06 -16.34
CA LEU A 1069 24.15 14.94 -17.11
C LEU A 1069 25.12 14.64 -18.25
N ILE A 1070 25.56 13.39 -18.36
CA ILE A 1070 26.52 12.90 -19.33
C ILE A 1070 25.79 12.03 -20.34
N ASN A 1071 25.84 12.42 -21.61
CA ASN A 1071 25.26 11.63 -22.69
C ASN A 1071 26.14 10.43 -23.02
N VAL A 1072 25.56 9.23 -22.97
CA VAL A 1072 26.23 7.96 -23.28
C VAL A 1072 25.55 7.31 -24.48
N GLU A 1073 26.26 7.32 -25.60
CA GLU A 1073 25.87 6.62 -26.84
C GLU A 1073 26.19 5.13 -26.78
N ASP A 1074 25.92 4.41 -27.87
CA ASP A 1074 26.17 2.97 -27.95
C ASP A 1074 27.66 2.66 -27.77
N PHE A 1075 27.97 1.68 -26.94
CA PHE A 1075 29.31 1.14 -26.76
C PHE A 1075 29.39 -0.22 -27.44
N GLN A 1076 30.33 -0.38 -28.37
CA GLN A 1076 30.44 -1.59 -29.20
C GLN A 1076 29.14 -1.93 -29.96
N GLY A 1077 28.40 -0.90 -30.41
CA GLY A 1077 27.14 -1.04 -31.12
C GLY A 1077 25.93 -1.40 -30.24
N VAL A 1078 26.09 -1.41 -28.91
CA VAL A 1078 25.03 -1.75 -27.96
C VAL A 1078 24.83 -0.61 -26.94
N GLY A 1079 23.58 -0.19 -26.76
CA GLY A 1079 23.13 0.67 -25.67
C GLY A 1079 22.67 -0.16 -24.47
N GLU A 1080 21.35 -0.30 -24.28
CA GLU A 1080 20.78 -1.22 -23.30
C GLU A 1080 20.85 -2.69 -23.75
N SER A 1081 21.07 -3.58 -22.79
CA SER A 1081 21.16 -5.05 -22.93
C SER A 1081 20.37 -5.74 -21.81
N GLU A 1082 19.95 -6.98 -22.07
CA GLU A 1082 19.07 -7.75 -21.18
C GLU A 1082 19.52 -9.23 -21.18
N PRO A 1083 20.59 -9.59 -20.43
CA PRO A 1083 21.13 -10.95 -20.43
C PRO A 1083 20.15 -11.98 -19.82
N ASN A 1084 19.35 -11.56 -18.85
CA ASN A 1084 18.19 -12.30 -18.33
C ASN A 1084 16.95 -11.43 -18.49
N PRO A 1085 15.74 -12.01 -18.67
CA PRO A 1085 14.51 -11.23 -18.76
C PRO A 1085 14.39 -10.20 -17.64
N TYR A 1086 14.09 -8.94 -17.99
CA TYR A 1086 13.98 -7.78 -17.10
C TYR A 1086 15.26 -7.38 -16.34
N PHE A 1087 16.38 -8.03 -16.62
CA PHE A 1087 17.67 -7.76 -15.98
C PHE A 1087 18.46 -6.71 -16.76
N TYR A 1088 17.88 -5.52 -16.91
CA TYR A 1088 18.42 -4.45 -17.76
C TYR A 1088 19.81 -3.98 -17.31
N GLN A 1089 20.69 -3.81 -18.30
CA GLN A 1089 22.08 -3.40 -18.16
C GLN A 1089 22.50 -2.47 -19.29
N ASN A 1090 23.49 -1.61 -19.04
CA ASN A 1090 24.13 -0.78 -20.06
C ASN A 1090 25.63 -0.74 -19.76
N LEU A 1091 26.40 -1.46 -20.58
CA LEU A 1091 27.83 -1.63 -20.37
C LEU A 1091 28.59 -0.30 -20.54
N GLY A 1092 28.19 0.52 -21.53
CA GLY A 1092 28.80 1.82 -21.78
C GLY A 1092 28.67 2.74 -20.57
N GLU A 1093 27.47 2.84 -19.99
CA GLU A 1093 27.26 3.62 -18.76
C GLU A 1093 28.02 3.03 -17.56
N ALA A 1094 27.99 1.71 -17.39
CA ALA A 1094 28.62 1.05 -16.24
C ALA A 1094 30.13 1.26 -16.21
N GLU A 1095 30.80 1.09 -17.36
CA GLU A 1095 32.23 1.36 -17.51
C GLU A 1095 32.57 2.83 -17.25
N TYR A 1096 31.75 3.76 -17.74
CA TYR A 1096 31.97 5.21 -17.53
C TYR A 1096 31.81 5.59 -16.05
N VAL A 1097 30.78 5.09 -15.38
CA VAL A 1097 30.54 5.32 -13.95
C VAL A 1097 31.72 4.83 -13.11
N VAL A 1098 32.21 3.60 -13.37
CA VAL A 1098 33.35 3.05 -12.64
C VAL A 1098 34.63 3.82 -12.94
N ALA A 1099 34.85 4.21 -14.20
CA ALA A 1099 36.00 5.04 -14.57
C ALA A 1099 35.99 6.40 -13.86
N LEU A 1100 34.83 7.06 -13.74
CA LEU A 1100 34.70 8.31 -12.97
C LEU A 1100 34.97 8.07 -11.48
N PHE A 1101 34.46 6.99 -10.90
CA PHE A 1101 34.75 6.62 -9.52
C PHE A 1101 36.26 6.43 -9.28
N MET A 1102 36.94 5.70 -10.18
CA MET A 1102 38.39 5.50 -10.13
C MET A 1102 39.14 6.82 -10.25
N TYR A 1103 38.73 7.70 -11.17
CA TYR A 1103 39.30 9.04 -11.33
C TYR A 1103 39.20 9.85 -10.03
N MET A 1104 38.04 9.86 -9.38
CA MET A 1104 37.85 10.55 -8.10
C MET A 1104 38.76 9.96 -7.02
N CYS A 1105 38.86 8.63 -6.91
CA CYS A 1105 39.77 7.99 -5.95
C CYS A 1105 41.23 8.39 -6.20
N LEU A 1106 41.68 8.44 -7.45
CA LEU A 1106 43.04 8.82 -7.81
C LEU A 1106 43.36 10.30 -7.55
N LEU A 1107 42.34 11.17 -7.52
CA LEU A 1107 42.48 12.55 -7.06
C LEU A 1107 42.54 12.67 -5.53
N GLY A 1108 42.30 11.60 -4.79
CA GLY A 1108 42.31 11.57 -3.33
C GLY A 1108 40.94 11.71 -2.67
N TYR A 1109 39.83 11.52 -3.41
CA TYR A 1109 38.51 11.51 -2.78
C TYR A 1109 38.38 10.36 -1.78
N PRO A 1110 37.77 10.58 -0.61
CA PRO A 1110 37.38 9.50 0.28
C PRO A 1110 36.35 8.60 -0.41
N ALA A 1111 36.71 7.35 -0.70
CA ALA A 1111 35.84 6.43 -1.43
C ALA A 1111 34.50 6.19 -0.72
N ASP A 1112 34.48 6.20 0.62
CA ASP A 1112 33.27 6.08 1.43
C ASP A 1112 32.30 7.28 1.29
N LYS A 1113 32.80 8.45 0.86
CA LYS A 1113 31.93 9.62 0.56
C LYS A 1113 31.27 9.55 -0.81
N ILE A 1114 31.51 8.47 -1.57
CA ILE A 1114 30.94 8.23 -2.88
C ILE A 1114 30.00 7.03 -2.81
N SER A 1115 28.77 7.20 -3.30
CA SER A 1115 27.82 6.10 -3.53
C SER A 1115 27.40 6.06 -4.99
N ILE A 1116 27.22 4.84 -5.51
CA ILE A 1116 26.82 4.61 -6.89
C ILE A 1116 25.39 4.08 -6.92
N LEU A 1117 24.53 4.78 -7.64
CA LEU A 1117 23.11 4.47 -7.78
C LEU A 1117 22.78 4.11 -9.23
N THR A 1118 21.74 3.30 -9.38
CA THR A 1118 21.14 3.00 -10.67
C THR A 1118 19.66 2.67 -10.50
N THR A 1119 18.87 2.74 -11.57
CA THR A 1119 17.44 2.42 -11.55
C THR A 1119 17.19 0.90 -11.60
N TYR A 1120 18.13 0.09 -12.10
CA TYR A 1120 17.92 -1.35 -12.32
C TYR A 1120 18.88 -2.25 -11.53
N ASN A 1121 18.34 -3.35 -10.99
CA ASN A 1121 19.14 -4.37 -10.31
C ASN A 1121 20.16 -5.03 -11.24
N GLY A 1122 19.84 -5.19 -12.54
CA GLY A 1122 20.78 -5.74 -13.53
C GLY A 1122 22.05 -4.92 -13.61
N GLN A 1123 21.90 -3.60 -13.76
CA GLN A 1123 23.00 -2.64 -13.79
C GLN A 1123 23.78 -2.59 -12.48
N LYS A 1124 23.10 -2.69 -11.32
CA LYS A 1124 23.77 -2.72 -10.01
C LYS A 1124 24.78 -3.86 -9.93
N HIS A 1125 24.41 -5.06 -10.39
CA HIS A 1125 25.31 -6.21 -10.39
C HIS A 1125 26.45 -6.02 -11.40
N LEU A 1126 26.16 -5.46 -12.58
CA LEU A 1126 27.19 -5.17 -13.59
C LEU A 1126 28.23 -4.18 -13.08
N ILE A 1127 27.80 -3.07 -12.46
CA ILE A 1127 28.71 -2.08 -11.87
C ILE A 1127 29.59 -2.72 -10.78
N ARG A 1128 28.99 -3.54 -9.89
CA ARG A 1128 29.76 -4.26 -8.85
C ARG A 1128 30.80 -5.20 -9.46
N ASP A 1129 30.42 -5.91 -10.52
CA ASP A 1129 31.32 -6.82 -11.23
C ASP A 1129 32.50 -6.04 -11.86
N ILE A 1130 32.23 -4.92 -12.52
CA ILE A 1130 33.28 -4.06 -13.09
C ILE A 1130 34.18 -3.47 -11.99
N ILE A 1131 33.64 -3.02 -10.86
CA ILE A 1131 34.44 -2.57 -9.71
C ILE A 1131 35.39 -3.68 -9.24
N ASN A 1132 34.87 -4.89 -9.04
CA ASN A 1132 35.68 -6.01 -8.58
C ASN A 1132 36.78 -6.39 -9.59
N ARG A 1133 36.46 -6.37 -10.89
CA ARG A 1133 37.41 -6.73 -11.95
C ARG A 1133 38.46 -5.65 -12.24
N ARG A 1134 38.06 -4.37 -12.27
CA ARG A 1134 38.94 -3.25 -12.66
C ARG A 1134 39.65 -2.59 -11.49
N CYS A 1135 38.97 -2.41 -10.35
CA CYS A 1135 39.61 -1.86 -9.16
C CYS A 1135 40.42 -2.94 -8.43
N GLY A 1136 39.91 -4.17 -8.38
CA GLY A 1136 40.61 -5.33 -7.81
C GLY A 1136 41.21 -5.04 -6.44
N ASN A 1137 42.49 -5.39 -6.28
CA ASN A 1137 43.27 -5.14 -5.05
C ASN A 1137 44.14 -3.87 -5.15
N ASN A 1138 43.78 -2.90 -5.99
CA ASN A 1138 44.56 -1.68 -6.15
C ASN A 1138 44.53 -0.84 -4.85
N PRO A 1139 45.67 -0.59 -4.18
CA PRO A 1139 45.71 0.15 -2.91
C PRO A 1139 45.24 1.60 -3.03
N LEU A 1140 45.33 2.20 -4.23
CA LEU A 1140 44.96 3.60 -4.48
C LEU A 1140 43.46 3.79 -4.70
N ILE A 1141 42.68 2.72 -4.84
CA ILE A 1141 41.26 2.78 -5.17
C ILE A 1141 40.48 2.02 -4.10
N GLY A 1142 39.81 2.77 -3.24
CA GLY A 1142 38.91 2.22 -2.23
C GLY A 1142 37.65 1.59 -2.81
N ARG A 1143 36.67 1.32 -1.95
CA ARG A 1143 35.33 0.88 -2.37
C ARG A 1143 34.33 2.01 -2.10
N PRO A 1144 33.34 2.21 -2.99
CA PRO A 1144 32.25 3.14 -2.70
C PRO A 1144 31.48 2.62 -1.48
N ASN A 1145 30.87 3.52 -0.70
CA ASN A 1145 30.09 3.15 0.48
C ASN A 1145 28.98 2.16 0.13
N LYS A 1146 28.21 2.47 -0.93
CA LYS A 1146 27.18 1.57 -1.47
C LYS A 1146 27.11 1.62 -2.99
N VAL A 1147 26.84 0.45 -3.58
CA VAL A 1147 26.39 0.30 -4.97
C VAL A 1147 25.00 -0.33 -4.93
N THR A 1148 23.94 0.43 -5.19
CA THR A 1148 22.56 -0.04 -5.00
C THR A 1148 21.58 0.63 -5.97
N THR A 1149 20.31 0.24 -5.90
CA THR A 1149 19.24 0.89 -6.68
C THR A 1149 18.73 2.15 -5.98
N VAL A 1150 18.17 3.09 -6.75
CA VAL A 1150 17.54 4.32 -6.21
C VAL A 1150 16.48 3.98 -5.15
N ASP A 1151 15.61 3.00 -5.43
CA ASP A 1151 14.53 2.57 -4.54
C ASP A 1151 15.06 2.04 -3.19
N ARG A 1152 16.23 1.39 -3.18
CA ARG A 1152 16.87 0.89 -1.93
C ARG A 1152 17.69 1.94 -1.19
N PHE A 1153 17.83 3.14 -1.75
CA PHE A 1153 18.61 4.25 -1.19
C PHE A 1153 17.71 5.41 -0.70
N GLN A 1154 16.40 5.17 -0.62
CA GLN A 1154 15.47 6.10 -0.01
C GLN A 1154 15.83 6.35 1.47
N GLY A 1155 15.61 7.56 1.95
CA GLY A 1155 16.05 8.01 3.29
C GLY A 1155 17.56 8.19 3.47
N GLN A 1156 18.40 7.58 2.61
CA GLN A 1156 19.86 7.66 2.67
C GLN A 1156 20.42 8.80 1.81
N GLN A 1157 21.69 9.14 2.09
CA GLN A 1157 22.42 10.18 1.37
C GLN A 1157 23.92 9.91 1.36
N ASN A 1158 24.62 10.51 0.39
CA ASN A 1158 26.09 10.63 0.43
C ASN A 1158 26.53 11.97 -0.15
N ASP A 1159 27.79 12.35 0.04
CA ASP A 1159 28.32 13.62 -0.45
C ASP A 1159 28.32 13.64 -1.99
N TYR A 1160 28.75 12.54 -2.61
CA TYR A 1160 28.80 12.37 -4.06
C TYR A 1160 27.99 11.16 -4.52
N ILE A 1161 27.13 11.38 -5.52
CA ILE A 1161 26.32 10.33 -6.15
C ILE A 1161 26.69 10.21 -7.63
N LEU A 1162 27.04 9.00 -8.04
CA LEU A 1162 27.16 8.62 -9.45
C LEU A 1162 25.92 7.82 -9.84
N LEU A 1163 25.17 8.28 -10.83
CA LEU A 1163 23.86 7.71 -11.19
C LEU A 1163 23.85 7.21 -12.63
N SER A 1164 23.48 5.95 -12.86
CA SER A 1164 23.24 5.37 -14.20
C SER A 1164 21.75 5.12 -14.45
N LEU A 1165 21.21 5.66 -15.56
CA LEU A 1165 19.79 5.53 -15.93
C LEU A 1165 19.49 4.34 -16.84
N VAL A 1166 20.52 3.74 -17.45
CA VAL A 1166 20.54 2.46 -18.19
C VAL A 1166 19.82 2.49 -19.53
N ARG A 1167 18.57 2.97 -19.56
CA ARG A 1167 17.66 2.73 -20.67
C ARG A 1167 18.04 3.53 -21.91
N THR A 1168 17.89 2.88 -23.05
CA THR A 1168 18.10 3.49 -24.38
C THR A 1168 16.94 3.22 -25.34
N ARG A 1169 15.94 2.41 -24.99
CA ARG A 1169 14.77 2.12 -25.85
C ARG A 1169 13.48 2.76 -25.37
N ALA A 1170 13.20 2.65 -24.07
CA ALA A 1170 12.02 3.23 -23.43
C ALA A 1170 12.37 3.75 -22.04
N VAL A 1171 11.68 4.79 -21.56
CA VAL A 1171 11.98 5.43 -20.28
C VAL A 1171 11.87 4.46 -19.09
N GLY A 1172 10.90 3.55 -19.14
CA GLY A 1172 10.59 2.61 -18.06
C GLY A 1172 10.10 3.30 -16.79
N HIS A 1173 10.28 2.65 -15.64
CA HIS A 1173 9.77 3.12 -14.35
C HIS A 1173 10.37 4.45 -13.83
N LEU A 1174 11.33 5.06 -14.54
CA LEU A 1174 11.79 6.42 -14.20
C LEU A 1174 10.78 7.49 -14.61
N ARG A 1175 9.80 7.16 -15.48
CA ARG A 1175 8.68 8.04 -15.83
C ARG A 1175 7.88 8.48 -14.60
N ASP A 1176 7.86 7.64 -13.57
CA ASP A 1176 7.38 8.00 -12.25
C ASP A 1176 8.25 9.12 -11.65
N VAL A 1177 7.69 10.32 -11.62
CA VAL A 1177 8.33 11.54 -11.10
C VAL A 1177 8.80 11.35 -9.66
N ARG A 1178 8.14 10.51 -8.86
CA ARG A 1178 8.55 10.23 -7.48
C ARG A 1178 9.93 9.59 -7.43
N ARG A 1179 10.21 8.66 -8.34
CA ARG A 1179 11.51 8.01 -8.48
C ARG A 1179 12.58 8.98 -8.98
N LEU A 1180 12.22 9.89 -9.90
CA LEU A 1180 13.09 10.98 -10.34
C LEU A 1180 13.47 11.90 -9.17
N VAL A 1181 12.51 12.36 -8.38
CA VAL A 1181 12.73 13.24 -7.21
C VAL A 1181 13.66 12.57 -6.19
N VAL A 1182 13.45 11.27 -5.91
CA VAL A 1182 14.37 10.53 -5.03
C VAL A 1182 15.77 10.49 -5.64
N ALA A 1183 15.91 10.15 -6.93
CA ALA A 1183 17.20 10.09 -7.62
C ALA A 1183 17.96 11.43 -7.60
N MET A 1184 17.26 12.55 -7.81
CA MET A 1184 17.87 13.89 -7.83
C MET A 1184 18.25 14.41 -6.43
N SER A 1185 17.75 13.80 -5.35
CA SER A 1185 17.90 14.29 -3.98
C SER A 1185 18.82 13.44 -3.08
N ARG A 1186 19.60 12.50 -3.63
CA ARG A 1186 20.50 11.65 -2.83
C ARG A 1186 21.87 12.28 -2.54
N ALA A 1187 22.31 13.23 -3.36
CA ALA A 1187 23.61 13.89 -3.24
C ALA A 1187 23.55 15.13 -2.33
N ARG A 1188 24.59 15.33 -1.51
CA ARG A 1188 24.77 16.59 -0.76
C ARG A 1188 25.58 17.61 -1.54
N LEU A 1189 26.67 17.18 -2.19
CA LEU A 1189 27.67 18.07 -2.80
C LEU A 1189 27.87 17.84 -4.30
N GLY A 1190 27.72 16.61 -4.82
CA GLY A 1190 27.85 16.38 -6.25
C GLY A 1190 27.01 15.26 -6.83
N LEU A 1191 26.45 15.49 -8.02
CA LEU A 1191 25.57 14.55 -8.73
C LEU A 1191 25.98 14.41 -10.20
N TYR A 1192 26.43 13.22 -10.60
CA TYR A 1192 26.86 12.95 -11.97
C TYR A 1192 26.03 11.82 -12.56
N ILE A 1193 25.26 12.13 -13.60
CA ILE A 1193 24.23 11.26 -14.17
C ILE A 1193 24.67 10.79 -15.55
N PHE A 1194 24.57 9.49 -15.82
CA PHE A 1194 24.90 8.87 -17.10
C PHE A 1194 23.64 8.30 -17.73
N ALA A 1195 23.34 8.70 -18.97
CA ALA A 1195 22.12 8.32 -19.65
C ALA A 1195 22.19 8.53 -21.17
N ARG A 1196 21.25 7.91 -21.90
CA ARG A 1196 20.89 8.38 -23.25
C ARG A 1196 19.97 9.60 -23.15
N VAL A 1197 20.54 10.80 -23.28
CA VAL A 1197 19.85 12.05 -22.96
C VAL A 1197 18.60 12.28 -23.81
N SER A 1198 18.69 11.98 -25.11
CA SER A 1198 17.59 12.15 -26.06
C SER A 1198 16.32 11.38 -25.68
N LEU A 1199 16.46 10.19 -25.09
CA LEU A 1199 15.30 9.38 -24.67
C LEU A 1199 14.52 10.06 -23.55
N PHE A 1200 15.21 10.53 -22.51
CA PHE A 1200 14.56 11.08 -21.32
C PHE A 1200 14.09 12.53 -21.51
N GLN A 1201 14.71 13.30 -22.42
CA GLN A 1201 14.26 14.64 -22.80
C GLN A 1201 12.88 14.67 -23.46
N ASN A 1202 12.50 13.58 -24.14
CA ASN A 1202 11.20 13.47 -24.81
C ASN A 1202 10.06 13.17 -23.83
N CYS A 1203 10.37 12.69 -22.63
CA CYS A 1203 9.38 12.40 -21.59
C CYS A 1203 8.85 13.68 -20.97
N PHE A 1204 7.56 13.95 -21.13
CA PHE A 1204 6.93 15.19 -20.65
C PHE A 1204 7.13 15.39 -19.13
N GLU A 1205 6.88 14.34 -18.35
CA GLU A 1205 6.87 14.38 -16.88
C GLU A 1205 8.26 14.67 -16.29
N LEU A 1206 9.33 14.35 -17.03
CA LEU A 1206 10.72 14.56 -16.60
C LEU A 1206 11.28 15.93 -17.02
N THR A 1207 10.57 16.66 -17.87
CA THR A 1207 11.01 17.95 -18.46
C THR A 1207 11.50 18.97 -17.42
N PRO A 1208 10.84 19.18 -16.26
CA PRO A 1208 11.29 20.19 -15.30
C PRO A 1208 12.69 19.93 -14.73
N ALA A 1209 13.11 18.67 -14.61
CA ALA A 1209 14.46 18.31 -14.19
C ALA A 1209 15.44 18.27 -15.38
N PHE A 1210 15.06 17.63 -16.49
CA PHE A 1210 15.95 17.43 -17.63
C PHE A 1210 16.26 18.74 -18.39
N SER A 1211 15.33 19.70 -18.43
CA SER A 1211 15.61 21.03 -18.98
C SER A 1211 16.75 21.73 -18.22
N GLN A 1212 16.76 21.65 -16.89
CA GLN A 1212 17.84 22.18 -16.06
C GLN A 1212 19.15 21.41 -16.23
N LEU A 1213 19.10 20.07 -16.29
CA LEU A 1213 20.28 19.23 -16.51
C LEU A 1213 20.94 19.55 -17.86
N THR A 1214 20.13 19.80 -18.89
CA THR A 1214 20.61 20.06 -20.26
C THR A 1214 21.00 21.51 -20.52
N ALA A 1215 20.79 22.40 -19.54
CA ALA A 1215 21.37 23.75 -19.56
C ALA A 1215 22.90 23.73 -19.38
N ARG A 1216 23.48 22.61 -18.91
CA ARG A 1216 24.92 22.38 -18.81
C ARG A 1216 25.43 21.48 -19.94
N PRO A 1217 26.74 21.49 -20.24
CA PRO A 1217 27.31 20.60 -21.24
C PRO A 1217 27.06 19.12 -20.93
N LEU A 1218 26.67 18.35 -21.97
CA LEU A 1218 26.38 16.91 -21.88
C LEU A 1218 27.63 16.01 -21.94
N HIS A 1219 28.81 16.63 -22.04
CA HIS A 1219 30.10 15.95 -21.98
C HIS A 1219 30.73 16.22 -20.61
N LEU A 1220 31.36 15.21 -20.02
CA LEU A 1220 32.02 15.36 -18.72
C LEU A 1220 33.19 16.36 -18.82
N HIS A 1221 33.21 17.35 -17.91
CA HIS A 1221 34.28 18.35 -17.84
C HIS A 1221 35.14 18.12 -16.60
N ILE A 1222 36.37 17.66 -16.83
CA ILE A 1222 37.32 17.31 -15.76
C ILE A 1222 38.46 18.33 -15.65
N ILE A 1223 39.05 18.43 -14.46
CA ILE A 1223 40.23 19.23 -14.14
C ILE A 1223 41.26 18.31 -13.46
N PRO A 1224 41.96 17.44 -14.20
CA PRO A 1224 42.77 16.36 -13.61
C PRO A 1224 43.94 16.84 -12.74
N ALA A 1225 44.35 18.10 -12.88
CA ALA A 1225 45.40 18.71 -12.09
C ALA A 1225 44.93 19.25 -10.72
N GLU A 1226 43.63 19.18 -10.40
CA GLU A 1226 43.05 19.66 -9.14
C GLU A 1226 42.79 18.48 -8.18
N PRO A 1227 43.69 18.17 -7.23
CA PRO A 1227 43.50 17.08 -6.27
C PRO A 1227 42.45 17.43 -5.21
N PHE A 1228 41.96 16.41 -4.51
CA PHE A 1228 41.01 16.53 -3.41
C PHE A 1228 41.72 16.69 -2.06
N PRO A 1229 41.23 17.57 -1.15
CA PRO A 1229 40.15 18.54 -1.35
C PRO A 1229 40.63 19.80 -2.10
N THR A 1230 39.70 20.50 -2.77
CA THR A 1230 39.95 21.81 -3.40
C THR A 1230 39.42 22.96 -2.55
N THR A 1231 39.95 24.16 -2.74
CA THR A 1231 39.45 25.43 -2.18
C THR A 1231 38.75 26.30 -3.23
N ARG A 1232 38.70 25.85 -4.50
CA ARG A 1232 37.96 26.53 -5.57
C ARG A 1232 36.49 26.66 -5.18
N LYS A 1233 35.87 27.81 -5.43
CA LYS A 1233 34.42 27.99 -5.25
C LYS A 1233 33.67 27.67 -6.55
N VAL A 1234 32.41 27.23 -6.43
CA VAL A 1234 31.55 26.87 -7.58
C VAL A 1234 31.38 28.00 -8.60
N ALA A 1235 31.42 29.27 -8.16
CA ALA A 1235 31.16 30.44 -8.99
C ALA A 1235 32.37 30.99 -9.76
N PHE A 1236 33.61 30.60 -9.42
CA PHE A 1236 34.81 31.13 -10.08
C PHE A 1236 35.17 30.29 -11.32
N GLY A 1237 35.02 30.90 -12.50
CA GLY A 1237 35.45 30.32 -13.78
C GLY A 1237 36.95 30.05 -13.79
N PHE A 1238 37.33 28.86 -14.24
CA PHE A 1238 38.73 28.46 -14.35
C PHE A 1238 39.36 29.11 -15.60
N LEU A 1239 40.58 29.64 -15.47
CA LEU A 1239 41.32 30.35 -16.54
C LEU A 1239 41.95 29.44 -17.60
N LEU A 1240 41.88 28.10 -17.44
CA LEU A 1240 42.37 27.11 -18.40
C LEU A 1240 41.19 26.44 -19.13
N PRO A 1241 41.32 26.13 -20.44
CA PRO A 1241 40.25 25.47 -21.17
C PRO A 1241 40.00 24.08 -20.57
N PRO A 1242 38.76 23.75 -20.17
CA PRO A 1242 38.43 22.43 -19.66
C PRO A 1242 38.62 21.37 -20.76
N LEU A 1243 39.16 20.21 -20.40
CA LEU A 1243 39.24 19.06 -21.29
C LEU A 1243 37.85 18.43 -21.43
N SER A 1244 37.24 18.55 -22.61
CA SER A 1244 36.05 17.78 -22.98
C SER A 1244 36.48 16.39 -23.49
N LEU A 1245 36.14 15.34 -22.76
CA LEU A 1245 36.41 13.96 -23.20
C LEU A 1245 35.27 13.45 -24.12
N PHE A 1246 35.58 13.30 -25.40
CA PHE A 1246 34.92 12.33 -26.30
C PHE A 1246 35.40 10.90 -25.94
N PRO A 1247 34.69 9.80 -26.28
CA PRO A 1247 34.25 8.64 -25.46
C PRO A 1247 35.34 7.72 -24.85
N HIS A 1248 36.51 8.25 -24.50
CA HIS A 1248 37.72 7.53 -24.18
C HIS A 1248 38.21 7.77 -22.74
N LEU A 1249 37.32 8.05 -21.77
CA LEU A 1249 37.70 8.08 -20.34
C LEU A 1249 38.46 6.80 -19.89
N PRO A 1250 38.11 5.58 -20.34
CA PRO A 1250 38.92 4.39 -20.07
C PRO A 1250 40.35 4.50 -20.62
N VAL A 1251 40.54 5.14 -21.77
CA VAL A 1251 41.84 5.37 -22.43
C VAL A 1251 42.65 6.46 -21.75
N PHE A 1252 42.05 7.35 -20.96
CA PHE A 1252 42.81 8.34 -20.16
C PHE A 1252 43.43 7.70 -18.90
N LEU A 1253 42.78 6.66 -18.35
CA LEU A 1253 43.23 5.94 -17.16
C LEU A 1253 44.15 4.73 -17.47
N LEU A 1254 44.04 4.11 -18.65
CA LEU A 1254 44.82 2.92 -19.02
C LEU A 1254 46.34 3.16 -19.26
N PRO A 1255 46.81 4.27 -19.89
CA PRO A 1255 48.24 4.50 -20.14
C PRO A 1255 48.99 5.01 -18.90
N SER A 1256 48.30 5.69 -17.97
CA SER A 1256 48.92 6.26 -16.77
C SER A 1256 49.25 5.21 -15.70
N LEU A 1257 48.59 4.05 -15.74
CA LEU A 1257 48.88 2.91 -14.88
C LEU A 1257 50.07 2.05 -15.38
N SER A 1258 50.34 1.97 -16.69
CA SER A 1258 51.51 1.24 -17.20
C SER A 1258 52.82 2.02 -16.99
N LEU A 1259 52.79 3.35 -17.15
CA LEU A 1259 53.97 4.22 -17.04
C LEU A 1259 54.47 4.48 -15.61
N ARG A 1260 53.63 4.31 -14.58
CA ARG A 1260 54.08 4.44 -13.17
C ARG A 1260 54.66 3.16 -12.58
N SER A 1261 54.39 1.99 -13.17
CA SER A 1261 54.95 0.71 -12.72
C SER A 1261 56.43 0.53 -13.06
N SER A 1262 56.95 1.27 -14.04
CA SER A 1262 58.35 1.21 -14.49
C SER A 1262 59.29 2.19 -13.78
N LEU A 1263 58.80 3.11 -12.94
CA LEU A 1263 59.61 4.12 -12.24
C LEU A 1263 59.95 3.77 -10.78
N HIS A 1264 59.50 2.62 -10.25
CA HIS A 1264 59.81 2.17 -8.88
C HIS A 1264 60.72 0.93 -8.80
N ARG A 1265 61.38 0.54 -9.91
CA ARG A 1265 62.55 -0.36 -9.86
C ARG A 1265 63.81 0.46 -10.15
N GLY A 1266 64.32 1.17 -9.14
CA GLY A 1266 65.51 1.99 -9.30
C GLY A 1266 65.88 2.88 -8.13
N LYS A 1267 65.88 2.33 -6.90
CA LYS A 1267 66.85 2.56 -5.81
C LYS A 1267 66.32 1.94 -4.52
#